data_AF-A0AA35YPD4-F1
#
_entry.id   AF-A0AA35YPD4-F1
#
_cell.length_a   1.000
_cell.length_b   1.000
_cell.length_c   1.000
_cell.angle_alpha   90.00
_cell.angle_beta   90.00
_cell.angle_gamma   90.00
#
_symmetry.space_group_name_H-M   'P 1'
#
loop_
_entity.id
_entity.type
_entity.pdbx_description
1 polymer ?
#
loop_
_entity_poly.entity_id
_entity_poly.type
_entity_poly.pdbx_seq_one_letter_code
_entity_poly.pdbx_strand_id
1 'polypeptide(L)'
;MAEIVVSTFFTVVFEKLASEALKKIARAKGIDSELKKLKRSLGQIHALLNDASHKEITDEAVKAWLNDLQHLAYDIDDLLDDLATEAMHRELTEVSGATTSKVRKLIPKCCSKFSLSSRMQYKLDDISTRLQELVDAKNDLGLIVVTNEKPKIVRYEACLVDASSIVGREGHKKALVQQLLVGKDESCSHQNFSVVPIVGMGGVGKTTLARLLYDEKEVKDHFELRAWVCVSDEFNISSISKVIYQSVTGENKEFADLNLLQEALKQQLMKKLFLIVLDDVWSESYDDWEKLVGPFLVGAPGSKVIMTTRKEQLLKKLGYAHVDSLQSLSHDDALTLFAQHALGVANFDSHSALRPLGEGFVKKCDGLPLALRTLGRLLRTKTDEEAWKELLDSEIWSLGNRDEIVPALRLSYHDLSASLKMCFAYCSLFPKDYEFEKEELILLWMAEGFLRQSTTSKSMERLGLEYFEELLSRSFFQHLPGDKLLFVMHDLMNDLAISVAGDFFSRLDIEVKKEFRKKTLEKYRHISFQCDDFMGYERFEAFKGATNVRTFLALDSTRHTNPGSFSFSDKISANLVQQLPLLRVLCLSYLTISEVPECVGSMKHLRYLNLCRTHIRSLPENVCRLYNLETLIVYRCTFLANLPGNFSKLKNLRHFDFRCTPLVKKMPLGIAELKSLQTLSKIIIEGDDGFSMTSLKDLKYLQGKISITGLEKVQSAMHAQELNFSQKRISELEVEWSDVFDCSRKETLEKEVLCGLKPHNDDLIKLGIVSFGGKEFPNWVGDPSFLRLACVSIHGCKKCTSLPPLGQLPSLKKLSIHDMDEVKVVGSELPGNGLAFPSLESLSFVNMQEWVVWSGTVFPCLRKLWISDCPKLVKISLEALPSLRELTINNCGHEMLTSIVGVTSSVTQFNISYIRGLTDQLWRGVIEYLGTVEEIKIERCNEIRYLWESEEKSSKVLVNLRKLVVYLCSNLVSLGEIENNCGSHLTSLRILEVKFCHRLERCSCPDSIETLNIRGCHSITSVSFPSGAQKLKSVTIDGCKKLLDNVVGGEDVTRVLMNSSMTMLESVEISCWPNLKSVIELSRFIHLTKLEITDCPEIESFPDHELPNLTALKHLTITNCPSMDASFPCGLWPPKLSHLKIGGLHKPITEWGPQNYPSSLVELRLIGVRADLSNFSQLSHLLPPSLIYLGINKFENLESLSTGLQHLTSLQRLSIFMCPKTIDLPEMLLPSLLSLRIYSCPNLEQRCSKEGSYWWPRIAHIPLLDIF
;
A
#
# COMPACT_ATOMS: atom_id res chain seq x y z
N MET A 1 5.40 35.00 0.84
CA MET A 1 5.46 34.53 -0.55
C MET A 1 4.12 34.69 -1.27
N ALA A 2 3.22 35.56 -0.79
CA ALA A 2 1.86 35.70 -1.33
C ALA A 2 1.79 36.49 -2.65
N GLU A 3 2.78 37.36 -2.90
CA GLU A 3 2.89 38.19 -4.11
C GLU A 3 2.87 37.41 -5.43
N ILE A 4 3.65 36.33 -5.49
CA ILE A 4 3.82 35.56 -6.71
C ILE A 4 2.57 34.75 -7.01
N VAL A 5 1.93 34.20 -5.96
CA VAL A 5 0.65 33.51 -6.10
C VAL A 5 -0.38 34.49 -6.66
N VAL A 6 -0.49 35.68 -6.08
CA VAL A 6 -1.38 36.75 -6.55
C VAL A 6 -1.08 37.17 -7.99
N SER A 7 0.19 37.31 -8.38
CA SER A 7 0.62 37.69 -9.73
C SER A 7 0.17 36.69 -10.81
N THR A 8 0.43 35.39 -10.60
CA THR A 8 -0.09 34.34 -11.50
C THR A 8 -1.60 34.28 -11.52
N PHE A 9 -2.20 34.45 -10.35
CA PHE A 9 -3.64 34.43 -10.20
C PHE A 9 -4.31 35.60 -10.92
N PHE A 10 -3.70 36.78 -10.89
CA PHE A 10 -4.14 37.97 -11.61
C PHE A 10 -4.10 37.76 -13.11
N THR A 11 -3.11 37.04 -13.63
CA THR A 11 -3.07 36.68 -15.05
C THR A 11 -4.30 35.85 -15.43
N VAL A 12 -4.66 34.83 -14.63
CA VAL A 12 -5.86 34.01 -14.83
C VAL A 12 -7.15 34.84 -14.71
N VAL A 13 -7.21 35.72 -13.71
CA VAL A 13 -8.34 36.63 -13.51
C VAL A 13 -8.49 37.60 -14.69
N PHE A 14 -7.39 38.17 -15.21
CA PHE A 14 -7.41 39.06 -16.37
C PHE A 14 -7.83 38.34 -17.65
N GLU A 15 -7.39 37.10 -17.88
CA GLU A 15 -7.84 36.25 -18.98
C GLU A 15 -9.34 35.97 -18.89
N LYS A 16 -9.83 35.57 -17.70
CA LYS A 16 -11.26 35.37 -17.44
C LYS A 16 -12.05 36.65 -17.71
N LEU A 17 -11.59 37.81 -17.21
CA LEU A 17 -12.21 39.12 -17.45
C LEU A 17 -12.17 39.54 -18.94
N ALA A 18 -11.19 39.05 -19.71
CA ALA A 18 -11.10 39.30 -21.14
C ALA A 18 -12.02 38.40 -21.98
N SER A 19 -12.52 37.29 -21.42
CA SER A 19 -13.38 36.33 -22.11
C SER A 19 -14.67 36.96 -22.65
N GLU A 20 -14.96 36.70 -23.92
CA GLU A 20 -16.12 37.26 -24.61
C GLU A 20 -17.44 36.66 -24.11
N ALA A 21 -17.42 35.40 -23.67
CA ALA A 21 -18.57 34.76 -23.03
C ALA A 21 -18.94 35.45 -21.71
N LEU A 22 -17.93 35.79 -20.91
CA LEU A 22 -18.09 36.50 -19.64
C LEU A 22 -18.61 37.92 -19.84
N LYS A 23 -18.07 38.67 -20.82
CA LYS A 23 -18.55 40.01 -21.19
C LYS A 23 -20.02 40.02 -21.61
N LYS A 24 -20.46 39.04 -22.40
CA LYS A 24 -21.87 38.93 -22.81
C LYS A 24 -22.82 38.79 -21.61
N ILE A 25 -22.44 37.99 -20.63
CA ILE A 25 -23.24 37.77 -19.42
C ILE A 25 -23.17 38.95 -18.47
N ALA A 26 -22.00 39.56 -18.32
CA ALA A 26 -21.83 40.77 -17.53
C ALA A 26 -22.75 41.89 -18.04
N ARG A 27 -22.85 42.07 -19.36
CA ARG A 27 -23.81 43.01 -19.98
C ARG A 27 -25.26 42.61 -19.73
N ALA A 28 -25.60 41.34 -19.88
CA ALA A 28 -26.96 40.84 -19.61
C ALA A 28 -27.40 41.01 -18.14
N LYS A 29 -26.44 41.04 -17.20
CA LYS A 29 -26.68 41.23 -15.77
C LYS A 29 -26.49 42.68 -15.29
N GLY A 30 -26.02 43.59 -16.15
CA GLY A 30 -25.76 44.98 -15.78
C GLY A 30 -24.56 45.20 -14.86
N ILE A 31 -23.56 44.31 -14.87
CA ILE A 31 -22.36 44.37 -13.98
C ILE A 31 -21.04 44.66 -14.74
N ASP A 32 -21.13 45.03 -16.02
CA ASP A 32 -19.96 45.26 -16.89
C ASP A 32 -19.10 46.46 -16.42
N SER A 33 -19.73 47.51 -15.91
CA SER A 33 -19.04 48.69 -15.36
C SER A 33 -18.15 48.34 -14.16
N GLU A 34 -18.64 47.46 -13.31
CA GLU A 34 -18.05 47.08 -12.04
C GLU A 34 -16.92 46.07 -12.28
N LEU A 35 -17.09 45.11 -13.19
CA LEU A 35 -15.98 44.25 -13.64
C LEU A 35 -14.86 45.06 -14.31
N LYS A 36 -15.19 46.13 -15.06
CA LYS A 36 -14.20 47.07 -15.59
C LYS A 36 -13.49 47.84 -14.48
N LYS A 37 -14.20 48.25 -13.43
CA LYS A 37 -13.60 48.92 -12.26
C LYS A 37 -12.65 47.96 -11.54
N LEU A 38 -13.08 46.72 -11.27
CA LEU A 38 -12.26 45.65 -10.70
C LEU A 38 -10.99 45.43 -11.50
N LYS A 39 -11.09 45.32 -12.84
CA LYS A 39 -9.95 45.17 -13.74
C LYS A 39 -8.93 46.31 -13.60
N ARG A 40 -9.40 47.55 -13.47
CA ARG A 40 -8.50 48.72 -13.30
C ARG A 40 -7.79 48.68 -11.95
N SER A 41 -8.53 48.46 -10.86
CA SER A 41 -7.96 48.40 -9.51
C SER A 41 -6.97 47.24 -9.35
N LEU A 42 -7.27 46.07 -9.90
CA LEU A 42 -6.33 44.94 -9.97
C LEU A 42 -5.07 45.29 -10.76
N GLY A 43 -5.20 46.05 -11.86
CA GLY A 43 -4.05 46.52 -12.63
C GLY A 43 -3.14 47.48 -11.84
N GLN A 44 -3.71 48.31 -10.97
CA GLN A 44 -2.94 49.20 -10.09
C GLN A 44 -2.17 48.41 -9.03
N ILE A 45 -2.78 47.37 -8.44
CA ILE A 45 -2.11 46.50 -7.46
C ILE A 45 -1.05 45.63 -8.13
N HIS A 46 -1.33 45.10 -9.33
CA HIS A 46 -0.37 44.27 -10.07
C HIS A 46 0.98 44.98 -10.29
N ALA A 47 0.96 46.29 -10.53
CA ALA A 47 2.17 47.10 -10.70
C ALA A 47 3.02 47.27 -9.43
N LEU A 48 2.47 46.94 -8.26
CA LEU A 48 3.11 47.06 -6.94
C LEU A 48 3.61 45.72 -6.41
N LEU A 49 3.17 44.61 -7.01
CA LEU A 49 3.49 43.27 -6.56
C LEU A 49 5.00 43.05 -6.50
N ASN A 50 5.77 43.39 -7.54
CA ASN A 50 7.23 43.22 -7.53
C ASN A 50 7.92 43.83 -6.29
N ASP A 51 7.59 45.07 -5.91
CA ASP A 51 8.18 45.73 -4.72
C ASP A 51 7.68 45.10 -3.41
N ALA A 52 6.39 44.77 -3.33
CA ALA A 52 5.83 44.06 -2.19
C ALA A 52 6.50 42.68 -1.97
N SER A 53 6.87 41.99 -3.06
CA SER A 53 7.56 40.69 -3.01
C SER A 53 8.90 40.74 -2.29
N HIS A 54 9.65 41.83 -2.51
CA HIS A 54 10.96 42.03 -1.92
C HIS A 54 10.83 42.41 -0.44
N LYS A 55 9.86 43.26 -0.11
CA LYS A 55 9.62 43.75 1.26
C LYS A 55 8.92 42.73 2.16
N GLU A 56 8.17 41.78 1.60
CA GLU A 56 7.44 40.75 2.36
C GLU A 56 8.33 39.92 3.30
N ILE A 57 9.60 39.74 2.92
CA ILE A 57 10.56 38.94 3.68
C ILE A 57 11.04 39.70 4.93
N THR A 58 11.06 41.04 4.86
CA THR A 58 11.59 41.93 5.91
C THR A 58 10.51 42.64 6.72
N ASP A 59 9.30 42.77 6.18
CA ASP A 59 8.19 43.55 6.74
C ASP A 59 6.91 42.70 6.88
N GLU A 60 6.53 42.44 8.13
CA GLU A 60 5.32 41.66 8.47
C GLU A 60 4.01 42.37 8.06
N ALA A 61 3.97 43.71 7.99
CA ALA A 61 2.78 44.43 7.55
C ALA A 61 2.54 44.24 6.04
N VAL A 62 3.62 44.26 5.24
CA VAL A 62 3.56 43.94 3.80
C VAL A 62 3.13 42.49 3.58
N LYS A 63 3.60 41.56 4.41
CA LYS A 63 3.20 40.15 4.37
C LYS A 63 1.72 39.94 4.69
N ALA A 64 1.19 40.61 5.72
CA ALA A 64 -0.23 40.58 6.03
C ALA A 64 -1.08 41.13 4.87
N TRP A 65 -0.66 42.26 4.29
CA TRP A 65 -1.33 42.86 3.13
C TRP A 65 -1.36 41.93 1.91
N LEU A 66 -0.26 41.23 1.62
CA LEU A 66 -0.20 40.25 0.53
C LEU A 66 -1.10 39.02 0.79
N ASN A 67 -1.19 38.54 2.04
CA ASN A 67 -2.09 37.46 2.40
C ASN A 67 -3.56 37.85 2.20
N ASP A 68 -3.95 39.06 2.63
CA ASP A 68 -5.31 39.58 2.43
C ASP A 68 -5.63 39.72 0.93
N LEU A 69 -4.65 40.17 0.15
CA LEU A 69 -4.76 40.26 -1.31
C LEU A 69 -4.91 38.89 -1.96
N GLN A 70 -4.22 37.86 -1.47
CA GLN A 70 -4.34 36.49 -1.96
C GLN A 70 -5.71 35.89 -1.61
N HIS A 71 -6.25 36.10 -0.41
CA HIS A 71 -7.62 35.72 -0.08
C HIS A 71 -8.65 36.39 -1.00
N LEU A 72 -8.49 37.70 -1.23
CA LEU A 72 -9.35 38.46 -2.13
C LEU A 72 -9.24 38.00 -3.58
N ALA A 73 -8.03 37.67 -4.04
CA ALA A 73 -7.81 37.10 -5.36
C ALA A 73 -8.64 35.82 -5.51
N TYR A 74 -8.54 34.88 -4.56
CA TYR A 74 -9.37 33.67 -4.54
C TYR A 74 -10.86 34.00 -4.63
N ASP A 75 -11.38 34.94 -3.84
CA ASP A 75 -12.79 35.34 -3.87
C ASP A 75 -13.22 35.87 -5.25
N ILE A 76 -12.36 36.65 -5.91
CA ILE A 76 -12.58 37.17 -7.28
C ILE A 76 -12.66 36.02 -8.29
N ASP A 77 -11.72 35.07 -8.23
CA ASP A 77 -11.73 33.93 -9.16
C ASP A 77 -12.92 33.01 -8.96
N ASP A 78 -13.36 32.77 -7.72
CA ASP A 78 -14.58 32.00 -7.45
C ASP A 78 -15.83 32.71 -8.00
N LEU A 79 -15.89 34.04 -7.91
CA LEU A 79 -16.96 34.83 -8.53
C LEU A 79 -16.91 34.78 -10.08
N LEU A 80 -15.73 34.83 -10.67
CA LEU A 80 -15.58 34.69 -12.13
C LEU A 80 -15.89 33.26 -12.59
N ASP A 81 -15.56 32.25 -11.79
CA ASP A 81 -15.89 30.85 -12.03
C ASP A 81 -17.41 30.62 -11.97
N ASP A 82 -18.10 31.28 -11.03
CA ASP A 82 -19.56 31.30 -10.93
C ASP A 82 -20.21 31.82 -12.21
N LEU A 83 -19.72 32.97 -12.71
CA LEU A 83 -20.19 33.58 -13.95
C LEU A 83 -19.91 32.70 -15.17
N ALA A 84 -18.71 32.11 -15.25
CA ALA A 84 -18.35 31.21 -16.33
C ALA A 84 -19.21 29.94 -16.33
N THR A 85 -19.50 29.37 -15.16
CA THR A 85 -20.35 28.19 -15.03
C THR A 85 -21.79 28.48 -15.42
N GLU A 86 -22.32 29.65 -15.06
CA GLU A 86 -23.63 30.10 -15.51
C GLU A 86 -23.67 30.31 -17.03
N ALA A 87 -22.57 30.79 -17.63
CA ALA A 87 -22.43 30.89 -19.08
C ALA A 87 -22.62 29.55 -19.77
N MET A 88 -21.86 28.55 -19.31
CA MET A 88 -21.93 27.20 -19.84
C MET A 88 -23.31 26.59 -19.65
N HIS A 89 -23.94 26.84 -18.49
CA HIS A 89 -25.30 26.38 -18.23
C HIS A 89 -26.29 26.98 -19.23
N ARG A 90 -26.26 28.30 -19.48
CA ARG A 90 -27.16 28.97 -20.44
C ARG A 90 -26.98 28.43 -21.85
N GLU A 91 -25.74 28.33 -22.32
CA GLU A 91 -25.41 27.80 -23.64
C GLU A 91 -25.96 26.37 -23.82
N LEU A 92 -25.75 25.50 -22.83
CA LEU A 92 -26.25 24.12 -22.86
C LEU A 92 -27.79 24.04 -22.78
N THR A 93 -28.46 24.96 -22.09
CA THR A 93 -29.93 25.00 -22.03
C THR A 93 -30.57 25.59 -23.29
N GLU A 94 -29.96 26.60 -23.92
CA GLU A 94 -30.47 27.21 -25.16
C GLU A 94 -30.31 26.27 -26.36
N VAL A 95 -29.22 25.50 -26.44
CA VAL A 95 -29.01 24.47 -27.48
C VAL A 95 -30.01 23.31 -27.36
N SER A 96 -30.60 23.07 -26.19
CA SER A 96 -31.65 22.05 -25.98
C SER A 96 -33.08 22.49 -26.36
N GLY A 97 -33.23 23.70 -26.94
CA GLY A 97 -34.51 24.35 -27.18
C GLY A 97 -35.18 24.05 -28.53
N ALA A 98 -35.73 22.85 -28.70
CA ALA A 98 -36.90 22.59 -29.56
C ALA A 98 -37.98 21.80 -28.80
N THR A 99 -38.06 21.94 -27.47
CA THR A 99 -39.09 21.30 -26.65
C THR A 99 -40.09 22.34 -26.12
N THR A 100 -41.37 22.04 -26.37
CA THR A 100 -42.53 22.90 -26.15
C THR A 100 -42.75 23.25 -24.67
N SER A 101 -43.41 24.39 -24.45
CA SER A 101 -43.63 25.12 -23.20
C SER A 101 -44.24 24.36 -22.00
N LYS A 102 -44.52 23.06 -22.11
CA LYS A 102 -45.15 22.24 -21.06
C LYS A 102 -44.17 21.49 -20.14
N VAL A 103 -42.89 21.33 -20.51
CA VAL A 103 -41.89 20.59 -19.70
C VAL A 103 -41.24 21.45 -18.58
N ARG A 104 -41.46 22.78 -18.59
CA ARG A 104 -40.98 23.69 -17.51
C ARG A 104 -41.50 23.34 -16.10
N LYS A 105 -42.54 22.50 -15.99
CA LYS A 105 -43.15 22.06 -14.71
C LYS A 105 -42.47 20.85 -14.07
N LEU A 106 -41.53 20.17 -14.74
CA LEU A 106 -40.82 18.98 -14.22
C LEU A 106 -39.41 19.28 -13.67
N ILE A 107 -39.04 20.55 -13.55
CA ILE A 107 -37.79 20.96 -12.90
C ILE A 107 -38.01 20.96 -11.38
N PRO A 108 -37.25 20.19 -10.57
CA PRO A 108 -37.38 20.20 -9.12
C PRO A 108 -37.18 21.60 -8.53
N LYS A 109 -37.96 21.94 -7.47
CA LYS A 109 -37.92 23.22 -6.73
C LYS A 109 -36.53 23.64 -6.20
N CYS A 110 -35.51 22.76 -6.23
CA CYS A 110 -34.13 23.10 -5.90
C CYS A 110 -33.44 23.99 -6.96
N CYS A 111 -33.91 23.96 -8.22
CA CYS A 111 -33.28 24.69 -9.33
C CYS A 111 -34.07 25.93 -9.78
N SER A 112 -35.16 26.30 -9.11
CA SER A 112 -35.96 27.50 -9.44
C SER A 112 -35.54 28.75 -8.68
N LYS A 113 -34.45 28.72 -7.90
CA LYS A 113 -33.86 29.88 -7.19
C LYS A 113 -32.73 30.57 -7.98
N PHE A 114 -32.80 30.61 -9.30
CA PHE A 114 -31.79 31.31 -10.14
C PHE A 114 -32.02 32.85 -10.24
N SER A 115 -32.65 33.49 -9.24
CA SER A 115 -32.57 34.96 -9.11
C SER A 115 -31.25 35.35 -8.45
N LEU A 116 -30.14 35.17 -9.19
CA LEU A 116 -28.76 35.38 -8.73
C LEU A 116 -28.29 36.85 -8.80
N SER A 117 -29.07 37.78 -9.36
CA SER A 117 -28.60 39.16 -9.57
C SER A 117 -28.30 39.90 -8.25
N SER A 118 -29.19 39.84 -7.26
CA SER A 118 -29.03 40.58 -6.01
C SER A 118 -27.92 40.05 -5.09
N ARG A 119 -27.74 38.73 -4.99
CA ARG A 119 -26.67 38.12 -4.16
C ARG A 119 -25.28 38.32 -4.76
N MET A 120 -25.19 38.37 -6.09
CA MET A 120 -23.92 38.64 -6.79
C MET A 120 -23.48 40.09 -6.65
N GLN A 121 -24.43 41.03 -6.69
CA GLN A 121 -24.13 42.46 -6.56
C GLN A 121 -23.53 42.77 -5.19
N TYR A 122 -24.12 42.22 -4.11
CA TYR A 122 -23.55 42.33 -2.75
C TYR A 122 -22.13 41.75 -2.65
N LYS A 123 -21.86 40.55 -3.20
CA LYS A 123 -20.50 39.98 -3.22
C LYS A 123 -19.52 40.85 -4.00
N LEU A 124 -19.97 41.45 -5.10
CA LEU A 124 -19.15 42.30 -5.94
C LEU A 124 -18.82 43.63 -5.25
N ASP A 125 -19.79 44.18 -4.50
CA ASP A 125 -19.62 45.38 -3.69
C ASP A 125 -18.66 45.14 -2.52
N ASP A 126 -18.76 43.99 -1.84
CA ASP A 126 -17.82 43.55 -0.79
C ASP A 126 -16.39 43.42 -1.33
N ILE A 127 -16.21 42.67 -2.42
CA ILE A 127 -14.91 42.53 -3.11
C ILE A 127 -14.37 43.90 -3.52
N SER A 128 -15.22 44.78 -4.06
CA SER A 128 -14.81 46.12 -4.49
C SER A 128 -14.38 47.00 -3.32
N THR A 129 -15.04 46.87 -2.16
CA THR A 129 -14.72 47.62 -0.94
C THR A 129 -13.38 47.15 -0.37
N ARG A 130 -13.20 45.84 -0.17
CA ARG A 130 -11.93 45.24 0.30
C ARG A 130 -10.77 45.53 -0.65
N LEU A 131 -11.01 45.51 -1.96
CA LEU A 131 -10.00 45.87 -2.95
C LEU A 131 -9.59 47.34 -2.85
N GLN A 132 -10.55 48.23 -2.58
CA GLN A 132 -10.26 49.66 -2.40
C GLN A 132 -9.46 49.91 -1.12
N GLU A 133 -9.82 49.25 -0.01
CA GLU A 133 -9.06 49.30 1.24
C GLU A 133 -7.59 48.88 1.05
N LEU A 134 -7.34 47.80 0.28
CA LEU A 134 -5.98 47.37 -0.06
C LEU A 134 -5.24 48.37 -0.96
N VAL A 135 -5.94 49.02 -1.91
CA VAL A 135 -5.37 50.08 -2.75
C VAL A 135 -5.01 51.31 -1.92
N ASP A 136 -5.80 51.65 -0.91
CA ASP A 136 -5.59 52.82 -0.07
C ASP A 136 -4.44 52.59 0.92
N ALA A 137 -4.37 51.39 1.52
CA ALA A 137 -3.31 50.97 2.45
C ALA A 137 -1.90 50.96 1.83
N LYS A 138 -1.78 50.95 0.49
CA LYS A 138 -0.48 50.94 -0.19
C LYS A 138 0.40 52.15 0.16
N ASN A 139 -0.23 53.31 0.41
CA ASN A 139 0.48 54.56 0.66
C ASN A 139 1.14 54.53 2.05
N ASP A 140 0.48 53.88 3.01
CA ASP A 140 0.95 53.72 4.38
C ASP A 140 2.07 52.67 4.49
N LEU A 141 2.12 51.70 3.56
CA LEU A 141 3.14 50.66 3.45
C LEU A 141 4.37 51.07 2.60
N GLY A 142 4.36 52.27 2.01
CA GLY A 142 5.49 52.78 1.22
C GLY A 142 5.83 51.94 -0.02
N LEU A 143 4.83 51.31 -0.66
CA LEU A 143 5.03 50.48 -1.87
C LEU A 143 5.20 51.35 -3.13
N ILE A 144 6.21 51.06 -3.95
CA ILE A 144 6.53 51.79 -5.18
C ILE A 144 6.52 50.88 -6.41
N VAL A 145 6.36 51.46 -7.61
CA VAL A 145 6.39 50.71 -8.88
C VAL A 145 7.84 50.48 -9.29
N VAL A 146 8.27 49.22 -9.33
CA VAL A 146 9.63 48.82 -9.76
C VAL A 146 9.54 48.06 -11.09
N THR A 147 10.16 48.62 -12.14
CA THR A 147 10.18 48.07 -13.51
C THR A 147 11.44 47.23 -13.74
N ASN A 148 11.47 45.97 -13.27
CA ASN A 148 12.50 45.01 -13.67
C ASN A 148 11.83 43.79 -14.33
N GLU A 149 12.06 43.60 -15.63
CA GLU A 149 11.62 42.42 -16.39
C GLU A 149 12.63 41.29 -16.20
N LYS A 150 12.19 40.13 -15.69
CA LYS A 150 13.04 38.93 -15.61
C LYS A 150 13.06 38.18 -16.96
N PRO A 151 14.23 37.74 -17.45
CA PRO A 151 14.33 37.02 -18.72
C PRO A 151 13.78 35.59 -18.62
N LYS A 152 13.15 35.13 -19.71
CA LYS A 152 12.64 33.76 -19.91
C LYS A 152 13.81 32.77 -20.08
N ILE A 153 13.81 31.69 -19.29
CA ILE A 153 14.84 30.64 -19.33
C ILE A 153 14.48 29.56 -20.39
N VAL A 154 15.51 29.11 -21.13
CA VAL A 154 15.49 28.03 -22.13
C VAL A 154 15.88 26.69 -21.49
N ARG A 155 15.26 25.58 -21.93
CA ARG A 155 15.38 24.23 -21.34
C ARG A 155 16.51 23.37 -21.92
N TYR A 156 17.09 22.51 -21.08
CA TYR A 156 17.87 21.33 -21.46
C TYR A 156 17.51 20.09 -20.61
N GLU A 157 17.76 18.91 -21.18
CA GLU A 157 17.24 17.59 -20.76
C GLU A 157 17.86 17.00 -19.48
N ALA A 158 17.06 16.18 -18.80
CA ALA A 158 17.35 15.54 -17.51
C ALA A 158 18.40 14.42 -17.61
N CYS A 159 19.26 14.32 -16.60
CA CYS A 159 20.31 13.30 -16.49
C CYS A 159 19.93 12.27 -15.41
N LEU A 160 19.95 10.98 -15.76
CA LEU A 160 19.77 9.85 -14.84
C LEU A 160 20.85 9.89 -13.74
N VAL A 161 20.45 9.65 -12.49
CA VAL A 161 21.38 9.57 -11.35
C VAL A 161 21.98 8.17 -11.29
N ASP A 162 23.29 8.09 -11.45
CA ASP A 162 24.13 6.89 -11.34
C ASP A 162 24.77 6.78 -9.94
N ALA A 163 25.06 5.57 -9.48
CA ALA A 163 25.74 5.31 -8.21
C ALA A 163 27.17 5.89 -8.15
N SER A 164 27.76 6.22 -9.31
CA SER A 164 29.03 6.93 -9.46
C SER A 164 29.00 8.41 -9.03
N SER A 165 27.84 8.96 -8.68
CA SER A 165 27.65 10.39 -8.32
C SER A 165 27.85 10.73 -6.84
N ILE A 166 28.19 9.76 -5.98
CA ILE A 166 28.38 9.99 -4.54
C ILE A 166 29.84 10.32 -4.25
N VAL A 167 30.10 11.50 -3.69
CA VAL A 167 31.45 12.04 -3.45
C VAL A 167 31.77 12.08 -1.95
N GLY A 168 33.02 11.78 -1.57
CA GLY A 168 33.56 12.04 -0.21
C GLY A 168 33.06 11.15 0.93
N ARG A 169 32.29 10.09 0.66
CA ARG A 169 31.68 9.23 1.71
C ARG A 169 32.29 7.84 1.86
N GLU A 170 33.30 7.49 1.06
CA GLU A 170 33.93 6.16 1.08
C GLU A 170 34.62 5.81 2.41
N GLY A 171 35.27 6.77 3.07
CA GLY A 171 35.89 6.55 4.38
C GLY A 171 34.86 6.19 5.46
N HIS A 172 33.78 6.98 5.56
CA HIS A 172 32.68 6.73 6.48
C HIS A 172 31.98 5.40 6.18
N LYS A 173 31.76 5.09 4.90
CA LYS A 173 31.19 3.82 4.46
C LYS A 173 32.03 2.64 4.96
N LYS A 174 33.35 2.64 4.70
CA LYS A 174 34.25 1.55 5.15
C LYS A 174 34.24 1.37 6.67
N ALA A 175 34.26 2.47 7.43
CA ALA A 175 34.20 2.42 8.89
C ALA A 175 32.88 1.82 9.40
N LEU A 176 31.74 2.23 8.83
CA LEU A 176 30.42 1.73 9.22
C LEU A 176 30.18 0.28 8.76
N VAL A 177 30.71 -0.13 7.59
CA VAL A 177 30.70 -1.55 7.17
C VAL A 177 31.46 -2.40 8.18
N GLN A 178 32.64 -1.95 8.63
CA GLN A 178 33.37 -2.67 9.69
C GLN A 178 32.56 -2.74 10.99
N GLN A 179 31.92 -1.66 11.43
CA GLN A 179 31.06 -1.68 12.63
C GLN A 179 29.83 -2.60 12.49
N LEU A 180 29.28 -2.74 11.29
CA LEU A 180 28.15 -3.65 11.01
C LEU A 180 28.60 -5.12 11.05
N LEU A 181 29.82 -5.42 10.55
CA LEU A 181 30.33 -6.79 10.39
C LEU A 181 31.14 -7.31 11.61
N VAL A 182 31.57 -6.44 12.54
CA VAL A 182 32.27 -6.85 13.75
C VAL A 182 31.28 -7.52 14.71
N GLY A 183 31.50 -8.81 14.99
CA GLY A 183 30.74 -9.60 15.94
C GLY A 183 31.64 -10.47 16.83
N LYS A 184 31.78 -10.10 18.11
CA LYS A 184 31.78 -10.99 19.31
C LYS A 184 32.28 -10.33 20.61
N ASP A 185 32.97 -9.18 20.55
CA ASP A 185 33.65 -8.60 21.73
C ASP A 185 33.18 -7.19 22.14
N GLU A 186 31.89 -6.84 21.99
CA GLU A 186 31.32 -5.69 22.71
C GLU A 186 30.60 -6.16 23.96
N SER A 187 31.39 -6.43 25.00
CA SER A 187 30.92 -6.54 26.38
C SER A 187 30.47 -5.16 26.86
N CYS A 188 29.21 -4.76 26.67
CA CYS A 188 28.54 -3.77 27.55
C CYS A 188 27.06 -3.42 27.27
N SER A 189 26.21 -4.28 26.69
CA SER A 189 24.77 -4.06 26.81
C SER A 189 23.99 -5.36 26.99
N HIS A 190 22.99 -5.33 27.87
CA HIS A 190 22.08 -6.44 28.15
C HIS A 190 21.09 -6.74 26.99
N GLN A 191 21.41 -6.32 25.75
CA GLN A 191 20.53 -6.37 24.59
C GLN A 191 21.15 -7.20 23.45
N ASN A 192 20.36 -8.03 22.77
CA ASN A 192 20.81 -8.90 21.68
C ASN A 192 21.12 -8.17 20.36
N PHE A 193 20.77 -6.88 20.26
CA PHE A 193 21.06 -6.04 19.12
C PHE A 193 21.79 -4.76 19.56
N SER A 194 22.56 -4.16 18.64
CA SER A 194 23.21 -2.87 18.86
C SER A 194 22.72 -1.84 17.85
N VAL A 195 22.56 -0.59 18.29
CA VAL A 195 22.22 0.53 17.40
C VAL A 195 23.50 1.10 16.78
N VAL A 196 23.46 1.34 15.48
CA VAL A 196 24.50 2.06 14.72
C VAL A 196 23.92 3.43 14.35
N PRO A 197 24.19 4.47 15.16
CA PRO A 197 23.62 5.79 14.92
C PRO A 197 24.36 6.53 13.81
N ILE A 198 23.62 7.09 12.87
CA ILE A 198 24.10 8.05 11.86
C ILE A 198 23.42 9.38 12.16
N VAL A 199 24.12 10.25 12.88
CA VAL A 199 23.60 11.56 13.31
C VAL A 199 24.08 12.64 12.35
N GLY A 200 23.29 13.67 12.11
CA GLY A 200 23.75 14.85 11.39
C GLY A 200 22.60 15.75 10.94
N MET A 201 22.93 16.95 10.51
CA MET A 201 21.95 17.95 10.08
C MET A 201 21.12 17.46 8.87
N GLY A 202 19.95 18.08 8.64
CA GLY A 202 19.11 17.75 7.48
C GLY A 202 19.89 17.94 6.17
N GLY A 203 19.74 17.02 5.20
CA GLY A 203 20.37 17.15 3.88
C GLY A 203 21.87 16.83 3.80
N VAL A 204 22.50 16.38 4.91
CA VAL A 204 23.93 16.03 4.97
C VAL A 204 24.28 14.69 4.28
N GLY A 205 23.28 13.89 3.94
CA GLY A 205 23.44 12.60 3.25
C GLY A 205 23.34 11.36 4.14
N LYS A 206 22.69 11.43 5.30
CA LYS A 206 22.50 10.29 6.23
C LYS A 206 21.79 9.10 5.58
N THR A 207 20.61 9.33 5.01
CA THR A 207 19.84 8.34 4.26
C THR A 207 20.64 7.74 3.12
N THR A 208 21.41 8.58 2.39
CA THR A 208 22.29 8.11 1.32
C THR A 208 23.37 7.17 1.84
N LEU A 209 23.99 7.49 2.98
CA LEU A 209 25.00 6.65 3.62
C LEU A 209 24.38 5.35 4.15
N ALA A 210 23.22 5.42 4.80
CA ALA A 210 22.49 4.24 5.26
C ALA A 210 22.08 3.32 4.10
N ARG A 211 21.67 3.88 2.95
CA ARG A 211 21.37 3.11 1.73
C ARG A 211 22.63 2.45 1.18
N LEU A 212 23.75 3.17 1.10
CA LEU A 212 25.03 2.59 0.67
C LEU A 212 25.44 1.39 1.52
N LEU A 213 25.20 1.44 2.83
CA LEU A 213 25.47 0.32 3.74
C LEU A 213 24.48 -0.83 3.53
N TYR A 214 23.19 -0.53 3.44
CA TYR A 214 22.14 -1.52 3.22
C TYR A 214 22.29 -2.24 1.88
N ASP A 215 22.81 -1.54 0.87
CA ASP A 215 23.01 -2.06 -0.47
C ASP A 215 24.35 -2.78 -0.69
N GLU A 216 25.30 -2.64 0.23
CA GLU A 216 26.65 -3.20 0.14
C GLU A 216 26.63 -4.72 0.18
N LYS A 217 27.35 -5.35 -0.75
CA LYS A 217 27.29 -6.81 -0.95
C LYS A 217 27.67 -7.57 0.33
N GLU A 218 28.74 -7.16 1.00
CA GLU A 218 29.22 -7.79 2.24
C GLU A 218 28.18 -7.71 3.38
N VAL A 219 27.44 -6.61 3.47
CA VAL A 219 26.37 -6.42 4.45
C VAL A 219 25.14 -7.28 4.08
N LYS A 220 24.77 -7.34 2.80
CA LYS A 220 23.64 -8.17 2.33
C LYS A 220 23.84 -9.65 2.61
N ASP A 221 25.07 -10.12 2.45
CA ASP A 221 25.44 -11.52 2.63
C ASP A 221 25.58 -11.89 4.12
N HIS A 222 25.77 -10.91 5.02
CA HIS A 222 25.93 -11.13 6.46
C HIS A 222 24.60 -11.26 7.22
N PHE A 223 23.59 -10.43 6.91
CA PHE A 223 22.31 -10.40 7.64
C PHE A 223 21.22 -11.21 6.93
N GLU A 224 20.59 -12.14 7.67
CA GLU A 224 19.53 -13.03 7.14
C GLU A 224 18.25 -12.25 6.81
N LEU A 225 17.87 -11.33 7.70
CA LEU A 225 16.67 -10.50 7.55
C LEU A 225 17.06 -9.04 7.44
N ARG A 226 16.47 -8.35 6.47
CA ARG A 226 16.75 -6.94 6.22
C ARG A 226 15.44 -6.18 6.03
N ALA A 227 15.29 -5.06 6.73
CA ALA A 227 14.13 -4.19 6.60
C ALA A 227 14.57 -2.74 6.53
N TRP A 228 13.87 -1.96 5.71
CA TRP A 228 14.04 -0.52 5.62
C TRP A 228 12.72 0.16 5.94
N VAL A 229 12.72 1.07 6.91
CA VAL A 229 11.55 1.84 7.29
C VAL A 229 11.91 3.31 7.38
N CYS A 230 11.18 4.14 6.65
CA CYS A 230 11.19 5.58 6.86
C CYS A 230 10.25 5.93 8.01
N VAL A 231 10.74 6.68 8.99
CA VAL A 231 9.99 7.05 10.19
C VAL A 231 9.48 8.47 9.99
N SER A 232 8.16 8.63 9.87
CA SER A 232 7.51 9.93 9.78
C SER A 232 7.73 10.77 11.05
N ASP A 233 7.47 12.09 10.96
CA ASP A 233 7.46 12.99 12.12
C ASP A 233 6.57 12.44 13.26
N GLU A 234 5.46 11.79 12.91
CA GLU A 234 4.62 11.04 13.84
C GLU A 234 5.17 9.63 14.06
N PHE A 235 5.60 9.34 15.28
CA PHE A 235 6.21 8.06 15.63
C PHE A 235 5.15 6.97 15.88
N ASN A 236 4.48 6.53 14.80
CA ASN A 236 3.45 5.50 14.89
C ASN A 236 4.06 4.09 14.90
N ILE A 237 4.12 3.48 16.09
CA ILE A 237 4.70 2.16 16.32
C ILE A 237 3.99 1.08 15.50
N SER A 238 2.67 1.20 15.26
CA SER A 238 1.89 0.23 14.48
C SER A 238 2.30 0.26 13.01
N SER A 239 2.34 1.45 12.42
CA SER A 239 2.75 1.65 11.02
C SER A 239 4.19 1.16 10.82
N ILE A 240 5.11 1.57 11.70
CA ILE A 240 6.53 1.16 11.63
C ILE A 240 6.63 -0.36 11.75
N SER A 241 6.01 -0.98 12.76
CA SER A 241 6.07 -2.44 12.97
C SER A 241 5.47 -3.22 11.80
N LYS A 242 4.43 -2.68 11.13
CA LYS A 242 3.77 -3.29 9.98
C LYS A 242 4.71 -3.29 8.77
N VAL A 243 5.40 -2.19 8.50
CA VAL A 243 6.37 -2.08 7.40
C VAL A 243 7.58 -2.99 7.65
N ILE A 244 8.08 -3.07 8.90
CA ILE A 244 9.15 -4.04 9.25
C ILE A 244 8.66 -5.46 8.99
N TYR A 245 7.47 -5.82 9.49
CA TYR A 245 6.90 -7.15 9.30
C TYR A 245 6.79 -7.52 7.81
N GLN A 246 6.23 -6.63 6.99
CA GLN A 246 6.10 -6.81 5.55
C GLN A 246 7.48 -6.95 4.86
N SER A 247 8.46 -6.13 5.26
CA SER A 247 9.81 -6.18 4.69
C SER A 247 10.54 -7.48 5.02
N VAL A 248 10.36 -7.98 6.24
CA VAL A 248 11.00 -9.20 6.74
C VAL A 248 10.33 -10.47 6.20
N THR A 249 9.01 -10.45 5.98
CA THR A 249 8.24 -11.65 5.57
C THR A 249 7.90 -11.71 4.09
N GLY A 250 7.85 -10.56 3.40
CA GLY A 250 7.27 -10.46 2.06
C GLY A 250 5.75 -10.65 2.01
N GLU A 251 5.09 -10.80 3.17
CA GLU A 251 3.65 -11.03 3.28
C GLU A 251 2.91 -9.76 3.73
N ASN A 252 1.77 -9.49 3.11
CA ASN A 252 0.87 -8.41 3.54
C ASN A 252 -0.28 -8.99 4.36
N LYS A 253 -0.03 -9.27 5.63
CA LYS A 253 -1.00 -9.81 6.59
C LYS A 253 -1.57 -8.69 7.47
N GLU A 254 -2.88 -8.68 7.66
CA GLU A 254 -3.55 -7.72 8.53
C GLU A 254 -3.60 -8.22 9.98
N PHE A 255 -3.43 -7.29 10.93
CA PHE A 255 -3.45 -7.56 12.36
C PHE A 255 -4.51 -6.69 13.02
N ALA A 256 -5.31 -7.25 13.92
CA ALA A 256 -6.40 -6.52 14.57
C ALA A 256 -5.92 -5.48 15.60
N ASP A 257 -4.69 -5.62 16.13
CA ASP A 257 -4.07 -4.66 17.04
C ASP A 257 -2.53 -4.71 16.98
N LEU A 258 -1.90 -3.70 17.58
CA LEU A 258 -0.44 -3.55 17.65
C LEU A 258 0.25 -4.73 18.36
N ASN A 259 -0.38 -5.33 19.37
CA ASN A 259 0.24 -6.40 20.15
C ASN A 259 0.35 -7.67 19.31
N LEU A 260 -0.70 -8.00 18.54
CA LEU A 260 -0.67 -9.14 17.60
C LEU A 260 0.38 -8.94 16.50
N LEU A 261 0.51 -7.72 15.98
CA LEU A 261 1.54 -7.36 15.01
C LEU A 261 2.95 -7.47 15.61
N GLN A 262 3.17 -6.92 16.81
CA GLN A 262 4.46 -6.99 17.48
C GLN A 262 4.83 -8.41 17.88
N GLU A 263 3.88 -9.24 18.32
CA GLU A 263 4.14 -10.65 18.60
C GLU A 263 4.46 -11.41 17.31
N ALA A 264 3.73 -11.15 16.21
CA ALA A 264 4.05 -11.75 14.92
C ALA A 264 5.44 -11.33 14.42
N LEU A 265 5.81 -10.04 14.53
CA LEU A 265 7.13 -9.53 14.18
C LEU A 265 8.22 -10.16 15.05
N LYS A 266 7.97 -10.29 16.35
CA LYS A 266 8.87 -10.94 17.30
C LYS A 266 9.13 -12.40 16.93
N GLN A 267 8.09 -13.15 16.54
CA GLN A 267 8.24 -14.53 16.06
C GLN A 267 9.11 -14.61 14.80
N GLN A 268 9.06 -13.61 13.92
CA GLN A 268 9.86 -13.59 12.71
C GLN A 268 11.33 -13.26 12.95
N LEU A 269 11.61 -12.36 13.91
CA LEU A 269 12.96 -11.93 14.28
C LEU A 269 13.66 -12.89 15.25
N MET A 270 12.92 -13.79 15.91
CA MET A 270 13.42 -14.66 16.96
C MET A 270 14.62 -15.51 16.50
N LYS A 271 15.75 -15.39 17.20
CA LYS A 271 17.01 -16.10 16.96
C LYS A 271 17.61 -15.94 15.54
N LYS A 272 17.14 -14.97 14.75
CA LYS A 272 17.71 -14.65 13.43
C LYS A 272 18.57 -13.40 13.49
N LEU A 273 19.61 -13.34 12.67
CA LEU A 273 20.47 -12.17 12.55
C LEU A 273 19.81 -11.16 11.59
N PHE A 274 19.40 -10.00 12.11
CA PHE A 274 18.70 -8.99 11.31
C PHE A 274 19.45 -7.66 11.23
N LEU A 275 19.19 -6.94 10.14
CA LEU A 275 19.53 -5.53 9.95
C LEU A 275 18.25 -4.74 9.69
N ILE A 276 17.89 -3.84 10.60
CA ILE A 276 16.75 -2.94 10.44
C ILE A 276 17.27 -1.52 10.27
N VAL A 277 16.87 -0.83 9.21
CA VAL A 277 17.14 0.59 9.03
C VAL A 277 15.90 1.39 9.42
N LEU A 278 16.06 2.25 10.43
CA LEU A 278 15.08 3.25 10.84
C LEU A 278 15.61 4.61 10.36
N ASP A 279 15.06 5.08 9.25
CA ASP A 279 15.48 6.31 8.58
C ASP A 279 14.67 7.52 9.07
N ASP A 280 15.36 8.63 9.34
CA ASP A 280 14.89 9.93 9.87
C ASP A 280 14.05 9.84 11.16
N VAL A 281 14.59 9.22 12.22
CA VAL A 281 13.89 9.13 13.51
C VAL A 281 13.80 10.50 14.21
N TRP A 282 12.57 11.00 14.40
CA TRP A 282 12.27 12.30 15.03
C TRP A 282 11.92 12.24 16.53
N SER A 283 11.44 11.09 17.01
CA SER A 283 10.99 10.92 18.40
C SER A 283 12.16 10.99 19.39
N GLU A 284 11.97 11.72 20.48
CA GLU A 284 12.92 11.79 21.62
C GLU A 284 12.42 11.00 22.84
N SER A 285 11.29 10.33 22.68
CA SER A 285 10.62 9.53 23.71
C SER A 285 11.33 8.20 23.87
N TYR A 286 11.81 7.92 25.09
CA TYR A 286 12.41 6.63 25.41
C TYR A 286 11.35 5.53 25.44
N ASP A 287 10.15 5.84 25.96
CA ASP A 287 9.05 4.88 26.08
C ASP A 287 8.57 4.38 24.71
N ASP A 288 8.52 5.26 23.71
CA ASP A 288 8.11 4.87 22.35
C ASP A 288 9.18 4.03 21.66
N TRP A 289 10.46 4.36 21.88
CA TRP A 289 11.57 3.52 21.43
C TRP A 289 11.51 2.13 22.09
N GLU A 290 11.32 2.06 23.41
CA GLU A 290 11.24 0.79 24.14
C GLU A 290 10.09 -0.09 23.64
N LYS A 291 8.92 0.50 23.38
CA LYS A 291 7.78 -0.21 22.77
C LYS A 291 8.10 -0.69 21.35
N LEU A 292 8.77 0.11 20.52
CA LEU A 292 9.11 -0.26 19.15
C LEU A 292 10.11 -1.43 19.12
N VAL A 293 11.13 -1.40 19.96
CA VAL A 293 12.21 -2.41 19.95
C VAL A 293 11.90 -3.65 20.77
N GLY A 294 10.76 -3.71 21.46
CA GLY A 294 10.31 -4.89 22.20
C GLY A 294 10.45 -6.21 21.40
N PRO A 295 10.02 -6.27 20.12
CA PRO A 295 10.24 -7.42 19.24
C PRO A 295 11.70 -7.69 18.85
N PHE A 296 12.60 -6.70 18.92
CA PHE A 296 13.99 -6.83 18.45
C PHE A 296 14.87 -7.53 19.49
N LEU A 297 14.47 -7.49 20.76
CA LEU A 297 15.20 -8.08 21.87
C LEU A 297 15.35 -9.62 21.77
N VAL A 298 14.52 -10.30 20.98
CA VAL A 298 14.62 -11.76 20.75
C VAL A 298 15.52 -12.15 19.57
N GLY A 299 16.13 -11.17 18.89
CA GLY A 299 17.07 -11.39 17.78
C GLY A 299 18.31 -12.18 18.16
N ALA A 300 19.03 -12.69 17.15
CA ALA A 300 20.34 -13.28 17.38
C ALA A 300 21.36 -12.22 17.83
N PRO A 301 22.25 -12.52 18.79
CA PRO A 301 23.36 -11.65 19.17
C PRO A 301 24.17 -11.23 17.94
N GLY A 302 24.39 -9.92 17.80
CA GLY A 302 25.03 -9.32 16.62
C GLY A 302 24.06 -8.66 15.64
N SER A 303 22.74 -8.75 15.88
CA SER A 303 21.75 -8.01 15.09
C SER A 303 21.98 -6.51 15.20
N LYS A 304 21.74 -5.77 14.11
CA LYS A 304 22.06 -4.34 14.02
C LYS A 304 20.81 -3.53 13.67
N VAL A 305 20.69 -2.35 14.29
CA VAL A 305 19.70 -1.35 13.90
C VAL A 305 20.43 -0.09 13.46
N ILE A 306 20.35 0.26 12.18
CA ILE A 306 20.86 1.55 11.70
C ILE A 306 19.79 2.59 12.00
N MET A 307 20.13 3.60 12.79
CA MET A 307 19.23 4.71 13.09
C MET A 307 19.81 5.97 12.49
N THR A 308 19.11 6.58 11.52
CA THR A 308 19.46 7.92 11.07
C THR A 308 18.60 8.95 11.81
N THR A 309 19.21 10.02 12.31
CA THR A 309 18.48 11.05 13.05
C THR A 309 19.17 12.41 12.99
N ARG A 310 18.42 13.47 13.24
CA ARG A 310 18.90 14.85 13.44
C ARG A 310 19.07 15.17 14.92
N LYS A 311 18.49 14.36 15.82
CA LYS A 311 18.37 14.64 17.25
C LYS A 311 19.20 13.67 18.08
N GLU A 312 20.07 14.21 18.92
CA GLU A 312 20.96 13.41 19.77
C GLU A 312 20.33 12.98 21.10
N GLN A 313 19.18 13.57 21.49
CA GLN A 313 18.65 13.35 22.85
C GLN A 313 18.26 11.89 23.11
N LEU A 314 17.61 11.23 22.16
CA LEU A 314 17.27 9.81 22.28
C LEU A 314 18.54 8.94 22.39
N LEU A 315 19.55 9.23 21.57
CA LEU A 315 20.82 8.51 21.58
C LEU A 315 21.57 8.67 22.91
N LYS A 316 21.55 9.89 23.49
CA LYS A 316 22.10 10.14 24.83
C LYS A 316 21.39 9.32 25.90
N LYS A 317 20.05 9.21 25.84
CA LYS A 317 19.26 8.34 26.74
C LYS A 317 19.56 6.85 26.54
N LEU A 318 19.96 6.45 25.32
CA LEU A 318 20.36 5.09 24.99
C LEU A 318 21.82 4.76 25.36
N GLY A 319 22.55 5.68 25.99
CA GLY A 319 23.94 5.47 26.42
C GLY A 319 25.00 5.86 25.39
N TYR A 320 24.60 6.39 24.24
CA TYR A 320 25.50 6.93 23.22
C TYR A 320 25.81 8.40 23.52
N ALA A 321 26.62 8.64 24.55
CA ALA A 321 26.94 9.99 25.01
C ALA A 321 27.80 10.80 24.00
N HIS A 322 28.59 10.12 23.16
CA HIS A 322 29.51 10.72 22.18
C HIS A 322 29.33 10.03 20.81
N VAL A 323 28.36 10.49 20.03
CA VAL A 323 28.20 10.06 18.63
C VAL A 323 28.78 11.14 17.73
N ASP A 324 29.73 10.76 16.88
CA ASP A 324 30.27 11.67 15.88
C ASP A 324 29.17 12.03 14.88
N SER A 325 28.76 13.30 14.88
CA SER A 325 27.86 13.82 13.86
C SER A 325 28.53 13.73 12.49
N LEU A 326 27.82 13.17 11.52
CA LEU A 326 28.21 13.15 10.12
C LEU A 326 28.44 14.58 9.65
N GLN A 327 29.71 14.91 9.42
CA GLN A 327 30.11 16.24 9.03
C GLN A 327 29.69 16.53 7.58
N SER A 328 29.58 17.82 7.26
CA SER A 328 29.50 18.30 5.89
C SER A 328 30.67 17.79 5.05
N LEU A 329 30.52 17.82 3.72
CA LEU A 329 31.60 17.40 2.83
C LEU A 329 32.84 18.27 3.04
N SER A 330 34.02 17.68 2.84
CA SER A 330 35.26 18.43 2.76
C SER A 330 35.15 19.50 1.66
N HIS A 331 35.92 20.58 1.76
CA HIS A 331 35.84 21.66 0.77
C HIS A 331 36.04 21.15 -0.66
N ASP A 332 37.01 20.25 -0.87
CA ASP A 332 37.32 19.67 -2.18
C ASP A 332 36.21 18.72 -2.67
N ASP A 333 35.66 17.87 -1.78
CA ASP A 333 34.54 16.98 -2.13
C ASP A 333 33.26 17.77 -2.44
N ALA A 334 33.00 18.83 -1.67
CA ALA A 334 31.87 19.73 -1.85
C ALA A 334 31.99 20.49 -3.18
N LEU A 335 33.18 20.97 -3.53
CA LEU A 335 33.45 21.66 -4.79
C LEU A 335 33.33 20.70 -5.98
N THR A 336 33.77 19.45 -5.83
CA THR A 336 33.61 18.37 -6.81
C THR A 336 32.12 18.07 -7.04
N LEU A 337 31.35 17.84 -5.97
CA LEU A 337 29.91 17.58 -6.05
C LEU A 337 29.16 18.75 -6.70
N PHE A 338 29.55 19.98 -6.36
CA PHE A 338 28.97 21.18 -6.93
C PHE A 338 29.29 21.32 -8.42
N ALA A 339 30.54 21.08 -8.84
CA ALA A 339 30.94 21.08 -10.25
C ALA A 339 30.16 20.05 -11.09
N GLN A 340 29.97 18.84 -10.55
CA GLN A 340 29.21 17.79 -11.22
C GLN A 340 27.76 18.22 -11.49
N HIS A 341 27.13 18.92 -10.55
CA HIS A 341 25.73 19.34 -10.67
C HIS A 341 25.54 20.68 -11.40
N ALA A 342 26.48 21.62 -11.27
CA ALA A 342 26.42 22.93 -11.92
C ALA A 342 26.91 22.90 -13.37
N LEU A 343 27.96 22.15 -13.66
CA LEU A 343 28.65 22.19 -14.95
C LEU A 343 28.64 20.84 -15.68
N GLY A 344 28.28 19.75 -15.00
CA GLY A 344 28.34 18.40 -15.58
C GLY A 344 29.76 17.86 -15.76
N VAL A 345 30.74 18.44 -15.07
CA VAL A 345 32.17 18.07 -15.14
C VAL A 345 32.68 17.64 -13.76
N ALA A 346 33.80 16.93 -13.72
CA ALA A 346 34.37 16.43 -12.47
C ALA A 346 34.88 17.54 -11.54
N ASN A 347 35.35 18.67 -12.09
CA ASN A 347 35.90 19.80 -11.33
C ASN A 347 35.84 21.10 -12.15
N PHE A 348 36.33 22.20 -11.59
CA PHE A 348 36.36 23.52 -12.23
C PHE A 348 37.60 23.77 -13.12
N ASP A 349 38.45 22.77 -13.40
CA ASP A 349 39.70 22.99 -14.15
C ASP A 349 39.44 23.51 -15.57
N SER A 350 38.33 23.07 -16.17
CA SER A 350 37.86 23.55 -17.47
C SER A 350 37.11 24.90 -17.41
N HIS A 351 36.83 25.44 -16.22
CA HIS A 351 36.01 26.63 -15.97
C HIS A 351 36.63 27.52 -14.88
N SER A 352 37.90 27.89 -15.04
CA SER A 352 38.69 28.61 -14.03
C SER A 352 38.09 29.96 -13.60
N ALA A 353 37.38 30.66 -14.49
CA ALA A 353 36.71 31.94 -14.18
C ALA A 353 35.53 31.78 -13.19
N LEU A 354 34.83 30.64 -13.22
CA LEU A 354 33.70 30.36 -12.33
C LEU A 354 34.12 29.72 -11.01
N ARG A 355 35.38 29.27 -10.91
CA ARG A 355 35.90 28.61 -9.71
C ARG A 355 35.78 29.48 -8.44
N PRO A 356 36.15 30.77 -8.42
CA PRO A 356 36.00 31.60 -7.22
C PRO A 356 34.54 31.76 -6.78
N LEU A 357 33.61 31.82 -7.74
CA LEU A 357 32.17 31.87 -7.46
C LEU A 357 31.66 30.53 -6.92
N GLY A 358 32.12 29.42 -7.50
CA GLY A 358 31.83 28.07 -7.01
C GLY A 358 32.32 27.84 -5.58
N GLU A 359 33.55 28.25 -5.27
CA GLU A 359 34.11 28.23 -3.91
C GLU A 359 33.29 29.11 -2.95
N GLY A 360 32.82 30.27 -3.44
CA GLY A 360 31.90 31.14 -2.71
C GLY A 360 30.57 30.46 -2.34
N PHE A 361 29.93 29.76 -3.29
CA PHE A 361 28.71 29.00 -3.03
C PHE A 361 28.95 27.82 -2.08
N VAL A 362 30.03 27.06 -2.28
CA VAL A 362 30.40 25.96 -1.38
C VAL A 362 30.54 26.45 0.07
N LYS A 363 31.16 27.62 0.25
CA LYS A 363 31.30 28.27 1.55
C LYS A 363 29.95 28.70 2.14
N LYS A 364 29.04 29.29 1.35
CA LYS A 364 27.70 29.68 1.83
C LYS A 364 26.78 28.49 2.12
N CYS A 365 26.97 27.37 1.41
CA CYS A 365 26.23 26.13 1.63
C CYS A 365 26.79 25.26 2.75
N ASP A 366 27.91 25.67 3.35
CA ASP A 366 28.60 24.95 4.43
C ASP A 366 28.83 23.46 4.12
N GLY A 367 29.18 23.16 2.86
CA GLY A 367 29.46 21.79 2.39
C GLY A 367 28.26 20.83 2.40
N LEU A 368 27.02 21.32 2.52
CA LEU A 368 25.82 20.47 2.61
C LEU A 368 25.42 19.87 1.23
N PRO A 369 25.45 18.54 1.04
CA PRO A 369 25.21 17.90 -0.26
C PRO A 369 23.88 18.27 -0.94
N LEU A 370 22.77 18.30 -0.19
CA LEU A 370 21.46 18.65 -0.77
C LEU A 370 21.41 20.11 -1.23
N ALA A 371 22.03 21.03 -0.49
CA ALA A 371 22.13 22.43 -0.87
C ALA A 371 22.98 22.62 -2.13
N LEU A 372 24.16 21.98 -2.15
CA LEU A 372 25.09 22.03 -3.28
C LEU A 372 24.48 21.42 -4.54
N ARG A 373 23.78 20.29 -4.42
CA ARG A 373 23.09 19.66 -5.55
C ARG A 373 21.96 20.53 -6.07
N THR A 374 21.11 21.05 -5.18
CA THR A 374 19.98 21.89 -5.58
C THR A 374 20.44 23.19 -6.25
N LEU A 375 21.41 23.91 -5.65
CA LEU A 375 21.97 25.13 -6.24
C LEU A 375 22.81 24.87 -7.48
N GLY A 376 23.59 23.79 -7.49
CA GLY A 376 24.33 23.39 -8.68
C GLY A 376 23.38 23.17 -9.85
N ARG A 377 22.30 22.41 -9.66
CA ARG A 377 21.30 22.19 -10.72
C ARG A 377 20.54 23.46 -11.12
N LEU A 378 20.31 24.40 -10.21
CA LEU A 378 19.81 25.74 -10.53
C LEU A 378 20.80 26.47 -11.47
N LEU A 379 22.07 26.55 -11.08
CA LEU A 379 23.12 27.27 -11.79
C LEU A 379 23.49 26.63 -13.13
N ARG A 380 23.21 25.33 -13.30
CA ARG A 380 23.34 24.65 -14.61
C ARG A 380 22.53 25.30 -15.71
N THR A 381 21.46 26.03 -15.36
CA THR A 381 20.65 26.79 -16.32
C THR A 381 21.15 28.22 -16.56
N LYS A 382 22.18 28.68 -15.83
CA LYS A 382 22.73 30.04 -15.87
C LYS A 382 24.16 29.98 -16.41
N THR A 383 24.35 30.44 -17.64
CA THR A 383 25.65 30.41 -18.34
C THR A 383 26.51 31.66 -18.10
N ASP A 384 25.96 32.71 -17.48
CA ASP A 384 26.61 34.02 -17.29
C ASP A 384 27.21 34.15 -15.88
N GLU A 385 28.42 34.69 -15.79
CA GLU A 385 29.15 34.94 -14.54
C GLU A 385 28.44 35.97 -13.63
N GLU A 386 27.80 36.99 -14.21
CA GLU A 386 27.08 38.02 -13.47
C GLU A 386 25.82 37.44 -12.79
N ALA A 387 25.15 36.48 -13.43
CA ALA A 387 24.02 35.78 -12.82
C ALA A 387 24.45 34.91 -11.62
N TRP A 388 25.67 34.37 -11.65
CA TRP A 388 26.26 33.68 -10.51
C TRP A 388 26.59 34.66 -9.37
N LYS A 389 27.15 35.84 -9.68
CA LYS A 389 27.41 36.90 -8.68
C LYS A 389 26.12 37.41 -8.02
N GLU A 390 25.08 37.69 -8.78
CA GLU A 390 23.78 38.16 -8.27
C GLU A 390 23.18 37.15 -7.26
N LEU A 391 23.22 35.86 -7.58
CA LEU A 391 22.75 34.79 -6.68
C LEU A 391 23.65 34.64 -5.45
N LEU A 392 24.96 34.81 -5.62
CA LEU A 392 25.90 34.75 -4.51
C LEU A 392 25.68 35.92 -3.56
N ASP A 393 25.38 37.12 -4.04
CA ASP A 393 25.20 38.34 -3.23
C ASP A 393 23.78 38.55 -2.70
N SER A 394 22.87 37.60 -2.95
CA SER A 394 21.46 37.69 -2.53
C SER A 394 21.26 37.87 -1.03
N GLU A 395 20.35 38.77 -0.65
CA GLU A 395 19.94 38.99 0.74
C GLU A 395 19.31 37.76 1.41
N ILE A 396 18.84 36.77 0.64
CA ILE A 396 18.26 35.52 1.16
C ILE A 396 19.28 34.74 2.00
N TRP A 397 20.58 34.90 1.73
CA TRP A 397 21.66 34.32 2.54
C TRP A 397 21.73 34.90 3.96
N SER A 398 21.22 36.12 4.17
CA SER A 398 21.28 36.84 5.46
C SER A 398 20.08 36.55 6.40
N LEU A 399 19.05 35.84 5.91
CA LEU A 399 17.83 35.50 6.67
C LEU A 399 18.03 34.37 7.71
N GLY A 400 19.27 34.13 8.12
CA GLY A 400 19.69 32.97 8.89
C GLY A 400 18.97 32.77 10.23
N ASN A 401 18.65 31.50 10.51
CA ASN A 401 18.28 30.89 11.81
C ASN A 401 16.87 31.06 12.39
N ARG A 402 15.87 31.58 11.67
CA ARG A 402 14.49 31.58 12.23
C ARG A 402 13.70 30.27 12.07
N ASP A 403 13.86 29.52 10.97
CA ASP A 403 12.89 28.43 10.61
C ASP A 403 13.50 27.10 10.10
N GLU A 404 14.64 26.61 10.58
CA GLU A 404 15.29 25.30 10.22
C GLU A 404 15.56 24.99 8.71
N ILE A 405 15.05 25.78 7.77
CA ILE A 405 15.13 25.58 6.32
C ILE A 405 16.44 26.18 5.77
N VAL A 406 17.15 25.39 4.97
CA VAL A 406 18.42 25.80 4.36
C VAL A 406 18.21 26.91 3.32
N PRO A 407 18.90 28.08 3.42
CA PRO A 407 18.74 29.22 2.50
C PRO A 407 18.92 28.86 1.01
N ALA A 408 19.79 27.88 0.72
CA ALA A 408 19.99 27.33 -0.62
C ALA A 408 18.71 26.76 -1.25
N LEU A 409 17.86 26.10 -0.46
CA LEU A 409 16.59 25.56 -0.93
C LEU A 409 15.59 26.69 -1.21
N ARG A 410 15.56 27.72 -0.34
CA ARG A 410 14.77 28.94 -0.57
C ARG A 410 15.19 29.63 -1.86
N LEU A 411 16.49 29.78 -2.12
CA LEU A 411 17.01 30.36 -3.37
C LEU A 411 16.55 29.58 -4.60
N SER A 412 16.64 28.25 -4.56
CA SER A 412 16.16 27.43 -5.68
C SER A 412 14.66 27.53 -5.89
N TYR A 413 13.87 27.70 -4.82
CA TYR A 413 12.45 27.99 -4.93
C TYR A 413 12.21 29.40 -5.49
N HIS A 414 12.94 30.42 -5.04
CA HIS A 414 12.79 31.80 -5.51
C HIS A 414 13.08 31.98 -7.01
N ASP A 415 13.93 31.16 -7.61
CA ASP A 415 14.17 31.16 -9.06
C ASP A 415 13.07 30.44 -9.88
N LEU A 416 12.22 29.61 -9.26
CA LEU A 416 11.12 28.97 -9.97
C LEU A 416 10.15 30.01 -10.57
N SER A 417 9.55 29.64 -11.71
CA SER A 417 8.44 30.41 -12.27
C SER A 417 7.26 30.46 -11.29
N ALA A 418 6.43 31.49 -11.41
CA ALA A 418 5.29 31.69 -10.52
C ALA A 418 4.33 30.49 -10.50
N SER A 419 4.05 29.90 -11.66
CA SER A 419 3.19 28.71 -11.77
C SER A 419 3.80 27.48 -11.11
N LEU A 420 5.11 27.27 -11.24
CA LEU A 420 5.82 26.15 -10.61
C LEU A 420 5.84 26.26 -9.10
N LYS A 421 5.97 27.48 -8.56
CA LYS A 421 5.89 27.74 -7.12
C LYS A 421 4.54 27.34 -6.54
N MET A 422 3.44 27.61 -7.25
CA MET A 422 2.10 27.18 -6.85
C MET A 422 1.95 25.65 -6.91
N CYS A 423 2.41 25.02 -8.00
CA CYS A 423 2.42 23.56 -8.12
C CYS A 423 3.20 22.89 -6.97
N PHE A 424 4.34 23.45 -6.59
CA PHE A 424 5.14 22.95 -5.48
C PHE A 424 4.51 23.23 -4.11
N ALA A 425 3.94 24.43 -3.88
CA ALA A 425 3.23 24.73 -2.64
C ALA A 425 2.03 23.79 -2.41
N TYR A 426 1.34 23.39 -3.48
CA TYR A 426 0.26 22.40 -3.43
C TYR A 426 0.73 21.03 -2.93
N CYS A 427 1.99 20.67 -3.17
CA CYS A 427 2.54 19.41 -2.68
C CYS A 427 2.68 19.36 -1.14
N SER A 428 2.52 20.49 -0.43
CA SER A 428 2.43 20.50 1.05
C SER A 428 1.26 19.68 1.61
N LEU A 429 0.25 19.40 0.79
CA LEU A 429 -0.88 18.54 1.16
C LEU A 429 -0.50 17.08 1.34
N PHE A 430 0.63 16.64 0.78
CA PHE A 430 1.10 15.26 0.93
C PHE A 430 1.97 15.14 2.19
N PRO A 431 1.81 14.05 2.97
CA PRO A 431 2.68 13.80 4.10
C PRO A 431 4.13 13.57 3.65
N LYS A 432 5.06 13.68 4.61
CA LYS A 432 6.45 13.27 4.38
C LYS A 432 6.49 11.81 3.94
N ASP A 433 7.44 11.50 3.06
CA ASP A 433 7.57 10.17 2.44
C ASP A 433 6.37 9.66 1.63
N TYR A 434 5.37 10.50 1.35
CA TYR A 434 4.24 10.09 0.52
C TYR A 434 4.71 9.71 -0.88
N GLU A 435 4.44 8.47 -1.25
CA GLU A 435 4.69 7.97 -2.60
C GLU A 435 3.57 8.43 -3.53
N PHE A 436 3.93 9.01 -4.67
CA PHE A 436 2.95 9.44 -5.67
C PHE A 436 3.33 9.09 -7.10
N GLU A 437 2.30 8.90 -7.92
CA GLU A 437 2.42 8.77 -9.37
C GLU A 437 2.45 10.16 -10.02
N LYS A 438 3.26 10.32 -11.06
CA LYS A 438 3.39 11.58 -11.80
C LYS A 438 2.05 12.05 -12.37
N GLU A 439 1.29 11.14 -12.97
CA GLU A 439 0.02 11.43 -13.64
C GLU A 439 -1.03 11.95 -12.64
N GLU A 440 -1.08 11.38 -11.43
CA GLU A 440 -2.00 11.81 -10.38
C GLU A 440 -1.78 13.29 -10.00
N LEU A 441 -0.52 13.67 -9.76
CA LEU A 441 -0.18 15.03 -9.37
C LEU A 441 -0.48 16.07 -10.47
N ILE A 442 -0.22 15.71 -11.73
CA ILE A 442 -0.53 16.57 -12.89
C ILE A 442 -2.04 16.83 -13.00
N LEU A 443 -2.89 15.81 -12.78
CA LEU A 443 -4.35 15.96 -12.82
C LEU A 443 -4.87 16.88 -11.71
N LEU A 444 -4.25 16.84 -10.51
CA LEU A 444 -4.59 17.74 -9.40
C LEU A 444 -4.22 19.20 -9.73
N TRP A 445 -3.03 19.44 -10.28
CA TRP A 445 -2.62 20.78 -10.72
C TRP A 445 -3.50 21.35 -11.83
N MET A 446 -3.97 20.47 -12.73
CA MET A 446 -4.91 20.84 -13.79
C MET A 446 -6.25 21.30 -13.19
N ALA A 447 -6.82 20.51 -12.28
CA ALA A 447 -8.12 20.77 -11.67
C ALA A 447 -8.16 22.09 -10.87
N GLU A 448 -7.08 22.44 -10.17
CA GLU A 448 -6.98 23.73 -9.48
C GLU A 448 -6.82 24.91 -10.45
N GLY A 449 -6.32 24.66 -11.67
CA GLY A 449 -6.13 25.64 -12.72
C GLY A 449 -4.72 26.21 -12.79
N PHE A 450 -3.70 25.51 -12.26
CA PHE A 450 -2.32 25.98 -12.21
C PHE A 450 -1.59 25.89 -13.57
N LEU A 451 -2.13 25.08 -14.50
CA LEU A 451 -1.52 24.76 -15.79
C LEU A 451 -2.06 25.65 -16.93
N ARG A 452 -1.93 26.98 -16.81
CA ARG A 452 -2.37 27.93 -17.86
C ARG A 452 -1.25 28.86 -18.30
N GLN A 453 -1.00 28.94 -19.62
CA GLN A 453 -0.10 29.92 -20.24
C GLN A 453 -0.80 30.57 -21.44
N SER A 454 -0.87 31.90 -21.44
CA SER A 454 -1.53 32.74 -22.47
C SER A 454 -0.92 32.63 -23.87
N THR A 455 0.31 32.11 -24.00
CA THR A 455 1.14 32.27 -25.20
C THR A 455 1.49 30.98 -25.95
N THR A 456 1.06 29.78 -25.53
CA THR A 456 1.48 28.52 -26.17
C THR A 456 0.32 27.61 -26.58
N SER A 457 0.41 27.01 -27.77
CA SER A 457 -0.54 26.00 -28.30
C SER A 457 -0.47 24.62 -27.64
N LYS A 458 0.19 24.50 -26.47
CA LYS A 458 0.44 23.22 -25.79
C LYS A 458 -0.77 22.76 -24.98
N SER A 459 -0.98 21.44 -24.84
CA SER A 459 -2.01 20.89 -23.95
C SER A 459 -1.62 21.03 -22.47
N MET A 460 -2.63 21.05 -21.59
CA MET A 460 -2.41 21.17 -20.14
C MET A 460 -1.60 20.00 -19.58
N GLU A 461 -1.82 18.78 -20.08
CA GLU A 461 -1.10 17.57 -19.65
C GLU A 461 0.39 17.66 -20.00
N ARG A 462 0.71 18.17 -21.20
CA ARG A 462 2.09 18.37 -21.63
C ARG A 462 2.77 19.47 -20.82
N LEU A 463 2.06 20.55 -20.52
CA LEU A 463 2.57 21.62 -19.65
C LEU A 463 2.80 21.10 -18.22
N GLY A 464 1.88 20.29 -17.68
CA GLY A 464 2.01 19.66 -16.38
C GLY A 464 3.19 18.69 -16.31
N LEU A 465 3.39 17.88 -17.37
CA LEU A 465 4.57 17.03 -17.49
C LEU A 465 5.86 17.87 -17.50
N GLU A 466 5.89 18.93 -18.29
CA GLU A 466 7.03 19.83 -18.36
C GLU A 466 7.35 20.49 -17.01
N TYR A 467 6.32 20.85 -16.23
CA TYR A 467 6.48 21.39 -14.88
C TYR A 467 6.99 20.34 -13.90
N PHE A 468 6.45 19.13 -13.98
CA PHE A 468 6.90 18.00 -13.17
C PHE A 468 8.38 17.68 -13.43
N GLU A 469 8.78 17.58 -14.69
CA GLU A 469 10.16 17.31 -15.10
C GLU A 469 11.10 18.43 -14.67
N GLU A 470 10.66 19.69 -14.66
CA GLU A 470 11.47 20.79 -14.14
C GLU A 470 11.72 20.66 -12.63
N LEU A 471 10.68 20.36 -11.84
CA LEU A 471 10.82 20.11 -10.40
C LEU A 471 11.72 18.89 -10.13
N LEU A 472 11.54 17.80 -10.87
CA LEU A 472 12.39 16.61 -10.81
C LEU A 472 13.85 16.95 -11.15
N SER A 473 14.08 17.72 -12.22
CA SER A 473 15.41 18.14 -12.64
C SER A 473 16.11 18.95 -11.55
N ARG A 474 15.39 19.84 -10.85
CA ARG A 474 15.91 20.65 -9.74
C ARG A 474 16.03 19.91 -8.41
N SER A 475 15.77 18.60 -8.37
CA SER A 475 15.79 17.74 -7.16
C SER A 475 14.69 18.04 -6.13
N PHE A 476 13.59 18.69 -6.53
CA PHE A 476 12.42 18.86 -5.67
C PHE A 476 11.70 17.53 -5.45
N PHE A 477 11.75 16.64 -6.46
CA PHE A 477 11.30 15.25 -6.39
C PHE A 477 12.46 14.29 -6.58
N GLN A 478 12.29 13.06 -6.10
CA GLN A 478 13.24 11.96 -6.22
C GLN A 478 12.53 10.68 -6.66
N HIS A 479 13.20 9.85 -7.46
CA HIS A 479 12.69 8.51 -7.78
C HIS A 479 12.77 7.59 -6.57
N LEU A 480 11.78 6.72 -6.41
CA LEU A 480 11.84 5.65 -5.43
C LEU A 480 12.86 4.57 -5.88
N PRO A 481 13.81 4.15 -5.03
CA PRO A 481 14.72 3.06 -5.36
C PRO A 481 13.96 1.74 -5.54
N GLY A 482 14.03 1.14 -6.74
CA GLY A 482 13.38 -0.15 -7.05
C GLY A 482 12.10 -0.05 -7.88
N ASP A 483 11.41 1.09 -7.90
CA ASP A 483 10.28 1.35 -8.80
C ASP A 483 10.45 2.68 -9.53
N LYS A 484 10.66 2.60 -10.85
CA LYS A 484 10.88 3.78 -11.70
C LYS A 484 9.61 4.63 -11.91
N LEU A 485 8.43 4.13 -11.53
CA LEU A 485 7.16 4.81 -11.74
C LEU A 485 6.73 5.70 -10.56
N LEU A 486 7.31 5.49 -9.38
CA LEU A 486 6.96 6.21 -8.15
C LEU A 486 7.99 7.27 -7.77
N PHE A 487 7.48 8.36 -7.20
CA PHE A 487 8.26 9.52 -6.79
C PHE A 487 7.96 9.87 -5.32
N VAL A 488 8.96 10.46 -4.66
CA VAL A 488 8.89 10.95 -3.28
C VAL A 488 9.50 12.36 -3.21
N MET A 489 8.96 13.19 -2.31
CA MET A 489 9.53 14.48 -1.96
C MET A 489 10.38 14.35 -0.70
N HIS A 490 11.62 14.84 -0.73
CA HIS A 490 12.50 14.83 0.45
C HIS A 490 11.92 15.72 1.57
N ASP A 491 12.08 15.34 2.84
CA ASP A 491 11.51 16.05 3.99
C ASP A 491 11.83 17.55 4.04
N LEU A 492 13.08 17.95 3.81
CA LEU A 492 13.43 19.39 3.74
C LEU A 492 12.74 20.14 2.60
N MET A 493 12.40 19.45 1.51
CA MET A 493 11.56 20.03 0.44
C MET A 493 10.09 20.05 0.88
N ASN A 494 9.60 19.06 1.62
CA ASN A 494 8.26 19.08 2.21
C ASN A 494 8.13 20.22 3.24
N ASP A 495 9.12 20.41 4.12
CA ASP A 495 9.19 21.51 5.08
C ASP A 495 9.19 22.87 4.37
N LEU A 496 9.96 22.99 3.27
CA LEU A 496 9.90 24.17 2.41
C LEU A 496 8.51 24.34 1.79
N ALA A 497 7.89 23.27 1.27
CA ALA A 497 6.54 23.32 0.70
C ALA A 497 5.50 23.79 1.74
N ILE A 498 5.57 23.31 2.98
CA ILE A 498 4.73 23.73 4.11
C ILE A 498 4.97 25.21 4.45
N SER A 499 6.24 25.62 4.54
CA SER A 499 6.62 27.01 4.83
C SER A 499 6.11 27.97 3.75
N VAL A 500 6.16 27.59 2.47
CA VAL A 500 5.68 28.44 1.37
C VAL A 500 4.16 28.41 1.19
N ALA A 501 3.50 27.34 1.65
CA ALA A 501 2.05 27.20 1.56
C ALA A 501 1.29 28.16 2.50
N GLY A 502 1.89 28.51 3.65
CA GLY A 502 1.34 29.51 4.57
C GLY A 502 -0.05 29.14 5.11
N ASP A 503 -0.91 30.14 5.33
CA ASP A 503 -2.23 29.97 5.94
C ASP A 503 -3.32 29.39 5.02
N PHE A 504 -3.02 29.10 3.76
CA PHE A 504 -4.01 28.68 2.75
C PHE A 504 -4.18 27.17 2.66
N PHE A 505 -3.18 26.40 3.10
CA PHE A 505 -3.15 24.95 3.03
C PHE A 505 -3.15 24.39 4.44
N SER A 506 -3.87 23.29 4.64
CA SER A 506 -3.85 22.55 5.91
C SER A 506 -3.80 21.07 5.63
N ARG A 507 -2.80 20.41 6.22
CA ARG A 507 -2.83 18.96 6.42
C ARG A 507 -3.39 18.68 7.80
N LEU A 508 -4.41 17.84 7.88
CA LEU A 508 -5.04 17.45 9.13
C LEU A 508 -4.49 16.09 9.53
N ASP A 509 -3.42 16.12 10.32
CA ASP A 509 -2.83 14.92 10.91
C ASP A 509 -3.67 14.50 12.14
N ILE A 510 -3.91 13.20 12.31
CA ILE A 510 -5.04 12.66 13.09
C ILE A 510 -4.94 12.90 14.61
N GLU A 511 -3.82 13.36 15.14
CA GLU A 511 -3.64 13.70 16.57
C GLU A 511 -4.02 15.14 16.92
N VAL A 512 -5.15 15.66 16.45
CA VAL A 512 -5.57 16.97 16.95
C VAL A 512 -6.24 16.87 18.31
N LYS A 513 -5.43 17.18 19.33
CA LYS A 513 -5.79 17.66 20.67
C LYS A 513 -7.12 18.43 20.66
N LYS A 514 -7.84 18.32 21.78
CA LYS A 514 -9.15 18.94 22.12
C LYS A 514 -9.35 20.44 21.77
N GLU A 515 -8.34 21.15 21.27
CA GLU A 515 -8.37 22.55 20.86
C GLU A 515 -8.88 22.81 19.42
N PHE A 516 -8.97 21.81 18.53
CA PHE A 516 -9.42 22.04 17.14
C PHE A 516 -10.87 22.55 17.04
N ARG A 517 -11.69 22.31 18.07
CA ARG A 517 -13.10 22.74 18.13
C ARG A 517 -13.30 24.27 18.16
N LYS A 518 -12.23 25.08 18.18
CA LYS A 518 -12.32 26.56 18.28
C LYS A 518 -11.65 27.37 17.15
N LYS A 519 -10.87 26.77 16.23
CA LYS A 519 -10.24 27.51 15.12
C LYS A 519 -11.15 27.53 13.89
N THR A 520 -11.37 28.71 13.32
CA THR A 520 -12.23 28.91 12.14
C THR A 520 -11.56 28.34 10.88
N LEU A 521 -12.09 27.24 10.34
CA LEU A 521 -11.61 26.63 9.09
C LEU A 521 -11.85 27.50 7.84
N GLU A 522 -12.50 28.65 7.99
CA GLU A 522 -12.80 29.60 6.92
C GLU A 522 -11.56 30.14 6.20
N LYS A 523 -10.38 30.11 6.84
CA LYS A 523 -9.14 30.60 6.22
C LYS A 523 -8.52 29.62 5.22
N TYR A 524 -8.78 28.31 5.34
CA TYR A 524 -8.11 27.32 4.50
C TYR A 524 -8.80 27.16 3.14
N ARG A 525 -8.01 27.09 2.08
CA ARG A 525 -8.46 26.84 0.70
C ARG A 525 -8.22 25.40 0.27
N HIS A 526 -7.17 24.76 0.78
CA HIS A 526 -6.83 23.39 0.41
C HIS A 526 -6.62 22.54 1.65
N ILE A 527 -7.31 21.40 1.72
CA ILE A 527 -7.27 20.52 2.88
C ILE A 527 -6.98 19.10 2.43
N SER A 528 -6.05 18.45 3.13
CA SER A 528 -5.83 17.00 3.07
C SER A 528 -5.88 16.39 4.46
N PHE A 529 -6.17 15.10 4.53
CA PHE A 529 -6.09 14.31 5.75
C PHE A 529 -5.63 12.89 5.41
N GLN A 530 -4.96 12.25 6.37
CA GLN A 530 -4.54 10.87 6.27
C GLN A 530 -5.65 9.95 6.80
N CYS A 531 -5.92 8.84 6.13
CA CYS A 531 -6.90 7.83 6.56
C CYS A 531 -6.25 6.83 7.51
N ASP A 532 -6.80 6.69 8.73
CA ASP A 532 -6.48 5.61 9.68
C ASP A 532 -7.67 4.67 9.85
N ASP A 533 -7.42 3.44 10.30
CA ASP A 533 -8.34 2.29 10.38
C ASP A 533 -9.67 2.55 11.14
N PHE A 534 -9.82 3.68 11.85
CA PHE A 534 -10.99 4.03 12.65
C PHE A 534 -11.47 5.48 12.41
N MET A 535 -12.27 5.71 11.37
CA MET A 535 -12.87 7.03 11.07
C MET A 535 -14.33 7.12 11.54
N GLY A 536 -14.57 7.83 12.65
CA GLY A 536 -15.92 8.15 13.15
C GLY A 536 -16.56 9.38 12.49
N TYR A 537 -17.91 9.44 12.46
CA TYR A 537 -18.71 10.55 11.93
C TYR A 537 -18.39 11.92 12.57
N GLU A 538 -17.97 11.95 13.84
CA GLU A 538 -17.75 13.17 14.62
C GLU A 538 -16.68 14.13 14.04
N ARG A 539 -15.76 13.65 13.21
CA ARG A 539 -14.72 14.50 12.59
C ARG A 539 -15.26 15.35 11.44
N PHE A 540 -16.35 14.94 10.79
CA PHE A 540 -16.95 15.77 9.74
C PHE A 540 -17.69 16.99 10.28
N GLU A 541 -18.07 16.98 11.55
CA GLU A 541 -18.57 18.20 12.22
C GLU A 541 -17.48 19.27 12.30
N ALA A 542 -16.19 18.91 12.32
CA ALA A 542 -15.11 19.88 12.33
C ALA A 542 -15.13 20.76 11.07
N PHE A 543 -15.56 20.23 9.92
CA PHE A 543 -15.68 20.98 8.65
C PHE A 543 -16.91 21.89 8.58
N LYS A 544 -17.74 21.94 9.63
CA LYS A 544 -18.88 22.84 9.71
C LYS A 544 -18.38 24.29 9.79
N GLY A 545 -18.49 25.01 8.67
CA GLY A 545 -17.99 26.38 8.52
C GLY A 545 -16.86 26.53 7.50
N ALA A 546 -16.33 25.44 6.93
CA ALA A 546 -15.26 25.47 5.93
C ALA A 546 -15.77 25.85 4.51
N THR A 547 -16.42 27.01 4.37
CA THR A 547 -17.11 27.39 3.11
C THR A 547 -16.18 27.78 1.96
N ASN A 548 -14.89 27.98 2.25
CA ASN A 548 -13.88 28.54 1.35
C ASN A 548 -12.98 27.49 0.68
N VAL A 549 -13.18 26.20 0.99
CA VAL A 549 -12.32 25.09 0.57
C VAL A 549 -12.57 24.72 -0.90
N ARG A 550 -11.46 24.59 -1.64
CA ARG A 550 -11.38 24.17 -3.05
C ARG A 550 -10.85 22.75 -3.22
N THR A 551 -9.98 22.28 -2.32
CA THR A 551 -9.43 20.92 -2.36
C THR A 551 -9.78 20.15 -1.09
N PHE A 552 -10.23 18.90 -1.27
CA PHE A 552 -10.42 17.93 -0.19
C PHE A 552 -9.80 16.58 -0.61
N LEU A 553 -8.68 16.19 0.01
CA LEU A 553 -7.94 14.96 -0.28
C LEU A 553 -7.95 13.99 0.91
N ALA A 554 -8.49 12.79 0.69
CA ALA A 554 -8.31 11.64 1.58
C ALA A 554 -7.09 10.82 1.11
N LEU A 555 -6.01 10.83 1.89
CA LEU A 555 -4.75 10.16 1.55
C LEU A 555 -4.59 8.86 2.34
N ASP A 556 -4.18 7.79 1.67
CA ASP A 556 -3.87 6.50 2.30
C ASP A 556 -2.41 6.49 2.79
N SER A 557 -2.18 5.99 4.01
CA SER A 557 -0.85 5.85 4.61
C SER A 557 -0.03 4.73 3.95
N THR A 558 -0.67 3.75 3.29
CA THR A 558 0.03 2.66 2.61
C THR A 558 -0.74 2.19 1.36
N ARG A 559 -0.25 2.53 0.15
CA ARG A 559 -0.83 2.16 -1.18
C ARG A 559 -1.04 0.64 -1.41
N HIS A 560 -0.69 -0.18 -0.43
CA HIS A 560 -0.74 -1.64 -0.42
C HIS A 560 -1.88 -2.22 0.44
N THR A 561 -2.70 -1.41 1.12
CA THR A 561 -3.84 -1.93 1.88
C THR A 561 -4.96 -2.43 0.97
N ASN A 562 -5.63 -3.51 1.38
CA ASN A 562 -6.84 -3.98 0.73
C ASN A 562 -7.97 -2.96 1.00
N PRO A 563 -8.92 -2.77 0.06
CA PRO A 563 -9.96 -1.73 0.14
C PRO A 563 -11.01 -1.90 1.27
N GLY A 564 -10.74 -2.69 2.31
CA GLY A 564 -11.68 -3.04 3.38
C GLY A 564 -11.31 -2.61 4.80
N SER A 565 -10.14 -2.00 5.05
CA SER A 565 -9.69 -1.69 6.42
C SER A 565 -10.29 -0.40 7.01
N PHE A 566 -10.68 0.56 6.17
CA PHE A 566 -11.20 1.85 6.64
C PHE A 566 -12.73 1.80 6.75
N SER A 567 -13.26 1.50 7.94
CA SER A 567 -14.70 1.63 8.22
C SER A 567 -15.14 3.09 8.15
N PHE A 568 -15.49 3.57 6.96
CA PHE A 568 -16.19 4.84 6.75
C PHE A 568 -17.70 4.61 6.85
N SER A 569 -18.48 5.63 7.26
CA SER A 569 -19.94 5.60 7.13
C SER A 569 -20.33 5.19 5.71
N ASP A 570 -21.23 4.21 5.55
CA ASP A 570 -21.56 3.58 4.25
C ASP A 570 -21.96 4.56 3.11
N LYS A 571 -22.14 5.86 3.40
CA LYS A 571 -22.58 6.89 2.46
C LYS A 571 -21.69 8.14 2.57
N ILE A 572 -21.36 8.76 1.43
CA ILE A 572 -20.91 10.16 1.46
C ILE A 572 -22.03 10.97 2.11
N SER A 573 -21.75 11.62 3.25
CA SER A 573 -22.79 12.39 3.94
C SER A 573 -23.26 13.53 3.03
N ALA A 574 -24.57 13.65 2.83
CA ALA A 574 -25.15 14.77 2.07
C ALA A 574 -24.78 16.13 2.67
N ASN A 575 -24.45 16.16 3.96
CA ASN A 575 -23.98 17.32 4.70
C ASN A 575 -22.61 17.82 4.20
N LEU A 576 -21.66 16.92 3.89
CA LEU A 576 -20.34 17.31 3.38
C LEU A 576 -20.46 18.12 2.08
N VAL A 577 -21.34 17.68 1.18
CA VAL A 577 -21.59 18.34 -0.10
C VAL A 577 -22.22 19.72 0.07
N GLN A 578 -23.09 19.90 1.07
CA GLN A 578 -23.69 21.21 1.36
C GLN A 578 -22.72 22.19 2.01
N GLN A 579 -21.70 21.69 2.73
CA GLN A 579 -20.76 22.51 3.49
C GLN A 579 -19.59 23.04 2.65
N LEU A 580 -19.25 22.38 1.52
CA LEU A 580 -18.10 22.71 0.68
C LEU A 580 -18.51 23.17 -0.74
N PRO A 581 -19.16 24.35 -0.88
CA PRO A 581 -19.76 24.77 -2.16
C PRO A 581 -18.74 25.18 -3.23
N LEU A 582 -17.51 25.53 -2.86
CA LEU A 582 -16.44 26.02 -3.75
C LEU A 582 -15.45 24.92 -4.19
N LEU A 583 -15.76 23.66 -3.88
CA LEU A 583 -14.84 22.55 -4.11
C LEU A 583 -14.58 22.29 -5.60
N ARG A 584 -13.30 22.21 -5.96
CA ARG A 584 -12.77 21.87 -7.30
C ARG A 584 -12.21 20.45 -7.34
N VAL A 585 -11.58 20.00 -6.25
CA VAL A 585 -10.96 18.68 -6.13
C VAL A 585 -11.58 17.92 -4.98
N LEU A 586 -12.18 16.76 -5.29
CA LEU A 586 -12.69 15.80 -4.31
C LEU A 586 -12.02 14.45 -4.56
N CYS A 587 -11.12 14.05 -3.66
CA CYS A 587 -10.51 12.73 -3.64
C CYS A 587 -10.96 11.96 -2.40
N LEU A 588 -11.69 10.86 -2.63
CA LEU A 588 -12.23 9.95 -1.61
C LEU A 588 -11.81 8.51 -1.91
N SER A 589 -10.65 8.34 -2.56
CA SER A 589 -10.12 7.04 -2.94
C SER A 589 -9.88 6.16 -1.70
N TYR A 590 -10.01 4.85 -1.85
CA TYR A 590 -9.77 3.84 -0.80
C TYR A 590 -10.75 3.86 0.39
N LEU A 591 -11.76 4.74 0.38
CA LEU A 591 -12.81 4.76 1.41
C LEU A 591 -13.91 3.72 1.14
N THR A 592 -14.49 3.13 2.19
CA THR A 592 -15.61 2.17 2.10
C THR A 592 -16.96 2.85 1.83
N ILE A 593 -17.02 3.71 0.81
CA ILE A 593 -18.25 4.37 0.39
C ILE A 593 -19.07 3.41 -0.49
N SER A 594 -20.35 3.20 -0.16
CA SER A 594 -21.28 2.36 -0.95
C SER A 594 -22.23 3.17 -1.85
N GLU A 595 -22.49 4.43 -1.51
CA GLU A 595 -23.41 5.31 -2.24
C GLU A 595 -22.88 6.75 -2.36
N VAL A 596 -23.06 7.34 -3.55
CA VAL A 596 -22.79 8.75 -3.85
C VAL A 596 -24.12 9.52 -3.91
N PRO A 597 -24.35 10.54 -3.07
CA PRO A 597 -25.63 11.22 -2.99
C PRO A 597 -25.90 12.11 -4.22
N GLU A 598 -27.17 12.26 -4.58
CA GLU A 598 -27.59 13.09 -5.73
C GLU A 598 -27.14 14.55 -5.65
N CYS A 599 -26.89 15.06 -4.44
CA CYS A 599 -26.44 16.43 -4.23
C CYS A 599 -25.02 16.68 -4.75
N VAL A 600 -24.19 15.65 -5.03
CA VAL A 600 -22.86 15.84 -5.63
C VAL A 600 -22.94 16.63 -6.93
N GLY A 601 -24.00 16.43 -7.73
CA GLY A 601 -24.22 17.20 -8.95
C GLY A 601 -24.55 18.69 -8.75
N SER A 602 -24.68 19.16 -7.50
CA SER A 602 -24.82 20.58 -7.17
C SER A 602 -23.47 21.30 -6.98
N MET A 603 -22.36 20.54 -6.92
CA MET A 603 -21.00 21.06 -6.75
C MET A 603 -20.47 21.67 -8.05
N LYS A 604 -20.98 22.84 -8.42
CA LYS A 604 -20.77 23.47 -9.73
C LYS A 604 -19.31 23.75 -10.09
N HIS A 605 -18.40 23.89 -9.13
CA HIS A 605 -16.97 24.13 -9.36
C HIS A 605 -16.12 22.87 -9.50
N LEU A 606 -16.70 21.68 -9.29
CA LEU A 606 -15.94 20.44 -9.25
C LEU A 606 -15.31 20.14 -10.61
N ARG A 607 -13.98 19.97 -10.62
CA ARG A 607 -13.16 19.64 -11.79
C ARG A 607 -12.52 18.26 -11.70
N TYR A 608 -12.29 17.77 -10.48
CA TYR A 608 -11.69 16.46 -10.23
C TYR A 608 -12.51 15.68 -9.21
N LEU A 609 -12.98 14.50 -9.61
CA LEU A 609 -13.68 13.55 -8.74
C LEU A 609 -12.99 12.19 -8.81
N ASN A 610 -12.38 11.77 -7.70
CA ASN A 610 -11.74 10.48 -7.56
C ASN A 610 -12.41 9.65 -6.47
N LEU A 611 -13.01 8.54 -6.90
CA LEU A 611 -13.69 7.53 -6.08
C LEU A 611 -13.03 6.15 -6.29
N CYS A 612 -11.76 6.12 -6.69
CA CYS A 612 -11.00 4.90 -6.95
C CYS A 612 -11.05 3.93 -5.76
N ARG A 613 -11.20 2.62 -6.04
CA ARG A 613 -11.22 1.53 -5.05
C ARG A 613 -12.26 1.74 -3.94
N THR A 614 -13.41 2.33 -4.27
CA THR A 614 -14.57 2.42 -3.38
C THR A 614 -15.58 1.30 -3.68
N HIS A 615 -16.56 1.12 -2.80
CA HIS A 615 -17.61 0.10 -2.90
C HIS A 615 -18.90 0.63 -3.56
N ILE A 616 -18.79 1.72 -4.33
CA ILE A 616 -19.96 2.40 -4.92
C ILE A 616 -20.68 1.48 -5.92
N ARG A 617 -22.02 1.48 -5.85
CA ARG A 617 -22.87 0.68 -6.74
C ARG A 617 -23.32 1.42 -8.00
N SER A 618 -23.49 2.74 -7.90
CA SER A 618 -23.92 3.61 -8.99
C SER A 618 -23.41 5.04 -8.81
N LEU A 619 -23.26 5.75 -9.94
CA LEU A 619 -23.07 7.20 -9.96
C LEU A 619 -24.43 7.88 -10.24
N PRO A 620 -24.81 8.95 -9.52
CA PRO A 620 -26.11 9.59 -9.70
C PRO A 620 -26.19 10.40 -11.00
N GLU A 621 -27.38 10.47 -11.61
CA GLU A 621 -27.63 11.22 -12.87
C GLU A 621 -27.22 12.70 -12.82
N ASN A 622 -27.22 13.29 -11.62
CA ASN A 622 -26.83 14.68 -11.44
C ASN A 622 -25.32 14.91 -11.62
N VAL A 623 -24.46 13.87 -11.64
CA VAL A 623 -23.03 14.00 -11.98
C VAL A 623 -22.86 14.61 -13.38
N CYS A 624 -23.78 14.32 -14.31
CA CYS A 624 -23.79 14.91 -15.65
C CYS A 624 -24.13 16.40 -15.69
N ARG A 625 -24.42 17.03 -14.53
CA ARG A 625 -24.59 18.49 -14.40
C ARG A 625 -23.32 19.21 -13.96
N LEU A 626 -22.23 18.47 -13.72
CA LEU A 626 -20.93 19.03 -13.36
C LEU A 626 -20.21 19.56 -14.62
N TYR A 627 -20.64 20.71 -15.13
CA TYR A 627 -20.14 21.27 -16.40
C TYR A 627 -18.63 21.56 -16.41
N ASN A 628 -18.03 21.78 -15.24
CA ASN A 628 -16.59 22.03 -15.08
C ASN A 628 -15.75 20.76 -14.85
N LEU A 629 -16.37 19.57 -14.83
CA LEU A 629 -15.65 18.34 -14.54
C LEU A 629 -14.64 18.03 -15.65
N GLU A 630 -13.37 17.94 -15.29
CA GLU A 630 -12.24 17.65 -16.17
C GLU A 630 -11.75 16.20 -15.99
N THR A 631 -11.81 15.67 -14.77
CA THR A 631 -11.33 14.34 -14.42
C THR A 631 -12.35 13.57 -13.57
N LEU A 632 -12.70 12.36 -14.00
CA LEU A 632 -13.53 11.41 -13.28
C LEU A 632 -12.80 10.06 -13.15
N ILE A 633 -12.53 9.62 -11.93
CA ILE A 633 -11.85 8.35 -11.65
C ILE A 633 -12.74 7.48 -10.76
N VAL A 634 -13.12 6.32 -11.28
CA VAL A 634 -13.83 5.23 -10.59
C VAL A 634 -13.12 3.89 -10.83
N TYR A 635 -11.79 3.96 -10.95
CA TYR A 635 -10.91 2.80 -11.13
C TYR A 635 -11.09 1.78 -9.99
N ARG A 636 -11.19 0.48 -10.34
CA ARG A 636 -11.37 -0.63 -9.38
C ARG A 636 -12.59 -0.50 -8.46
N CYS A 637 -13.65 0.20 -8.87
CA CYS A 637 -14.95 0.13 -8.21
C CYS A 637 -15.66 -1.15 -8.65
N THR A 638 -15.38 -2.27 -7.97
CA THR A 638 -15.81 -3.62 -8.38
C THR A 638 -17.33 -3.81 -8.37
N PHE A 639 -18.04 -3.05 -7.53
CA PHE A 639 -19.50 -3.09 -7.41
C PHE A 639 -20.24 -2.06 -8.29
N LEU A 640 -19.52 -1.22 -9.05
CA LEU A 640 -20.13 -0.17 -9.87
C LEU A 640 -20.84 -0.81 -11.08
N ALA A 641 -22.17 -0.78 -11.09
CA ALA A 641 -22.98 -1.37 -12.15
C ALA A 641 -23.53 -0.32 -13.14
N ASN A 642 -23.85 0.89 -12.64
CA ASN A 642 -24.55 1.91 -13.44
C ASN A 642 -23.78 3.23 -13.49
N LEU A 643 -23.51 3.70 -14.71
CA LEU A 643 -23.08 5.05 -15.02
C LEU A 643 -24.29 5.93 -15.41
N PRO A 644 -24.23 7.25 -15.21
CA PRO A 644 -25.35 8.12 -15.57
C PRO A 644 -25.53 8.21 -17.08
N GLY A 645 -26.78 8.33 -17.53
CA GLY A 645 -27.18 8.00 -18.89
C GLY A 645 -26.70 8.94 -19.99
N ASN A 646 -26.33 10.19 -19.68
CA ASN A 646 -25.96 11.19 -20.70
C ASN A 646 -24.76 12.07 -20.30
N PHE A 647 -23.61 11.84 -20.93
CA PHE A 647 -22.35 12.58 -20.71
C PHE A 647 -22.18 13.78 -21.66
N SER A 648 -23.09 14.05 -22.61
CA SER A 648 -22.93 15.14 -23.59
C SER A 648 -22.80 16.53 -22.97
N LYS A 649 -23.26 16.69 -21.73
CA LYS A 649 -23.17 17.92 -20.94
C LYS A 649 -21.79 18.16 -20.33
N LEU A 650 -20.95 17.13 -20.20
CA LEU A 650 -19.61 17.20 -19.60
C LEU A 650 -18.55 17.64 -20.64
N LYS A 651 -18.80 18.75 -21.35
CA LYS A 651 -17.94 19.20 -22.48
C LYS A 651 -16.47 19.44 -22.11
N ASN A 652 -16.18 19.70 -20.83
CA ASN A 652 -14.83 19.93 -20.31
C ASN A 652 -14.12 18.65 -19.85
N LEU A 653 -14.77 17.48 -19.88
CA LEU A 653 -14.17 16.23 -19.43
C LEU A 653 -12.99 15.84 -20.33
N ARG A 654 -11.84 15.56 -19.70
CA ARG A 654 -10.57 15.20 -20.34
C ARG A 654 -10.13 13.80 -19.96
N HIS A 655 -10.37 13.36 -18.73
CA HIS A 655 -9.95 12.05 -18.27
C HIS A 655 -11.10 11.31 -17.61
N PHE A 656 -11.39 10.11 -18.12
CA PHE A 656 -12.35 9.19 -17.54
C PHE A 656 -11.71 7.81 -17.34
N ASP A 657 -11.35 7.50 -16.09
CA ASP A 657 -10.84 6.18 -15.70
C ASP A 657 -11.89 5.37 -14.95
N PHE A 658 -12.31 4.26 -15.54
CA PHE A 658 -13.22 3.27 -14.96
C PHE A 658 -12.76 1.85 -15.29
N ARG A 659 -11.45 1.62 -15.39
CA ARG A 659 -10.90 0.27 -15.54
C ARG A 659 -11.22 -0.58 -14.31
N CYS A 660 -11.25 -1.89 -14.51
CA CYS A 660 -11.57 -2.87 -13.47
C CYS A 660 -12.96 -2.67 -12.82
N THR A 661 -13.95 -2.18 -13.58
CA THR A 661 -15.37 -2.16 -13.18
C THR A 661 -16.15 -3.19 -14.01
N PRO A 662 -16.22 -4.47 -13.57
CA PRO A 662 -16.76 -5.57 -14.38
C PRO A 662 -18.29 -5.50 -14.56
N LEU A 663 -19.02 -4.83 -13.66
CA LEU A 663 -20.47 -4.75 -13.71
C LEU A 663 -20.99 -3.66 -14.67
N VAL A 664 -20.15 -2.72 -15.10
CA VAL A 664 -20.51 -1.71 -16.11
C VAL A 664 -20.54 -2.37 -17.49
N LYS A 665 -21.73 -2.44 -18.09
CA LYS A 665 -21.98 -3.12 -19.37
C LYS A 665 -22.28 -2.19 -20.56
N LYS A 666 -22.46 -0.89 -20.30
CA LYS A 666 -22.80 0.10 -21.33
C LYS A 666 -21.97 1.38 -21.18
N MET A 667 -21.63 1.98 -22.30
CA MET A 667 -21.09 3.34 -22.41
C MET A 667 -22.19 4.38 -22.20
N PRO A 668 -21.87 5.51 -21.55
CA PRO A 668 -22.82 6.61 -21.45
C PRO A 668 -23.06 7.27 -22.81
N LEU A 669 -24.30 7.72 -23.05
CA LEU A 669 -24.65 8.44 -24.28
C LEU A 669 -23.89 9.77 -24.36
N GLY A 670 -23.53 10.19 -25.57
CA GLY A 670 -22.84 11.47 -25.81
C GLY A 670 -21.35 11.50 -25.47
N ILE A 671 -20.75 10.39 -25.00
CA ILE A 671 -19.30 10.34 -24.73
C ILE A 671 -18.44 10.61 -25.98
N ALA A 672 -18.92 10.20 -27.17
CA ALA A 672 -18.25 10.46 -28.44
C ALA A 672 -18.23 11.94 -28.84
N GLU A 673 -19.16 12.75 -28.30
CA GLU A 673 -19.24 14.19 -28.56
C GLU A 673 -18.16 14.98 -27.79
N LEU A 674 -17.49 14.33 -26.82
CA LEU A 674 -16.48 14.94 -25.95
C LEU A 674 -15.11 15.03 -26.65
N LYS A 675 -14.99 15.95 -27.60
CA LYS A 675 -13.78 16.14 -28.43
C LYS A 675 -12.51 16.49 -27.65
N SER A 676 -12.62 16.92 -26.40
CA SER A 676 -11.50 17.28 -25.52
C SER A 676 -10.88 16.10 -24.77
N LEU A 677 -11.49 14.91 -24.86
CA LEU A 677 -11.11 13.72 -24.09
C LEU A 677 -9.70 13.23 -24.47
N GLN A 678 -8.84 13.14 -23.45
CA GLN A 678 -7.45 12.66 -23.54
C GLN A 678 -7.33 11.22 -23.07
N THR A 679 -8.08 10.81 -22.05
CA THR A 679 -8.04 9.46 -21.51
C THR A 679 -9.44 8.89 -21.39
N LEU A 680 -9.67 7.78 -22.09
CA LEU A 680 -10.85 6.94 -21.94
C LEU A 680 -10.40 5.51 -21.71
N SER A 681 -10.39 5.14 -20.44
CA SER A 681 -9.65 3.96 -19.97
C SER A 681 -10.27 2.61 -20.36
N LYS A 682 -11.59 2.56 -20.55
CA LYS A 682 -12.35 1.40 -20.98
C LYS A 682 -13.37 1.84 -22.04
N ILE A 683 -13.53 1.05 -23.09
CA ILE A 683 -14.48 1.27 -24.20
C ILE A 683 -15.31 -0.01 -24.33
N ILE A 684 -16.62 0.13 -24.38
CA ILE A 684 -17.55 -1.01 -24.54
C ILE A 684 -18.30 -0.84 -25.86
N ILE A 685 -18.17 -1.82 -26.75
CA ILE A 685 -18.89 -1.84 -28.02
C ILE A 685 -20.25 -2.54 -27.82
N GLU A 686 -21.33 -1.87 -28.20
CA GLU A 686 -22.70 -2.29 -27.83
C GLU A 686 -23.55 -2.91 -28.95
N GLY A 687 -23.08 -2.90 -30.21
CA GLY A 687 -23.83 -3.40 -31.37
C GLY A 687 -24.65 -2.31 -32.06
N ASP A 688 -25.70 -2.68 -32.81
CA ASP A 688 -26.41 -1.80 -33.76
C ASP A 688 -27.12 -0.59 -33.12
N ASP A 689 -27.62 -0.71 -31.89
CA ASP A 689 -28.38 0.35 -31.19
C ASP A 689 -27.57 1.08 -30.10
N GLY A 690 -26.26 0.84 -30.00
CA GLY A 690 -25.43 1.36 -28.91
C GLY A 690 -24.15 2.07 -29.35
N PHE A 691 -23.17 2.18 -28.45
CA PHE A 691 -21.87 2.78 -28.76
C PHE A 691 -21.12 1.97 -29.83
N SER A 692 -20.92 2.61 -30.99
CA SER A 692 -20.24 2.03 -32.14
C SER A 692 -18.76 2.38 -32.16
N MET A 693 -17.97 1.50 -32.76
CA MET A 693 -16.53 1.70 -32.95
C MET A 693 -16.22 2.97 -33.77
N THR A 694 -17.03 3.30 -34.78
CA THR A 694 -16.82 4.48 -35.62
C THR A 694 -16.87 5.80 -34.83
N SER A 695 -17.59 5.83 -33.70
CA SER A 695 -17.67 6.99 -32.81
C SER A 695 -16.33 7.37 -32.17
N LEU A 696 -15.35 6.45 -32.13
CA LEU A 696 -14.00 6.72 -31.61
C LEU A 696 -13.13 7.54 -32.57
N LYS A 697 -13.53 7.66 -33.84
CA LYS A 697 -12.82 8.46 -34.86
C LYS A 697 -12.77 9.93 -34.50
N ASP A 698 -13.82 10.43 -33.85
CA ASP A 698 -13.92 11.83 -33.44
C ASP A 698 -13.05 12.17 -32.22
N LEU A 699 -12.64 11.16 -31.45
CA LEU A 699 -11.79 11.30 -30.26
C LEU A 699 -10.29 11.28 -30.62
N LYS A 700 -9.84 12.37 -31.27
CA LYS A 700 -8.50 12.49 -31.86
C LYS A 700 -7.35 12.50 -30.84
N TYR A 701 -7.60 12.95 -29.62
CA TYR A 701 -6.55 13.18 -28.61
C TYR A 701 -6.40 12.06 -27.58
N LEU A 702 -7.03 10.91 -27.80
CA LEU A 702 -6.93 9.78 -26.88
C LEU A 702 -5.50 9.24 -26.79
N GLN A 703 -5.02 9.10 -25.55
CA GLN A 703 -3.68 8.64 -25.19
C GLN A 703 -3.70 7.88 -23.86
N GLY A 704 -2.61 7.15 -23.56
CA GLY A 704 -2.42 6.47 -22.29
C GLY A 704 -2.91 5.01 -22.29
N LYS A 705 -3.73 4.65 -21.31
CA LYS A 705 -4.16 3.26 -21.05
C LYS A 705 -5.57 3.05 -21.56
N ILE A 706 -5.79 2.06 -22.43
CA ILE A 706 -7.09 1.81 -23.07
C ILE A 706 -7.39 0.31 -23.04
N SER A 707 -8.58 -0.05 -22.53
CA SER A 707 -9.18 -1.37 -22.63
C SER A 707 -10.41 -1.31 -23.55
N ILE A 708 -10.53 -2.18 -24.54
CA ILE A 708 -11.65 -2.23 -25.48
C ILE A 708 -12.34 -3.58 -25.33
N THR A 709 -13.64 -3.56 -25.07
CA THR A 709 -14.44 -4.76 -24.79
C THR A 709 -15.64 -4.83 -25.76
N GLY A 710 -16.14 -6.04 -26.02
CA GLY A 710 -17.29 -6.25 -26.91
C GLY A 710 -16.93 -6.28 -28.40
N LEU A 711 -15.68 -6.58 -28.72
CA LEU A 711 -15.17 -6.57 -30.11
C LEU A 711 -15.83 -7.63 -31.01
N GLU A 712 -16.50 -8.64 -30.45
CA GLU A 712 -17.29 -9.63 -31.19
C GLU A 712 -18.47 -9.02 -31.97
N LYS A 713 -18.92 -7.81 -31.58
CA LYS A 713 -20.04 -7.11 -32.23
C LYS A 713 -19.64 -6.26 -33.43
N VAL A 714 -18.35 -6.22 -33.76
CA VAL A 714 -17.83 -5.40 -34.87
C VAL A 714 -18.14 -6.09 -36.19
N GLN A 715 -18.93 -5.43 -37.04
CA GLN A 715 -19.41 -6.01 -38.31
C GLN A 715 -18.41 -5.90 -39.47
N SER A 716 -17.45 -4.97 -39.40
CA SER A 716 -16.50 -4.69 -40.47
C SER A 716 -15.14 -4.25 -39.93
N ALA A 717 -14.07 -4.85 -40.45
CA ALA A 717 -12.69 -4.48 -40.11
C ALA A 717 -12.32 -3.06 -40.56
N MET A 718 -13.02 -2.50 -41.56
CA MET A 718 -12.86 -1.11 -41.98
C MET A 718 -13.07 -0.14 -40.80
N HIS A 719 -14.01 -0.46 -39.90
CA HIS A 719 -14.27 0.38 -38.72
C HIS A 719 -13.05 0.46 -37.80
N ALA A 720 -12.27 -0.62 -37.67
CA ALA A 720 -11.04 -0.64 -36.86
C ALA A 720 -9.90 0.11 -37.56
N GLN A 721 -9.75 -0.09 -38.88
CA GLN A 721 -8.72 0.58 -39.68
C GLN A 721 -8.90 2.11 -39.69
N GLU A 722 -10.13 2.59 -39.75
CA GLU A 722 -10.45 4.03 -39.73
C GLU A 722 -10.12 4.73 -38.39
N LEU A 723 -9.94 4.00 -37.29
CA LEU A 723 -9.57 4.57 -36.00
C LEU A 723 -8.13 5.07 -35.96
N ASN A 724 -7.29 4.53 -36.84
CA ASN A 724 -5.88 4.84 -36.98
C ASN A 724 -5.14 4.86 -35.63
N PHE A 725 -5.22 3.75 -34.87
CA PHE A 725 -4.57 3.60 -33.56
C PHE A 725 -3.06 3.86 -33.62
N SER A 726 -2.44 3.67 -34.78
CA SER A 726 -1.04 4.02 -35.05
C SER A 726 -0.72 5.51 -34.83
N GLN A 727 -1.69 6.41 -34.94
CA GLN A 727 -1.52 7.85 -34.68
C GLN A 727 -1.80 8.24 -33.23
N LYS A 728 -2.29 7.31 -32.40
CA LYS A 728 -2.62 7.54 -30.99
C LYS A 728 -1.47 7.04 -30.11
N ARG A 729 -1.13 7.81 -29.08
CA ARG A 729 -0.02 7.50 -28.14
C ARG A 729 -0.50 6.60 -27.01
N ILE A 730 -0.67 5.32 -27.31
CA ILE A 730 -1.22 4.32 -26.38
C ILE A 730 -0.07 3.58 -25.70
N SER A 731 -0.03 3.66 -24.37
CA SER A 731 0.97 3.00 -23.52
C SER A 731 0.56 1.61 -23.05
N GLU A 732 -0.74 1.39 -22.82
CA GLU A 732 -1.28 0.09 -22.43
C GLU A 732 -2.53 -0.17 -23.25
N LEU A 733 -2.55 -1.29 -23.98
CA LEU A 733 -3.69 -1.69 -24.80
C LEU A 733 -4.18 -3.06 -24.34
N GLU A 734 -5.46 -3.14 -24.00
CA GLU A 734 -6.16 -4.39 -23.74
C GLU A 734 -7.35 -4.50 -24.69
N VAL A 735 -7.48 -5.63 -25.37
CA VAL A 735 -8.57 -5.89 -26.32
C VAL A 735 -9.27 -7.19 -25.95
N GLU A 736 -10.58 -7.12 -25.75
CA GLU A 736 -11.41 -8.18 -25.20
C GLU A 736 -12.63 -8.46 -26.08
N TRP A 737 -12.79 -9.73 -26.42
CA TRP A 737 -13.99 -10.30 -27.02
C TRP A 737 -14.79 -11.07 -25.96
N SER A 738 -16.06 -11.37 -26.26
CA SER A 738 -16.86 -12.31 -25.47
C SER A 738 -16.21 -13.70 -25.43
N ASP A 739 -16.21 -14.37 -24.27
CA ASP A 739 -15.80 -15.79 -24.15
C ASP A 739 -16.86 -16.78 -24.70
N VAL A 740 -17.93 -16.27 -25.32
CA VAL A 740 -18.95 -17.08 -26.01
C VAL A 740 -18.58 -17.22 -27.49
N PHE A 741 -18.30 -18.43 -27.94
CA PHE A 741 -17.94 -18.76 -29.32
C PHE A 741 -19.14 -19.30 -30.10
N ASP A 742 -20.07 -18.44 -30.50
CA ASP A 742 -21.23 -18.80 -31.34
C ASP A 742 -20.97 -18.58 -32.84
N CYS A 743 -21.97 -18.91 -33.68
CA CYS A 743 -21.88 -18.77 -35.14
C CYS A 743 -21.80 -17.30 -35.64
N SER A 744 -22.01 -16.31 -34.77
CA SER A 744 -21.93 -14.89 -35.14
C SER A 744 -20.47 -14.42 -35.25
N ARG A 745 -19.54 -15.11 -34.57
CA ARG A 745 -18.11 -14.79 -34.57
C ARG A 745 -17.42 -15.34 -35.81
N LYS A 746 -16.95 -14.44 -36.68
CA LYS A 746 -16.22 -14.78 -37.91
C LYS A 746 -14.72 -14.66 -37.68
N GLU A 747 -14.02 -15.79 -37.75
CA GLU A 747 -12.56 -15.90 -37.48
C GLU A 747 -11.72 -14.93 -38.32
N THR A 748 -12.03 -14.80 -39.62
CA THR A 748 -11.30 -13.91 -40.55
C THR A 748 -11.52 -12.44 -40.19
N LEU A 749 -12.75 -12.07 -39.86
CA LEU A 749 -13.11 -10.70 -39.48
C LEU A 749 -12.40 -10.27 -38.20
N GLU A 750 -12.33 -11.13 -37.19
CA GLU A 750 -11.65 -10.81 -35.94
C GLU A 750 -10.16 -10.58 -36.15
N LYS A 751 -9.50 -11.42 -36.96
CA LYS A 751 -8.09 -11.22 -37.33
C LYS A 751 -7.88 -9.87 -38.02
N GLU A 752 -8.76 -9.50 -38.95
CA GLU A 752 -8.70 -8.20 -39.62
C GLU A 752 -8.99 -7.02 -38.68
N VAL A 753 -9.91 -7.15 -37.73
CA VAL A 753 -10.18 -6.15 -36.69
C VAL A 753 -8.94 -5.95 -35.81
N LEU A 754 -8.32 -7.04 -35.32
CA LEU A 754 -7.10 -6.97 -34.53
C LEU A 754 -5.92 -6.39 -35.34
N CYS A 755 -5.84 -6.67 -36.65
CA CYS A 755 -4.90 -5.99 -37.56
C CYS A 755 -5.12 -4.47 -37.60
N GLY A 756 -6.39 -4.03 -37.67
CA GLY A 756 -6.75 -2.60 -37.70
C GLY A 756 -6.44 -1.85 -36.39
N LEU A 757 -6.29 -2.57 -35.28
CA LEU A 757 -6.01 -2.01 -33.95
C LEU A 757 -4.52 -1.93 -33.59
N LYS A 758 -3.60 -2.08 -34.57
CA LYS A 758 -2.15 -1.94 -34.33
C LYS A 758 -1.82 -0.58 -33.67
N PRO A 759 -1.27 -0.55 -32.45
CA PRO A 759 -0.90 0.69 -31.76
C PRO A 759 0.42 1.26 -32.32
N HIS A 760 0.77 2.48 -31.90
CA HIS A 760 2.06 3.07 -32.18
C HIS A 760 3.22 2.28 -31.54
N ASN A 761 4.32 2.06 -32.27
CA ASN A 761 5.39 1.16 -31.86
C ASN A 761 6.21 1.68 -30.66
N ASP A 762 6.41 3.00 -30.57
CA ASP A 762 7.35 3.58 -29.60
C ASP A 762 6.78 3.77 -28.19
N ASP A 763 5.45 3.73 -28.04
CA ASP A 763 4.78 4.09 -26.78
C ASP A 763 4.28 2.87 -25.99
N LEU A 764 4.08 1.72 -26.64
CA LEU A 764 3.43 0.56 -26.03
C LEU A 764 4.34 -0.15 -25.01
N ILE A 765 3.84 -0.28 -23.78
CA ILE A 765 4.50 -0.92 -22.63
C ILE A 765 3.82 -2.24 -22.25
N LYS A 766 2.48 -2.30 -22.39
CA LYS A 766 1.68 -3.49 -22.04
C LYS A 766 0.64 -3.80 -23.12
N LEU A 767 0.55 -5.08 -23.48
CA LEU A 767 -0.46 -5.59 -24.42
C LEU A 767 -1.25 -6.74 -23.78
N GLY A 768 -2.57 -6.63 -23.80
CA GLY A 768 -3.52 -7.66 -23.38
C GLY A 768 -4.45 -8.07 -24.51
N ILE A 769 -4.59 -9.36 -24.78
CA ILE A 769 -5.55 -9.90 -25.76
C ILE A 769 -6.40 -10.96 -25.07
N VAL A 770 -7.71 -10.79 -25.07
CA VAL A 770 -8.66 -11.62 -24.32
C VAL A 770 -9.75 -12.16 -25.24
N SER A 771 -9.95 -13.48 -25.22
CA SER A 771 -11.01 -14.22 -25.93
C SER A 771 -11.02 -14.07 -27.45
N PHE A 772 -9.89 -13.78 -28.08
CA PHE A 772 -9.78 -13.67 -29.54
C PHE A 772 -10.11 -15.00 -30.24
N GLY A 773 -10.92 -14.96 -31.29
CA GLY A 773 -11.46 -16.14 -31.98
C GLY A 773 -10.89 -16.40 -33.35
N GLY A 774 -9.88 -15.66 -33.80
CA GLY A 774 -9.11 -16.00 -34.99
C GLY A 774 -8.19 -17.20 -34.73
N LYS A 775 -7.87 -17.97 -35.79
CA LYS A 775 -6.94 -19.12 -35.69
C LYS A 775 -5.48 -18.71 -35.53
N GLU A 776 -5.12 -17.53 -36.04
CA GLU A 776 -3.76 -17.01 -36.05
C GLU A 776 -3.75 -15.53 -35.66
N PHE A 777 -2.75 -15.12 -34.89
CA PHE A 777 -2.54 -13.71 -34.56
C PHE A 777 -1.99 -12.91 -35.75
N PRO A 778 -2.27 -11.60 -35.81
CA PRO A 778 -1.55 -10.70 -36.70
C PRO A 778 -0.06 -10.65 -36.39
N ASN A 779 0.77 -10.55 -37.45
CA ASN A 779 2.23 -10.49 -37.31
C ASN A 779 2.72 -9.34 -36.41
N TRP A 780 1.92 -8.26 -36.28
CA TRP A 780 2.33 -7.12 -35.48
C TRP A 780 2.42 -7.44 -33.98
N VAL A 781 1.71 -8.45 -33.47
CA VAL A 781 1.66 -8.77 -32.03
C VAL A 781 3.06 -9.11 -31.47
N GLY A 782 3.95 -9.66 -32.31
CA GLY A 782 5.36 -9.95 -31.98
C GLY A 782 6.37 -9.10 -32.74
N ASP A 783 5.97 -7.91 -33.23
CA ASP A 783 6.84 -7.05 -34.04
C ASP A 783 8.02 -6.51 -33.21
N PRO A 784 9.28 -6.74 -33.61
CA PRO A 784 10.46 -6.29 -32.86
C PRO A 784 10.60 -4.76 -32.78
N SER A 785 9.83 -4.01 -33.57
CA SER A 785 9.77 -2.54 -33.46
C SER A 785 9.17 -2.04 -32.14
N PHE A 786 8.50 -2.90 -31.36
CA PHE A 786 8.04 -2.55 -30.01
C PHE A 786 9.19 -2.56 -28.98
N LEU A 787 9.98 -1.50 -28.97
CA LEU A 787 11.18 -1.40 -28.13
C LEU A 787 10.89 -1.32 -26.62
N ARG A 788 9.69 -0.91 -26.22
CA ARG A 788 9.30 -0.68 -24.80
C ARG A 788 8.31 -1.69 -24.24
N LEU A 789 7.84 -2.65 -25.05
CA LEU A 789 6.82 -3.63 -24.65
C LEU A 789 7.42 -4.60 -23.63
N ALA A 790 7.00 -4.44 -22.38
CA ALA A 790 7.55 -5.15 -21.22
C ALA A 790 6.64 -6.29 -20.72
N CYS A 791 5.34 -6.23 -21.03
CA CYS A 791 4.36 -7.19 -20.55
C CYS A 791 3.36 -7.55 -21.66
N VAL A 792 3.22 -8.85 -21.94
CA VAL A 792 2.23 -9.39 -22.88
C VAL A 792 1.38 -10.43 -22.16
N SER A 793 0.07 -10.31 -22.28
CA SER A 793 -0.90 -11.21 -21.65
C SER A 793 -1.97 -11.64 -22.65
N ILE A 794 -2.03 -12.93 -22.97
CA ILE A 794 -3.01 -13.53 -23.90
C ILE A 794 -3.87 -14.50 -23.11
N HIS A 795 -5.19 -14.33 -23.13
CA HIS A 795 -6.14 -15.12 -22.34
C HIS A 795 -7.35 -15.52 -23.18
N GLY A 796 -7.95 -16.67 -22.94
CA GLY A 796 -9.25 -17.06 -23.51
C GLY A 796 -9.28 -17.31 -25.02
N CYS A 797 -8.15 -17.28 -25.74
CA CYS A 797 -8.15 -17.37 -27.21
C CYS A 797 -8.20 -18.83 -27.68
N LYS A 798 -9.28 -19.53 -27.31
CA LYS A 798 -9.42 -21.00 -27.37
C LYS A 798 -9.29 -21.60 -28.78
N LYS A 799 -9.65 -20.84 -29.82
CA LYS A 799 -9.60 -21.25 -31.24
C LYS A 799 -8.24 -21.02 -31.92
N CYS A 800 -7.29 -20.38 -31.25
CA CYS A 800 -5.96 -20.13 -31.81
C CYS A 800 -5.16 -21.42 -31.89
N THR A 801 -4.53 -21.69 -33.03
CA THR A 801 -3.74 -22.91 -33.26
C THR A 801 -2.24 -22.71 -33.04
N SER A 802 -1.76 -21.48 -32.98
CA SER A 802 -0.34 -21.10 -32.82
C SER A 802 -0.15 -19.81 -32.02
N LEU A 803 1.04 -19.63 -31.44
CA LEU A 803 1.41 -18.43 -30.69
C LEU A 803 2.11 -17.38 -31.59
N PRO A 804 2.01 -16.07 -31.28
CA PRO A 804 2.72 -15.03 -32.01
C PRO A 804 4.23 -15.04 -31.70
N PRO A 805 5.08 -14.47 -32.60
CA PRO A 805 6.53 -14.46 -32.44
C PRO A 805 7.01 -13.43 -31.40
N LEU A 806 6.76 -13.70 -30.13
CA LEU A 806 7.03 -12.78 -29.01
C LEU A 806 8.49 -12.74 -28.56
N GLY A 807 9.31 -13.70 -29.00
CA GLY A 807 10.70 -13.85 -28.57
C GLY A 807 11.65 -12.79 -29.10
N GLN A 808 11.28 -12.09 -30.16
CA GLN A 808 12.09 -11.01 -30.74
C GLN A 808 11.93 -9.67 -29.99
N LEU A 809 11.03 -9.59 -29.01
CA LEU A 809 10.76 -8.37 -28.26
C LEU A 809 11.89 -8.08 -27.27
N PRO A 810 12.64 -6.97 -27.41
CA PRO A 810 13.87 -6.74 -26.66
C PRO A 810 13.65 -6.46 -25.16
N SER A 811 12.52 -5.86 -24.82
CA SER A 811 12.20 -5.40 -23.46
C SER A 811 11.19 -6.28 -22.73
N LEU A 812 10.76 -7.40 -23.31
CA LEU A 812 9.71 -8.24 -22.74
C LEU A 812 10.19 -8.94 -21.46
N LYS A 813 9.59 -8.59 -20.32
CA LYS A 813 9.92 -9.14 -19.00
C LYS A 813 8.91 -10.16 -18.49
N LYS A 814 7.63 -9.97 -18.81
CA LYS A 814 6.53 -10.81 -18.34
C LYS A 814 5.67 -11.29 -19.50
N LEU A 815 5.50 -12.60 -19.59
CA LEU A 815 4.64 -13.24 -20.58
C LEU A 815 3.65 -14.19 -19.91
N SER A 816 2.36 -13.95 -20.15
CA SER A 816 1.27 -14.79 -19.65
C SER A 816 0.37 -15.26 -20.79
N ILE A 817 0.19 -16.57 -20.92
CA ILE A 817 -0.60 -17.22 -21.98
C ILE A 817 -1.55 -18.22 -21.34
N HIS A 818 -2.84 -17.90 -21.30
CA HIS A 818 -3.86 -18.72 -20.64
C HIS A 818 -5.00 -19.11 -21.59
N ASP A 819 -5.62 -20.27 -21.36
CA ASP A 819 -6.84 -20.74 -22.03
C ASP A 819 -6.74 -20.81 -23.57
N MET A 820 -5.65 -21.39 -24.08
CA MET A 820 -5.40 -21.58 -25.52
C MET A 820 -5.62 -23.04 -25.90
N ASP A 821 -6.87 -23.45 -25.98
CA ASP A 821 -7.24 -24.87 -26.08
C ASP A 821 -6.68 -25.59 -27.31
N GLU A 822 -6.69 -24.98 -28.51
CA GLU A 822 -6.28 -25.63 -29.77
C GLU A 822 -4.77 -25.66 -30.05
N VAL A 823 -3.95 -25.00 -29.23
CA VAL A 823 -2.48 -24.96 -29.42
C VAL A 823 -1.87 -26.32 -29.08
N LYS A 824 -1.34 -27.03 -30.09
CA LYS A 824 -0.77 -28.38 -29.92
C LYS A 824 0.73 -28.42 -29.66
N VAL A 825 1.47 -27.52 -30.31
CA VAL A 825 2.92 -27.46 -30.21
C VAL A 825 3.30 -26.03 -29.90
N VAL A 826 4.18 -25.85 -28.92
CA VAL A 826 4.79 -24.57 -28.61
C VAL A 826 6.25 -24.69 -29.04
N GLY A 827 6.57 -24.08 -30.18
CA GLY A 827 7.78 -24.35 -30.95
C GLY A 827 8.71 -23.15 -31.16
N SER A 828 9.45 -23.23 -32.27
CA SER A 828 10.27 -22.13 -32.83
C SER A 828 9.45 -20.90 -33.25
N GLU A 829 8.13 -21.00 -33.28
CA GLU A 829 7.21 -19.89 -33.52
C GLU A 829 7.31 -18.78 -32.46
N LEU A 830 7.57 -19.12 -31.18
CA LEU A 830 7.72 -18.14 -30.10
C LEU A 830 9.00 -17.31 -30.24
N PRO A 831 10.21 -17.90 -30.39
CA PRO A 831 11.47 -17.18 -30.63
C PRO A 831 11.47 -16.29 -31.89
N GLY A 832 10.78 -16.72 -32.94
CA GLY A 832 10.98 -16.19 -34.29
C GLY A 832 12.39 -16.45 -34.82
N ASN A 833 12.81 -15.70 -35.85
CA ASN A 833 14.11 -15.83 -36.52
C ASN A 833 15.33 -15.21 -35.78
N GLY A 834 15.20 -14.80 -34.50
CA GLY A 834 16.20 -13.99 -33.78
C GLY A 834 16.68 -14.60 -32.45
N LEU A 835 17.47 -13.85 -31.67
CA LEU A 835 17.80 -14.21 -30.28
C LEU A 835 16.53 -14.17 -29.42
N ALA A 836 16.18 -15.31 -28.81
CA ALA A 836 14.92 -15.46 -28.10
C ALA A 836 14.96 -14.85 -26.69
N PHE A 837 14.00 -13.99 -26.39
CA PHE A 837 13.64 -13.54 -25.04
C PHE A 837 14.82 -13.00 -24.20
N PRO A 838 15.50 -11.92 -24.63
CA PRO A 838 16.71 -11.42 -23.96
C PRO A 838 16.46 -10.93 -22.51
N SER A 839 15.23 -10.49 -22.21
CA SER A 839 14.88 -9.83 -20.94
C SER A 839 13.78 -10.54 -20.14
N LEU A 840 13.35 -11.74 -20.56
CA LEU A 840 12.17 -12.41 -19.97
C LEU A 840 12.50 -12.95 -18.58
N GLU A 841 11.80 -12.44 -17.56
CA GLU A 841 12.00 -12.79 -16.14
C GLU A 841 10.90 -13.75 -15.63
N SER A 842 9.69 -13.66 -16.17
CA SER A 842 8.52 -14.44 -15.72
C SER A 842 7.70 -14.96 -16.90
N LEU A 843 7.42 -16.27 -16.89
CA LEU A 843 6.62 -16.97 -17.91
C LEU A 843 5.52 -17.81 -17.24
N SER A 844 4.28 -17.67 -17.72
CA SER A 844 3.15 -18.46 -17.22
C SER A 844 2.29 -19.04 -18.33
N PHE A 845 2.07 -20.35 -18.31
CA PHE A 845 1.08 -21.07 -19.11
C PHE A 845 -0.02 -21.64 -18.22
N VAL A 846 -1.29 -21.39 -18.56
CA VAL A 846 -2.43 -21.87 -17.77
C VAL A 846 -3.50 -22.41 -18.70
N ASN A 847 -4.10 -23.55 -18.38
CA ASN A 847 -5.24 -24.10 -19.11
C ASN A 847 -4.99 -24.28 -20.62
N MET A 848 -3.97 -25.06 -20.98
CA MET A 848 -3.60 -25.36 -22.38
C MET A 848 -4.01 -26.80 -22.72
N GLN A 849 -5.23 -26.99 -23.22
CA GLN A 849 -5.85 -28.32 -23.29
C GLN A 849 -5.23 -29.28 -24.32
N GLU A 850 -4.94 -28.82 -25.54
CA GLU A 850 -4.35 -29.66 -26.61
C GLU A 850 -2.82 -29.63 -26.68
N TRP A 851 -2.14 -28.90 -25.78
CA TRP A 851 -0.69 -28.72 -25.84
C TRP A 851 0.06 -30.02 -25.51
N VAL A 852 0.82 -30.55 -26.48
CA VAL A 852 1.53 -31.85 -26.38
C VAL A 852 3.04 -31.70 -26.24
N VAL A 853 3.64 -30.78 -27.01
CA VAL A 853 5.11 -30.65 -27.13
C VAL A 853 5.54 -29.21 -26.91
N TRP A 854 6.58 -29.02 -26.10
CA TRP A 854 7.31 -27.76 -25.97
C TRP A 854 8.74 -27.94 -26.50
N SER A 855 9.09 -27.27 -27.59
CA SER A 855 10.43 -27.31 -28.20
C SER A 855 10.92 -25.89 -28.49
N GLY A 856 12.17 -25.56 -28.17
CA GLY A 856 12.66 -24.19 -28.40
C GLY A 856 14.03 -23.90 -27.81
N THR A 857 14.38 -22.62 -27.88
CA THR A 857 15.70 -22.02 -27.58
C THR A 857 15.89 -21.70 -26.09
N VAL A 858 17.06 -21.15 -25.75
CA VAL A 858 17.45 -20.70 -24.39
C VAL A 858 16.59 -19.55 -23.87
N PHE A 859 16.22 -19.61 -22.59
CA PHE A 859 15.66 -18.49 -21.83
C PHE A 859 16.69 -17.95 -20.83
N PRO A 860 17.53 -16.96 -21.19
CA PRO A 860 18.71 -16.60 -20.41
C PRO A 860 18.38 -15.97 -19.05
N CYS A 861 17.29 -15.21 -18.97
CA CYS A 861 16.93 -14.39 -17.80
C CYS A 861 15.73 -14.92 -17.00
N LEU A 862 15.17 -16.09 -17.37
CA LEU A 862 13.92 -16.58 -16.80
C LEU A 862 14.12 -17.01 -15.34
N ARG A 863 13.39 -16.37 -14.42
CA ARG A 863 13.46 -16.63 -12.97
C ARG A 863 12.26 -17.40 -12.45
N LYS A 864 11.08 -17.16 -13.01
CA LYS A 864 9.80 -17.75 -12.57
C LYS A 864 9.10 -18.44 -13.71
N LEU A 865 8.73 -19.70 -13.51
CA LEU A 865 7.95 -20.48 -14.46
C LEU A 865 6.72 -21.09 -13.77
N TRP A 866 5.55 -20.79 -14.34
CA TRP A 866 4.27 -21.30 -13.86
C TRP A 866 3.55 -22.08 -14.95
N ILE A 867 3.21 -23.33 -14.69
CA ILE A 867 2.45 -24.19 -15.61
C ILE A 867 1.25 -24.78 -14.84
N SER A 868 0.03 -24.52 -15.29
CA SER A 868 -1.18 -25.03 -14.64
C SER A 868 -2.16 -25.58 -15.66
N ASP A 869 -2.82 -26.69 -15.35
CA ASP A 869 -3.94 -27.24 -16.11
C ASP A 869 -3.59 -27.52 -17.60
N CYS A 870 -2.41 -28.11 -17.84
CA CYS A 870 -1.95 -28.55 -19.17
C CYS A 870 -1.91 -30.10 -19.21
N PRO A 871 -3.02 -30.79 -19.49
CA PRO A 871 -3.13 -32.23 -19.29
C PRO A 871 -2.46 -33.10 -20.37
N LYS A 872 -2.34 -32.60 -21.60
CA LYS A 872 -1.75 -33.34 -22.74
C LYS A 872 -0.27 -33.08 -22.94
N LEU A 873 0.35 -32.21 -22.14
CA LEU A 873 1.75 -31.87 -22.29
C LEU A 873 2.58 -33.05 -21.81
N VAL A 874 3.41 -33.61 -22.69
CA VAL A 874 4.18 -34.82 -22.42
C VAL A 874 5.67 -34.60 -22.63
N LYS A 875 6.06 -33.86 -23.69
CA LYS A 875 7.45 -33.75 -24.10
C LYS A 875 7.95 -32.32 -24.05
N ILE A 876 9.03 -32.08 -23.31
CA ILE A 876 9.76 -30.80 -23.28
C ILE A 876 11.16 -31.04 -23.82
N SER A 877 11.52 -30.33 -24.88
CA SER A 877 12.83 -30.38 -25.56
C SER A 877 13.40 -28.96 -25.60
N LEU A 878 13.71 -28.45 -24.41
CA LEU A 878 14.33 -27.14 -24.20
C LEU A 878 15.83 -27.31 -23.90
N GLU A 879 16.61 -26.28 -24.20
CA GLU A 879 17.96 -26.13 -23.64
C GLU A 879 17.87 -25.84 -22.12
N ALA A 880 18.99 -25.99 -21.40
CA ALA A 880 19.02 -25.77 -19.95
C ALA A 880 18.48 -24.38 -19.58
N LEU A 881 17.76 -24.29 -18.46
CA LEU A 881 17.17 -23.06 -17.90
C LEU A 881 18.02 -22.58 -16.71
N PRO A 882 19.14 -21.85 -16.94
CA PRO A 882 20.18 -21.64 -15.92
C PRO A 882 19.80 -20.64 -14.82
N SER A 883 18.80 -19.80 -15.07
CA SER A 883 18.40 -18.70 -14.18
C SER A 883 17.13 -18.99 -13.39
N LEU A 884 16.49 -20.16 -13.61
CA LEU A 884 15.18 -20.47 -13.05
C LEU A 884 15.30 -20.73 -11.55
N ARG A 885 14.59 -19.96 -10.74
CA ARG A 885 14.59 -20.07 -9.27
C ARG A 885 13.30 -20.66 -8.73
N GLU A 886 12.17 -20.31 -9.35
CA GLU A 886 10.84 -20.70 -8.91
C GLU A 886 10.13 -21.48 -10.02
N LEU A 887 9.76 -22.72 -9.72
CA LEU A 887 9.01 -23.59 -10.62
C LEU A 887 7.73 -24.04 -9.92
N THR A 888 6.58 -23.66 -10.49
CA THR A 888 5.27 -24.08 -10.01
C THR A 888 4.52 -24.85 -11.10
N ILE A 889 4.08 -26.07 -10.77
CA ILE A 889 3.35 -26.96 -11.67
C ILE A 889 2.06 -27.43 -11.01
N ASN A 890 0.92 -27.25 -11.69
CA ASN A 890 -0.38 -27.61 -11.15
C ASN A 890 -1.24 -28.38 -12.16
N ASN A 891 -1.89 -29.47 -11.73
CA ASN A 891 -2.84 -30.27 -12.52
C ASN A 891 -2.29 -30.70 -13.91
N CYS A 892 -1.06 -31.20 -13.93
CA CYS A 892 -0.37 -31.71 -15.13
C CYS A 892 -0.04 -33.22 -15.00
N GLY A 893 0.37 -33.85 -16.11
CA GLY A 893 0.86 -35.24 -16.11
C GLY A 893 2.31 -35.36 -15.60
N HIS A 894 2.64 -36.53 -15.04
CA HIS A 894 4.00 -36.84 -14.55
C HIS A 894 5.08 -36.89 -15.66
N GLU A 895 4.72 -37.21 -16.90
CA GLU A 895 5.65 -37.24 -18.04
C GLU A 895 6.27 -35.85 -18.27
N MET A 896 5.43 -34.81 -18.21
CA MET A 896 5.85 -33.41 -18.24
C MET A 896 6.78 -33.05 -17.09
N LEU A 897 6.41 -33.44 -15.86
CA LEU A 897 7.19 -33.18 -14.66
C LEU A 897 8.60 -33.75 -14.80
N THR A 898 8.73 -34.97 -15.31
CA THR A 898 10.03 -35.62 -15.51
C THR A 898 10.84 -34.90 -16.59
N SER A 899 10.19 -34.45 -17.66
CA SER A 899 10.83 -33.74 -18.76
C SER A 899 11.32 -32.34 -18.37
N ILE A 900 10.60 -31.62 -17.51
CA ILE A 900 10.96 -30.24 -17.13
C ILE A 900 12.07 -30.20 -16.10
N VAL A 901 12.08 -31.11 -15.12
CA VAL A 901 13.12 -31.10 -14.08
C VAL A 901 14.50 -31.41 -14.64
N GLY A 902 14.57 -32.20 -15.71
CA GLY A 902 15.80 -32.50 -16.43
C GLY A 902 16.48 -31.27 -17.06
N VAL A 903 15.75 -30.17 -17.28
CA VAL A 903 16.28 -28.93 -17.86
C VAL A 903 16.42 -27.79 -16.83
N THR A 904 16.07 -28.02 -15.56
CA THR A 904 16.04 -27.00 -14.50
C THR A 904 17.01 -27.33 -13.36
N SER A 905 18.26 -26.90 -13.49
CA SER A 905 19.33 -27.21 -12.50
C SER A 905 19.51 -26.17 -11.39
N SER A 906 18.84 -25.01 -11.47
CA SER A 906 19.03 -23.87 -10.56
C SER A 906 17.84 -23.58 -9.63
N VAL A 907 16.81 -24.44 -9.63
CA VAL A 907 15.54 -24.19 -8.92
C VAL A 907 15.79 -24.24 -7.42
N THR A 908 15.33 -23.21 -6.71
CA THR A 908 15.39 -23.10 -5.25
C THR A 908 14.02 -23.35 -4.61
N GLN A 909 12.93 -23.00 -5.32
CA GLN A 909 11.55 -23.19 -4.87
C GLN A 909 10.80 -24.06 -5.88
N PHE A 910 10.29 -25.20 -5.40
CA PHE A 910 9.63 -26.19 -6.22
C PHE A 910 8.24 -26.53 -5.66
N ASN A 911 7.21 -26.12 -6.39
CA ASN A 911 5.82 -26.28 -5.98
C ASN A 911 5.09 -27.17 -6.99
N ILE A 912 4.51 -28.28 -6.52
CA ILE A 912 3.69 -29.16 -7.33
C ILE A 912 2.31 -29.36 -6.71
N SER A 913 1.28 -29.37 -7.55
CA SER A 913 -0.07 -29.72 -7.11
C SER A 913 -0.86 -30.53 -8.13
N TYR A 914 -1.69 -31.47 -7.67
CA TYR A 914 -2.57 -32.31 -8.50
C TYR A 914 -1.89 -33.05 -9.68
N ILE A 915 -0.64 -33.49 -9.52
CA ILE A 915 0.06 -34.22 -10.59
C ILE A 915 -0.53 -35.63 -10.75
N ARG A 916 -0.95 -35.99 -11.97
CA ARG A 916 -1.55 -37.30 -12.30
C ARG A 916 -0.47 -38.33 -12.66
N GLY A 917 -0.61 -39.56 -12.17
CA GLY A 917 0.35 -40.63 -12.41
C GLY A 917 1.64 -40.52 -11.59
N LEU A 918 1.72 -39.61 -10.61
CA LEU A 918 2.92 -39.40 -9.81
C LEU A 918 3.07 -40.51 -8.76
N THR A 919 3.66 -41.63 -9.16
CA THR A 919 3.97 -42.76 -8.27
C THR A 919 5.29 -42.54 -7.52
N ASP A 920 5.54 -43.34 -6.49
CA ASP A 920 6.78 -43.29 -5.68
C ASP A 920 8.03 -43.48 -6.54
N GLN A 921 7.97 -44.39 -7.52
CA GLN A 921 9.08 -44.69 -8.41
C GLN A 921 9.43 -43.50 -9.32
N LEU A 922 8.41 -42.81 -9.83
CA LEU A 922 8.60 -41.64 -10.69
C LEU A 922 9.09 -40.44 -9.88
N TRP A 923 8.51 -40.22 -8.70
CA TRP A 923 8.93 -39.16 -7.80
C TRP A 923 10.41 -39.30 -7.39
N ARG A 924 10.91 -40.52 -7.19
CA ARG A 924 12.36 -40.77 -6.93
C ARG A 924 13.24 -40.28 -8.08
N GLY A 925 12.86 -40.55 -9.32
CA GLY A 925 13.59 -40.04 -10.49
C GLY A 925 13.54 -38.52 -10.60
N VAL A 926 12.44 -37.89 -10.18
CA VAL A 926 12.32 -36.42 -10.13
C VAL A 926 13.25 -35.81 -9.09
N ILE A 927 13.35 -36.41 -7.90
CA ILE A 927 14.18 -35.92 -6.80
C ILE A 927 15.65 -35.77 -7.20
N GLU A 928 16.19 -36.66 -8.05
CA GLU A 928 17.59 -36.62 -8.51
C GLU A 928 18.00 -35.27 -9.14
N TYR A 929 17.05 -34.51 -9.67
CA TYR A 929 17.27 -33.20 -10.29
C TYR A 929 17.13 -32.01 -9.31
N LEU A 930 16.68 -32.25 -8.08
CA LEU A 930 16.29 -31.20 -7.13
C LEU A 930 17.40 -30.81 -6.13
N GLY A 931 18.68 -31.00 -6.49
CA GLY A 931 19.79 -30.81 -5.54
C GLY A 931 20.00 -29.37 -5.03
N THR A 932 19.54 -28.37 -5.78
CA THR A 932 19.58 -26.94 -5.39
C THR A 932 18.34 -26.47 -4.63
N VAL A 933 17.30 -27.32 -4.51
CA VAL A 933 16.00 -26.90 -3.98
C VAL A 933 16.07 -26.73 -2.46
N GLU A 934 15.60 -25.57 -2.00
CA GLU A 934 15.50 -25.22 -0.58
C GLU A 934 14.08 -25.43 -0.03
N GLU A 935 13.06 -25.28 -0.88
CA GLU A 935 11.65 -25.44 -0.51
C GLU A 935 10.90 -26.34 -1.49
N ILE A 936 10.28 -27.38 -0.95
CA ILE A 936 9.40 -28.28 -1.70
C ILE A 936 7.99 -28.18 -1.12
N LYS A 937 7.02 -27.85 -1.98
CA LYS A 937 5.59 -27.92 -1.65
C LYS A 937 4.89 -28.94 -2.55
N ILE A 938 4.21 -29.91 -1.95
CA ILE A 938 3.44 -30.95 -2.62
C ILE A 938 2.00 -30.87 -2.14
N GLU A 939 1.06 -30.66 -3.07
CA GLU A 939 -0.35 -30.50 -2.74
C GLU A 939 -1.25 -31.42 -3.58
N ARG A 940 -2.11 -32.21 -2.93
CA ARG A 940 -3.14 -33.06 -3.58
C ARG A 940 -2.59 -34.04 -4.63
N CYS A 941 -1.32 -34.42 -4.53
CA CYS A 941 -0.71 -35.51 -5.30
C CYS A 941 -1.07 -36.85 -4.64
N ASN A 942 -2.20 -37.42 -5.05
CA ASN A 942 -2.82 -38.53 -4.33
C ASN A 942 -2.20 -39.91 -4.64
N GLU A 943 -1.37 -40.07 -5.66
CA GLU A 943 -0.81 -41.38 -6.03
C GLU A 943 0.50 -41.72 -5.30
N ILE A 944 1.18 -40.71 -4.75
CA ILE A 944 2.39 -40.89 -3.93
C ILE A 944 2.01 -41.54 -2.60
N ARG A 945 2.72 -42.62 -2.25
CA ARG A 945 2.69 -43.31 -0.96
C ARG A 945 3.92 -42.98 -0.11
N TYR A 946 5.08 -42.74 -0.73
CA TYR A 946 6.36 -42.48 -0.09
C TYR A 946 7.12 -41.38 -0.83
N LEU A 947 7.68 -40.41 -0.10
CA LEU A 947 8.48 -39.34 -0.72
C LEU A 947 9.90 -39.79 -1.05
N TRP A 948 10.46 -40.77 -0.34
CA TRP A 948 11.79 -41.31 -0.65
C TRP A 948 11.91 -42.79 -0.25
N GLU A 949 12.94 -43.47 -0.76
CA GLU A 949 13.22 -44.86 -0.39
C GLU A 949 13.80 -44.98 1.02
N SER A 950 14.81 -44.17 1.32
CA SER A 950 15.40 -44.04 2.65
C SER A 950 15.92 -42.61 2.83
N GLU A 951 16.01 -42.16 4.08
CA GLU A 951 16.53 -40.84 4.42
C GLU A 951 17.99 -40.66 4.00
N GLU A 952 18.79 -41.73 4.05
CA GLU A 952 20.19 -41.70 3.63
C GLU A 952 20.31 -41.38 2.13
N LYS A 953 19.47 -41.99 1.28
CA LYS A 953 19.48 -41.72 -0.16
C LYS A 953 18.98 -40.31 -0.48
N SER A 954 17.90 -39.87 0.16
CA SER A 954 17.37 -38.52 -0.08
C SER A 954 18.30 -37.42 0.42
N SER A 955 19.05 -37.64 1.51
CA SER A 955 20.03 -36.67 2.01
C SER A 955 21.20 -36.38 1.07
N LYS A 956 21.57 -37.35 0.24
CA LYS A 956 22.64 -37.20 -0.77
C LYS A 956 22.19 -36.32 -1.94
N VAL A 957 20.88 -36.22 -2.16
CA VAL A 957 20.28 -35.49 -3.27
C VAL A 957 19.73 -34.15 -2.82
N LEU A 958 18.86 -34.12 -1.81
CA LEU A 958 18.17 -32.94 -1.29
C LEU A 958 18.99 -32.20 -0.22
N VAL A 959 20.26 -31.93 -0.52
CA VAL A 959 21.26 -31.42 0.43
C VAL A 959 20.90 -30.04 1.00
N ASN A 960 20.18 -29.23 0.21
CA ASN A 960 19.81 -27.86 0.56
C ASN A 960 18.37 -27.72 1.08
N LEU A 961 17.60 -28.81 1.17
CA LEU A 961 16.18 -28.74 1.52
C LEU A 961 16.01 -28.23 2.95
N ARG A 962 15.38 -27.06 3.11
CA ARG A 962 15.09 -26.43 4.41
C ARG A 962 13.63 -26.57 4.82
N LYS A 963 12.71 -26.58 3.85
CA LYS A 963 11.28 -26.60 4.09
C LYS A 963 10.56 -27.61 3.21
N LEU A 964 9.77 -28.48 3.84
CA LEU A 964 8.91 -29.43 3.17
C LEU A 964 7.46 -29.23 3.62
N VAL A 965 6.59 -28.97 2.65
CA VAL A 965 5.15 -28.79 2.88
C VAL A 965 4.39 -29.84 2.07
N VAL A 966 3.59 -30.65 2.75
CA VAL A 966 2.74 -31.67 2.14
C VAL A 966 1.29 -31.45 2.56
N TYR A 967 0.40 -31.26 1.59
CA TYR A 967 -0.99 -30.89 1.84
C TYR A 967 -1.95 -31.79 1.06
N LEU A 968 -2.94 -32.40 1.71
CA LEU A 968 -4.01 -33.20 1.09
C LEU A 968 -3.54 -34.36 0.17
N CYS A 969 -2.36 -34.94 0.40
CA CYS A 969 -1.92 -36.14 -0.31
C CYS A 969 -2.56 -37.39 0.30
N SER A 970 -3.62 -37.91 -0.35
CA SER A 970 -4.54 -38.87 0.28
C SER A 970 -3.99 -40.29 0.44
N ASN A 971 -3.08 -40.76 -0.44
CA ASN A 971 -2.47 -42.10 -0.32
C ASN A 971 -1.07 -42.10 0.31
N LEU A 972 -0.57 -40.96 0.76
CA LEU A 972 0.71 -40.88 1.45
C LEU A 972 0.64 -41.74 2.73
N VAL A 973 1.50 -42.76 2.83
CA VAL A 973 1.55 -43.70 3.97
C VAL A 973 2.63 -43.29 4.97
N SER A 974 3.80 -42.87 4.47
CA SER A 974 4.90 -42.33 5.28
C SER A 974 5.81 -41.45 4.42
N LEU A 975 6.78 -40.78 5.04
CA LEU A 975 7.74 -39.96 4.30
C LEU A 975 8.79 -40.83 3.57
N GLY A 976 9.23 -41.93 4.16
CA GLY A 976 10.21 -42.85 3.58
C GLY A 976 9.71 -44.30 3.57
N GLU A 977 10.00 -45.06 2.52
CA GLU A 977 9.63 -46.48 2.42
C GLU A 977 10.34 -47.34 3.48
N ILE A 978 11.63 -47.08 3.72
CA ILE A 978 12.46 -47.74 4.73
C ILE A 978 12.74 -46.76 5.87
N GLU A 979 11.98 -46.85 6.95
CA GLU A 979 12.21 -46.12 8.19
C GLU A 979 13.21 -46.92 9.07
N ASN A 980 14.51 -46.84 8.75
CA ASN A 980 15.55 -47.38 9.63
C ASN A 980 15.74 -46.45 10.85
N ASN A 981 15.88 -47.00 12.05
CA ASN A 981 16.19 -46.29 13.31
C ASN A 981 17.56 -45.56 13.32
N CYS A 982 18.23 -45.39 12.18
CA CYS A 982 19.46 -44.61 12.04
C CYS A 982 19.12 -43.21 11.56
N GLY A 983 18.90 -42.28 12.50
CA GLY A 983 18.76 -40.87 12.15
C GLY A 983 20.07 -40.18 11.87
N SER A 984 19.93 -39.02 11.22
CA SER A 984 20.92 -37.93 11.01
C SER A 984 21.30 -37.65 9.56
N HIS A 985 20.47 -38.02 8.58
CA HIS A 985 20.87 -37.85 7.18
C HIS A 985 20.36 -36.53 6.57
N LEU A 986 19.08 -36.15 6.71
CA LEU A 986 18.55 -34.89 6.17
C LEU A 986 18.81 -33.67 7.09
N THR A 987 20.08 -33.36 7.35
CA THR A 987 20.49 -32.35 8.35
C THR A 987 20.09 -30.89 8.04
N SER A 988 19.73 -30.59 6.80
CA SER A 988 19.31 -29.26 6.34
C SER A 988 17.84 -28.95 6.63
N LEU A 989 16.98 -29.97 6.79
CA LEU A 989 15.54 -29.79 6.91
C LEU A 989 15.19 -29.16 8.26
N ARG A 990 14.56 -27.98 8.25
CA ARG A 990 14.16 -27.20 9.44
C ARG A 990 12.66 -27.20 9.67
N ILE A 991 11.87 -27.16 8.61
CA ILE A 991 10.41 -27.01 8.69
C ILE A 991 9.75 -28.18 7.96
N LEU A 992 8.89 -28.91 8.67
CA LEU A 992 8.05 -29.97 8.12
C LEU A 992 6.59 -29.67 8.43
N GLU A 993 5.79 -29.46 7.37
CA GLU A 993 4.35 -29.33 7.48
C GLU A 993 3.63 -30.45 6.73
N VAL A 994 2.82 -31.23 7.43
CA VAL A 994 1.99 -32.29 6.83
C VAL A 994 0.54 -32.09 7.25
N LYS A 995 -0.32 -31.79 6.30
CA LYS A 995 -1.69 -31.33 6.57
C LYS A 995 -2.70 -32.11 5.74
N PHE A 996 -3.73 -32.65 6.38
CA PHE A 996 -4.85 -33.38 5.80
C PHE A 996 -4.45 -34.60 4.95
N CYS A 997 -3.33 -35.25 5.26
CA CYS A 997 -2.93 -36.53 4.65
C CYS A 997 -3.59 -37.69 5.40
N HIS A 998 -4.72 -38.20 4.88
CA HIS A 998 -5.59 -39.09 5.66
C HIS A 998 -5.09 -40.54 5.83
N ARG A 999 -4.23 -41.06 4.95
CA ARG A 999 -3.63 -42.41 5.06
C ARG A 999 -2.22 -42.42 5.65
N LEU A 1000 -1.70 -41.27 6.07
CA LEU A 1000 -0.38 -41.20 6.68
C LEU A 1000 -0.42 -42.01 7.99
N GLU A 1001 0.35 -43.09 8.07
CA GLU A 1001 0.40 -44.00 9.23
C GLU A 1001 1.60 -43.71 10.13
N ARG A 1002 2.73 -43.32 9.54
CA ARG A 1002 4.00 -43.04 10.25
C ARG A 1002 4.67 -41.79 9.72
N CYS A 1003 5.38 -41.09 10.59
CA CYS A 1003 6.17 -39.91 10.22
C CYS A 1003 7.50 -39.93 10.96
N SER A 1004 8.55 -40.45 10.30
CA SER A 1004 9.93 -40.31 10.76
C SER A 1004 10.49 -38.92 10.44
N CYS A 1005 10.89 -38.19 11.47
CA CYS A 1005 11.34 -36.80 11.38
C CYS A 1005 12.87 -36.71 11.63
N PRO A 1006 13.66 -36.04 10.77
CA PRO A 1006 15.08 -35.79 11.05
C PRO A 1006 15.27 -34.89 12.27
N ASP A 1007 16.38 -35.11 13.00
CA ASP A 1007 16.70 -34.38 14.24
C ASP A 1007 17.03 -32.89 14.02
N SER A 1008 17.18 -32.46 12.78
CA SER A 1008 17.43 -31.08 12.39
C SER A 1008 16.19 -30.18 12.42
N ILE A 1009 14.98 -30.77 12.55
CA ILE A 1009 13.70 -30.06 12.51
C ILE A 1009 13.57 -29.10 13.69
N GLU A 1010 13.21 -27.86 13.37
CA GLU A 1010 12.87 -26.80 14.33
C GLU A 1010 11.35 -26.65 14.48
N THR A 1011 10.60 -26.86 13.40
CA THR A 1011 9.13 -26.72 13.39
C THR A 1011 8.47 -27.94 12.75
N LEU A 1012 7.63 -28.62 13.53
CA LEU A 1012 6.79 -29.72 13.08
C LEU A 1012 5.31 -29.33 13.16
N ASN A 1013 4.59 -29.42 12.05
CA ASN A 1013 3.17 -29.10 11.99
C ASN A 1013 2.39 -30.23 11.29
N ILE A 1014 1.69 -31.04 12.09
CA ILE A 1014 0.84 -32.14 11.61
C ILE A 1014 -0.62 -31.80 11.93
N ARG A 1015 -1.47 -31.63 10.91
CA ARG A 1015 -2.91 -31.31 11.10
C ARG A 1015 -3.81 -32.18 10.26
N GLY A 1016 -4.93 -32.68 10.80
CA GLY A 1016 -5.95 -33.44 10.06
C GLY A 1016 -5.48 -34.79 9.49
N CYS A 1017 -4.38 -35.36 10.01
CA CYS A 1017 -3.84 -36.66 9.61
C CYS A 1017 -4.45 -37.78 10.47
N HIS A 1018 -5.64 -38.25 10.09
CA HIS A 1018 -6.43 -39.15 10.94
C HIS A 1018 -5.87 -40.56 11.16
N SER A 1019 -5.06 -41.09 10.22
CA SER A 1019 -4.53 -42.46 10.30
C SER A 1019 -3.16 -42.56 10.96
N ILE A 1020 -2.56 -41.44 11.37
CA ILE A 1020 -1.21 -41.45 11.90
C ILE A 1020 -1.20 -42.20 13.24
N THR A 1021 -0.29 -43.16 13.37
CA THR A 1021 -0.15 -44.04 14.54
C THR A 1021 1.11 -43.78 15.33
N SER A 1022 2.16 -43.26 14.69
CA SER A 1022 3.44 -42.93 15.31
C SER A 1022 4.14 -41.75 14.63
N VAL A 1023 4.85 -40.96 15.43
CA VAL A 1023 5.78 -39.90 15.01
C VAL A 1023 7.09 -40.17 15.75
N SER A 1024 8.20 -40.32 15.03
CA SER A 1024 9.48 -40.71 15.62
C SER A 1024 10.58 -39.67 15.37
N PHE A 1025 11.50 -39.57 16.34
CA PHE A 1025 12.70 -38.73 16.28
C PHE A 1025 13.92 -39.57 16.68
N PRO A 1026 14.92 -39.72 15.80
CA PRO A 1026 16.02 -40.66 16.04
C PRO A 1026 16.94 -40.34 17.22
N SER A 1027 17.20 -39.06 17.53
CA SER A 1027 18.02 -38.65 18.69
C SER A 1027 17.27 -37.74 19.67
N GLY A 1028 15.93 -37.83 19.66
CA GLY A 1028 15.07 -37.20 20.66
C GLY A 1028 14.73 -35.73 20.42
N ALA A 1029 14.88 -35.24 19.18
CA ALA A 1029 14.40 -33.93 18.72
C ALA A 1029 14.94 -32.71 19.52
N GLN A 1030 16.24 -32.69 19.79
CA GLN A 1030 16.87 -31.65 20.61
C GLN A 1030 16.75 -30.21 20.05
N LYS A 1031 16.55 -30.05 18.73
CA LYS A 1031 16.45 -28.75 18.06
C LYS A 1031 15.01 -28.25 17.86
N LEU A 1032 14.02 -29.05 18.26
CA LEU A 1032 12.61 -28.77 18.01
C LEU A 1032 12.13 -27.59 18.89
N LYS A 1033 11.69 -26.51 18.25
CA LYS A 1033 11.18 -25.30 18.91
C LYS A 1033 9.66 -25.26 18.93
N SER A 1034 9.00 -25.74 17.87
CA SER A 1034 7.55 -25.68 17.73
C SER A 1034 6.96 -27.02 17.27
N VAL A 1035 5.93 -27.48 17.96
CA VAL A 1035 5.14 -28.67 17.60
C VAL A 1035 3.66 -28.33 17.58
N THR A 1036 3.02 -28.58 16.44
CA THR A 1036 1.55 -28.59 16.34
C THR A 1036 1.07 -29.97 15.91
N ILE A 1037 0.17 -30.57 16.69
CA ILE A 1037 -0.54 -31.81 16.38
C ILE A 1037 -2.03 -31.56 16.53
N ASP A 1038 -2.76 -31.59 15.42
CA ASP A 1038 -4.20 -31.31 15.38
C ASP A 1038 -4.97 -32.41 14.65
N GLY A 1039 -5.99 -33.00 15.27
CA GLY A 1039 -6.89 -33.94 14.60
C GLY A 1039 -6.29 -35.32 14.26
N CYS A 1040 -5.28 -35.77 15.00
CA CYS A 1040 -4.58 -37.05 14.81
C CYS A 1040 -5.23 -38.20 15.60
N LYS A 1041 -6.37 -38.70 15.12
CA LYS A 1041 -7.26 -39.59 15.89
C LYS A 1041 -6.72 -40.99 16.23
N LYS A 1042 -5.82 -41.56 15.43
CA LYS A 1042 -5.26 -42.91 15.65
C LYS A 1042 -3.87 -42.90 16.30
N LEU A 1043 -3.36 -41.72 16.65
CA LEU A 1043 -2.02 -41.60 17.23
C LEU A 1043 -2.07 -42.22 18.63
N LEU A 1044 -1.25 -43.24 18.86
CA LEU A 1044 -1.21 -43.99 20.11
C LEU A 1044 -0.26 -43.32 21.10
N ASP A 1045 -0.65 -43.32 22.38
CA ASP A 1045 0.11 -42.80 23.52
C ASP A 1045 1.47 -43.53 23.69
N ASN A 1046 1.54 -44.79 23.27
CA ASN A 1046 2.50 -45.77 23.81
C ASN A 1046 3.47 -46.37 22.78
N VAL A 1047 3.62 -45.80 21.57
CA VAL A 1047 4.51 -46.36 20.54
C VAL A 1047 5.40 -45.29 19.90
N VAL A 1048 6.45 -44.89 20.64
CA VAL A 1048 7.72 -44.42 20.08
C VAL A 1048 8.78 -45.38 20.62
N GLY A 1049 9.31 -46.25 19.76
CA GLY A 1049 10.08 -47.43 20.15
C GLY A 1049 11.57 -47.17 20.37
N GLY A 1050 12.05 -47.60 21.54
CA GLY A 1050 13.44 -47.83 21.96
C GLY A 1050 13.40 -48.19 23.45
N GLU A 1051 14.07 -49.24 23.90
CA GLU A 1051 13.94 -49.87 25.24
C GLU A 1051 14.19 -48.90 26.42
N ASP A 1052 13.20 -48.08 26.77
CA ASP A 1052 12.92 -47.59 28.12
C ASP A 1052 11.51 -47.00 28.13
N VAL A 1053 10.67 -47.57 29.00
CA VAL A 1053 9.22 -47.33 29.03
C VAL A 1053 8.94 -45.97 29.69
N THR A 1054 8.69 -44.92 28.91
CA THR A 1054 7.87 -43.74 29.30
C THR A 1054 7.49 -42.85 28.10
N ARG A 1055 6.24 -43.04 27.60
CA ARG A 1055 5.21 -42.06 27.14
C ARG A 1055 5.63 -40.63 26.74
N VAL A 1056 5.14 -39.89 25.73
CA VAL A 1056 4.15 -39.97 24.60
C VAL A 1056 4.49 -38.85 23.60
N LEU A 1057 4.80 -37.66 24.11
CA LEU A 1057 5.25 -36.44 23.45
C LEU A 1057 5.81 -35.61 24.59
N MET A 1058 6.94 -34.94 24.37
CA MET A 1058 7.78 -34.38 25.45
C MET A 1058 8.73 -35.41 26.07
N ASN A 1059 9.50 -36.10 25.23
CA ASN A 1059 10.66 -36.85 25.72
C ASN A 1059 11.60 -35.87 26.45
N SER A 1060 12.23 -36.33 27.52
CA SER A 1060 13.31 -35.69 28.28
C SER A 1060 14.40 -34.99 27.45
N SER A 1061 14.53 -35.33 26.16
CA SER A 1061 15.48 -34.78 25.19
C SER A 1061 15.02 -33.50 24.47
N MET A 1062 13.73 -33.14 24.49
CA MET A 1062 13.14 -32.00 23.76
C MET A 1062 13.33 -30.65 24.49
N THR A 1063 14.54 -30.37 24.94
CA THR A 1063 14.82 -29.25 25.87
C THR A 1063 14.64 -27.84 25.29
N MET A 1064 14.57 -27.67 23.96
CA MET A 1064 14.49 -26.36 23.27
C MET A 1064 13.07 -25.94 22.88
N LEU A 1065 12.04 -26.66 23.35
CA LEU A 1065 10.66 -26.47 22.95
C LEU A 1065 10.08 -25.16 23.49
N GLU A 1066 9.58 -24.31 22.59
CA GLU A 1066 9.05 -22.97 22.88
C GLU A 1066 7.53 -22.89 22.71
N SER A 1067 6.95 -23.68 21.80
CA SER A 1067 5.51 -23.69 21.51
C SER A 1067 4.97 -25.10 21.26
N VAL A 1068 3.91 -25.46 21.98
CA VAL A 1068 3.20 -26.74 21.86
C VAL A 1068 1.72 -26.48 21.66
N GLU A 1069 1.18 -27.00 20.56
CA GLU A 1069 -0.25 -26.98 20.25
C GLU A 1069 -0.74 -28.40 20.00
N ILE A 1070 -1.61 -28.89 20.88
CA ILE A 1070 -2.23 -30.20 20.78
C ILE A 1070 -3.75 -30.01 20.75
N SER A 1071 -4.40 -30.46 19.68
CA SER A 1071 -5.85 -30.35 19.54
C SER A 1071 -6.51 -31.57 18.93
N CYS A 1072 -7.75 -31.85 19.35
CA CYS A 1072 -8.59 -32.92 18.81
C CYS A 1072 -7.92 -34.32 18.82
N TRP A 1073 -7.23 -34.66 19.91
CA TRP A 1073 -6.55 -35.94 20.08
C TRP A 1073 -7.27 -36.84 21.09
N PRO A 1074 -8.05 -37.84 20.63
CA PRO A 1074 -8.87 -38.68 21.50
C PRO A 1074 -8.07 -39.61 22.41
N ASN A 1075 -7.03 -40.29 21.91
CA ASN A 1075 -6.33 -41.34 22.69
C ASN A 1075 -5.19 -40.81 23.59
N LEU A 1076 -5.04 -39.49 23.75
CA LEU A 1076 -4.00 -38.92 24.61
C LEU A 1076 -4.41 -39.12 26.07
N LYS A 1077 -3.69 -39.98 26.82
CA LYS A 1077 -4.09 -40.36 28.20
C LYS A 1077 -3.38 -39.56 29.28
N SER A 1078 -2.14 -39.15 29.05
CA SER A 1078 -1.34 -38.41 30.03
C SER A 1078 -0.35 -37.47 29.37
N VAL A 1079 -0.21 -36.27 29.94
CA VAL A 1079 0.94 -35.38 29.70
C VAL A 1079 1.83 -35.47 30.95
N ILE A 1080 3.11 -35.80 30.82
CA ILE A 1080 4.02 -35.98 31.98
C ILE A 1080 5.30 -35.13 31.75
N GLU A 1081 5.95 -34.69 32.83
CA GLU A 1081 7.27 -34.01 32.85
C GLU A 1081 7.32 -32.58 32.28
N LEU A 1082 6.32 -31.73 32.55
CA LEU A 1082 6.34 -30.32 32.13
C LEU A 1082 7.57 -29.55 32.69
N SER A 1083 8.09 -29.96 33.85
CA SER A 1083 9.22 -29.33 34.55
C SER A 1083 10.52 -29.19 33.72
N ARG A 1084 10.71 -29.96 32.65
CA ARG A 1084 11.91 -29.88 31.79
C ARG A 1084 11.78 -28.87 30.65
N PHE A 1085 10.58 -28.36 30.36
CA PHE A 1085 10.33 -27.41 29.28
C PHE A 1085 10.39 -25.97 29.77
N ILE A 1086 11.50 -25.60 30.42
CA ILE A 1086 11.69 -24.27 30.99
C ILE A 1086 11.65 -23.13 29.95
N HIS A 1087 11.84 -23.47 28.66
CA HIS A 1087 11.79 -22.55 27.53
C HIS A 1087 10.38 -22.42 26.91
N LEU A 1088 9.40 -23.20 27.36
CA LEU A 1088 8.05 -23.20 26.81
C LEU A 1088 7.37 -21.87 27.07
N THR A 1089 6.98 -21.17 26.01
CA THR A 1089 6.29 -19.87 26.05
C THR A 1089 4.79 -20.01 25.81
N LYS A 1090 4.40 -21.04 25.06
CA LYS A 1090 3.02 -21.33 24.66
C LYS A 1090 2.71 -22.81 24.80
N LEU A 1091 1.62 -23.13 25.52
CA LEU A 1091 1.07 -24.47 25.66
C LEU A 1091 -0.43 -24.43 25.40
N GLU A 1092 -0.90 -25.11 24.37
CA GLU A 1092 -2.32 -25.28 24.08
C GLU A 1092 -2.69 -26.76 24.02
N ILE A 1093 -3.67 -27.16 24.81
CA ILE A 1093 -4.29 -28.49 24.82
C ILE A 1093 -5.80 -28.29 24.69
N THR A 1094 -6.40 -28.70 23.57
CA THR A 1094 -7.84 -28.52 23.35
C THR A 1094 -8.53 -29.75 22.80
N ASP A 1095 -9.77 -30.02 23.23
CA ASP A 1095 -10.61 -31.10 22.69
C ASP A 1095 -9.93 -32.48 22.78
N CYS A 1096 -9.29 -32.78 23.91
CA CYS A 1096 -8.64 -34.07 24.20
C CYS A 1096 -9.43 -34.82 25.28
N PRO A 1097 -10.37 -35.72 24.92
CA PRO A 1097 -11.35 -36.29 25.85
C PRO A 1097 -10.81 -37.35 26.82
N GLU A 1098 -9.80 -38.15 26.46
CA GLU A 1098 -9.29 -39.24 27.32
C GLU A 1098 -8.09 -38.86 28.20
N ILE A 1099 -7.69 -37.58 28.24
CA ILE A 1099 -6.58 -37.16 29.08
C ILE A 1099 -6.99 -37.25 30.55
N GLU A 1100 -6.48 -38.24 31.28
CA GLU A 1100 -6.85 -38.52 32.68
C GLU A 1100 -5.97 -37.73 33.66
N SER A 1101 -4.68 -37.59 33.33
CA SER A 1101 -3.67 -36.97 34.20
C SER A 1101 -2.97 -35.79 33.53
N PHE A 1102 -2.82 -34.71 34.30
CA PHE A 1102 -2.10 -33.49 33.92
C PHE A 1102 -1.25 -33.04 35.12
N PRO A 1103 0.05 -32.71 34.95
CA PRO A 1103 0.95 -32.42 36.07
C PRO A 1103 0.81 -30.95 36.48
N ASP A 1104 -0.36 -30.61 37.03
CA ASP A 1104 -0.72 -29.27 37.48
C ASP A 1104 0.27 -28.72 38.52
N HIS A 1105 0.82 -29.56 39.40
CA HIS A 1105 1.86 -29.21 40.36
C HIS A 1105 3.20 -28.77 39.75
N GLU A 1106 3.49 -29.10 38.48
CA GLU A 1106 4.74 -28.72 37.79
C GLU A 1106 4.62 -27.38 37.04
N LEU A 1107 3.41 -26.83 36.86
CA LEU A 1107 3.19 -25.55 36.17
C LEU A 1107 4.06 -24.38 36.66
N PRO A 1108 4.36 -24.22 37.96
CA PRO A 1108 5.24 -23.14 38.45
C PRO A 1108 6.66 -23.19 37.89
N ASN A 1109 7.13 -24.38 37.53
CA ASN A 1109 8.48 -24.58 36.98
C ASN A 1109 8.59 -24.06 35.54
N LEU A 1110 7.47 -23.82 34.85
CA LEU A 1110 7.42 -23.25 33.51
C LEU A 1110 7.64 -21.74 33.52
N THR A 1111 8.83 -21.32 33.95
CA THR A 1111 9.15 -19.90 34.20
C THR A 1111 9.07 -18.99 32.96
N ALA A 1112 9.07 -19.54 31.75
CA ALA A 1112 8.91 -18.81 30.50
C ALA A 1112 7.47 -18.78 29.94
N LEU A 1113 6.53 -19.55 30.50
CA LEU A 1113 5.19 -19.74 29.92
C LEU A 1113 4.37 -18.46 30.04
N LYS A 1114 3.93 -17.94 28.89
CA LYS A 1114 3.11 -16.72 28.79
C LYS A 1114 1.67 -17.02 28.39
N HIS A 1115 1.46 -18.06 27.58
CA HIS A 1115 0.17 -18.44 27.05
C HIS A 1115 -0.14 -19.90 27.41
N LEU A 1116 -1.24 -20.12 28.14
CA LEU A 1116 -1.74 -21.43 28.49
C LEU A 1116 -3.21 -21.55 28.06
N THR A 1117 -3.50 -22.54 27.22
CA THR A 1117 -4.87 -22.92 26.87
C THR A 1117 -5.11 -24.39 27.23
N ILE A 1118 -6.10 -24.67 28.07
CA ILE A 1118 -6.56 -26.05 28.36
C ILE A 1118 -8.08 -26.07 28.30
N THR A 1119 -8.66 -26.60 27.21
CA THR A 1119 -10.12 -26.56 27.05
C THR A 1119 -10.74 -27.84 26.51
N ASN A 1120 -11.94 -28.19 26.98
CA ASN A 1120 -12.70 -29.37 26.55
C ASN A 1120 -11.91 -30.68 26.73
N CYS A 1121 -11.41 -30.91 27.95
CA CYS A 1121 -10.70 -32.12 28.38
C CYS A 1121 -11.44 -32.77 29.57
N PRO A 1122 -12.62 -33.39 29.32
CA PRO A 1122 -13.55 -33.82 30.37
C PRO A 1122 -13.07 -34.97 31.27
N SER A 1123 -12.04 -35.75 30.90
CA SER A 1123 -11.52 -36.81 31.77
C SER A 1123 -10.35 -36.35 32.65
N MET A 1124 -9.90 -35.09 32.49
CA MET A 1124 -8.72 -34.57 33.16
C MET A 1124 -8.98 -34.33 34.65
N ASP A 1125 -8.47 -35.19 35.52
CA ASP A 1125 -8.55 -35.04 36.98
C ASP A 1125 -7.49 -34.05 37.51
N ALA A 1126 -7.36 -32.89 36.86
CA ALA A 1126 -6.58 -31.78 37.38
C ALA A 1126 -7.43 -31.03 38.41
N SER A 1127 -6.91 -30.89 39.63
CA SER A 1127 -7.65 -30.26 40.73
C SER A 1127 -7.31 -28.78 40.93
N PHE A 1128 -6.25 -28.27 40.28
CA PHE A 1128 -5.70 -26.92 40.43
C PHE A 1128 -5.84 -26.34 41.85
N PRO A 1129 -5.57 -27.10 42.93
CA PRO A 1129 -5.92 -26.66 44.28
C PRO A 1129 -4.86 -25.65 44.75
N CYS A 1130 -5.31 -24.47 45.17
CA CYS A 1130 -4.47 -23.31 45.55
C CYS A 1130 -3.73 -22.60 44.40
N GLY A 1131 -3.93 -23.00 43.14
CA GLY A 1131 -3.53 -22.24 41.95
C GLY A 1131 -2.06 -21.83 41.89
N LEU A 1132 -1.13 -22.79 41.90
CA LEU A 1132 0.28 -22.50 41.62
C LEU A 1132 0.48 -22.41 40.10
N TRP A 1133 0.32 -21.21 39.55
CA TRP A 1133 0.43 -20.93 38.13
C TRP A 1133 1.84 -20.51 37.71
N PRO A 1134 2.21 -20.62 36.43
CA PRO A 1134 3.51 -20.15 35.93
C PRO A 1134 3.70 -18.64 36.17
N PRO A 1135 4.88 -18.19 36.63
CA PRO A 1135 5.08 -16.83 37.14
C PRO A 1135 4.97 -15.71 36.10
N LYS A 1136 5.13 -16.02 34.80
CA LYS A 1136 5.02 -15.06 33.68
C LYS A 1136 3.74 -15.24 32.85
N LEU A 1137 2.78 -16.02 33.34
CA LEU A 1137 1.54 -16.28 32.64
C LEU A 1137 0.77 -14.97 32.43
N SER A 1138 0.48 -14.64 31.18
CA SER A 1138 -0.22 -13.40 30.79
C SER A 1138 -1.58 -13.66 30.14
N HIS A 1139 -1.72 -14.81 29.48
CA HIS A 1139 -2.92 -15.25 28.80
C HIS A 1139 -3.29 -16.66 29.28
N LEU A 1140 -4.49 -16.80 29.86
CA LEU A 1140 -5.03 -18.08 30.28
C LEU A 1140 -6.40 -18.30 29.63
N LYS A 1141 -6.57 -19.43 28.95
CA LYS A 1141 -7.87 -19.89 28.47
C LYS A 1141 -8.14 -21.29 29.02
N ILE A 1142 -9.17 -21.43 29.86
CA ILE A 1142 -9.40 -22.68 30.56
C ILE A 1142 -10.89 -23.01 30.71
N GLY A 1143 -11.27 -24.29 30.62
CA GLY A 1143 -12.63 -24.73 30.90
C GLY A 1143 -13.08 -25.99 30.17
N GLY A 1144 -14.21 -26.59 30.57
CA GLY A 1144 -14.65 -27.89 30.06
C GLY A 1144 -13.77 -29.07 30.50
N LEU A 1145 -13.35 -29.09 31.79
CA LEU A 1145 -12.56 -30.15 32.42
C LEU A 1145 -13.44 -31.11 33.25
N HIS A 1146 -12.85 -32.16 33.82
CA HIS A 1146 -13.56 -33.16 34.65
C HIS A 1146 -14.27 -32.54 35.86
N LYS A 1147 -13.56 -31.71 36.64
CA LYS A 1147 -14.13 -30.95 37.75
C LYS A 1147 -14.65 -29.61 37.23
N PRO A 1148 -15.91 -29.22 37.52
CA PRO A 1148 -16.44 -27.93 37.12
C PRO A 1148 -15.66 -26.81 37.80
N ILE A 1149 -15.57 -25.65 37.15
CA ILE A 1149 -14.77 -24.49 37.61
C ILE A 1149 -15.23 -24.01 39.01
N THR A 1150 -16.48 -24.29 39.39
CA THR A 1150 -17.05 -24.00 40.72
C THR A 1150 -16.38 -24.74 41.88
N GLU A 1151 -15.79 -25.90 41.62
CA GLU A 1151 -15.14 -26.74 42.64
C GLU A 1151 -13.65 -26.41 42.78
N TRP A 1152 -13.12 -25.53 41.93
CA TRP A 1152 -11.75 -25.09 42.01
C TRP A 1152 -11.71 -24.06 43.13
N GLY A 1153 -11.10 -24.39 44.27
CA GLY A 1153 -10.98 -23.43 45.38
C GLY A 1153 -10.20 -22.15 45.01
N PRO A 1154 -9.85 -21.28 45.99
CA PRO A 1154 -9.14 -20.03 45.75
C PRO A 1154 -7.88 -20.21 44.87
N GLN A 1155 -7.70 -19.32 43.90
CA GLN A 1155 -6.61 -19.39 42.91
C GLN A 1155 -5.61 -18.25 43.11
N ASN A 1156 -4.31 -18.56 43.07
CA ASN A 1156 -3.23 -17.58 43.21
C ASN A 1156 -2.59 -17.23 41.86
N TYR A 1157 -3.36 -16.58 40.99
CA TYR A 1157 -2.85 -16.15 39.68
C TYR A 1157 -1.71 -15.13 39.83
N PRO A 1158 -0.68 -15.18 38.96
CA PRO A 1158 0.39 -14.19 38.97
C PRO A 1158 -0.14 -12.82 38.56
N SER A 1159 0.48 -11.74 39.05
CA SER A 1159 0.14 -10.36 38.67
C SER A 1159 0.35 -10.07 37.18
N SER A 1160 1.09 -10.92 36.47
CA SER A 1160 1.26 -10.84 35.02
C SER A 1160 0.01 -11.25 34.22
N LEU A 1161 -0.97 -11.92 34.85
CA LEU A 1161 -2.17 -12.39 34.17
C LEU A 1161 -3.09 -11.20 33.87
N VAL A 1162 -3.20 -10.88 32.58
CA VAL A 1162 -4.00 -9.75 32.08
C VAL A 1162 -5.18 -10.20 31.22
N GLU A 1163 -5.13 -11.40 30.64
CA GLU A 1163 -6.19 -11.98 29.82
C GLU A 1163 -6.61 -13.35 30.37
N LEU A 1164 -7.89 -13.45 30.73
CA LEU A 1164 -8.52 -14.69 31.18
C LEU A 1164 -9.74 -15.02 30.32
N ARG A 1165 -9.81 -16.24 29.80
CA ARG A 1165 -10.99 -16.78 29.09
C ARG A 1165 -11.47 -18.04 29.79
N LEU A 1166 -12.71 -18.02 30.25
CA LEU A 1166 -13.35 -19.15 30.89
C LEU A 1166 -14.35 -19.80 29.93
N ILE A 1167 -14.30 -21.13 29.85
CA ILE A 1167 -15.26 -21.93 29.09
C ILE A 1167 -16.12 -22.78 30.04
N GLY A 1168 -17.42 -22.50 30.06
CA GLY A 1168 -18.40 -23.29 30.80
C GLY A 1168 -18.72 -24.61 30.12
N VAL A 1169 -19.13 -25.58 30.93
CA VAL A 1169 -19.74 -26.86 30.55
C VAL A 1169 -21.23 -26.87 30.94
N ARG A 1170 -21.95 -27.89 30.47
CA ARG A 1170 -23.37 -28.05 30.76
C ARG A 1170 -23.57 -28.33 32.24
N ALA A 1171 -24.38 -27.49 32.90
CA ALA A 1171 -24.78 -27.55 34.31
C ALA A 1171 -23.94 -26.74 35.33
N ASP A 1172 -22.98 -25.90 34.92
CA ASP A 1172 -22.01 -25.31 35.85
C ASP A 1172 -22.58 -24.30 36.87
N LEU A 1173 -23.18 -23.18 36.45
CA LEU A 1173 -23.56 -22.09 37.38
C LEU A 1173 -24.79 -21.29 36.94
N SER A 1174 -25.57 -20.80 37.90
CA SER A 1174 -26.62 -19.79 37.67
C SER A 1174 -26.18 -18.36 37.99
N ASN A 1175 -25.19 -18.17 38.85
CA ASN A 1175 -24.73 -16.83 39.28
C ASN A 1175 -23.20 -16.76 39.35
N PHE A 1176 -22.61 -15.75 38.69
CA PHE A 1176 -21.15 -15.58 38.58
C PHE A 1176 -20.47 -15.19 39.90
N SER A 1177 -21.21 -14.76 40.92
CA SER A 1177 -20.66 -14.50 42.27
C SER A 1177 -19.95 -15.70 42.88
N GLN A 1178 -20.35 -16.91 42.50
CA GLN A 1178 -19.70 -18.15 42.90
C GLN A 1178 -18.26 -18.27 42.39
N LEU A 1179 -17.87 -17.51 41.35
CA LEU A 1179 -16.50 -17.51 40.80
C LEU A 1179 -15.72 -16.23 41.15
N SER A 1180 -16.29 -15.32 41.94
CA SER A 1180 -15.65 -14.04 42.29
C SER A 1180 -14.27 -14.22 42.93
N HIS A 1181 -14.11 -15.26 43.75
CA HIS A 1181 -12.85 -15.63 44.40
C HIS A 1181 -11.77 -16.20 43.45
N LEU A 1182 -12.12 -16.49 42.19
CA LEU A 1182 -11.19 -16.96 41.16
C LEU A 1182 -10.70 -15.85 40.24
N LEU A 1183 -11.19 -14.62 40.33
CA LEU A 1183 -10.88 -13.58 39.35
C LEU A 1183 -9.88 -12.59 39.95
N PRO A 1184 -8.63 -12.52 39.45
CA PRO A 1184 -7.64 -11.58 39.97
C PRO A 1184 -7.97 -10.15 39.52
N PRO A 1185 -7.74 -9.14 40.37
CA PRO A 1185 -8.07 -7.74 40.05
C PRO A 1185 -7.20 -7.15 38.92
N SER A 1186 -6.11 -7.81 38.53
CA SER A 1186 -5.18 -7.39 37.47
C SER A 1186 -5.72 -7.59 36.04
N LEU A 1187 -6.88 -8.23 35.86
CA LEU A 1187 -7.42 -8.56 34.54
C LEU A 1187 -7.78 -7.31 33.75
N ILE A 1188 -7.27 -7.24 32.52
CA ILE A 1188 -7.61 -6.23 31.51
C ILE A 1188 -8.67 -6.78 30.56
N TYR A 1189 -8.60 -8.08 30.24
CA TYR A 1189 -9.54 -8.79 29.38
C TYR A 1189 -10.15 -10.00 30.11
N LEU A 1190 -11.49 -10.10 30.07
CA LEU A 1190 -12.24 -11.26 30.53
C LEU A 1190 -13.17 -11.76 29.42
N GLY A 1191 -12.99 -13.02 29.02
CA GLY A 1191 -13.89 -13.73 28.13
C GLY A 1191 -14.69 -14.81 28.87
N ILE A 1192 -16.01 -14.79 28.74
CA ILE A 1192 -16.93 -15.76 29.32
C ILE A 1192 -17.61 -16.48 28.16
N ASN A 1193 -17.41 -17.79 28.04
CA ASN A 1193 -17.89 -18.55 26.89
C ASN A 1193 -18.66 -19.82 27.32
N LYS A 1194 -19.76 -20.15 26.63
CA LYS A 1194 -20.52 -21.41 26.78
C LYS A 1194 -21.08 -21.70 28.18
N PHE A 1195 -21.38 -20.69 28.99
CA PHE A 1195 -22.08 -20.88 30.26
C PHE A 1195 -23.60 -20.95 30.05
N GLU A 1196 -24.12 -22.15 29.76
CA GLU A 1196 -25.52 -22.35 29.34
C GLU A 1196 -26.56 -21.95 30.42
N ASN A 1197 -26.21 -22.03 31.71
CA ASN A 1197 -27.12 -21.77 32.83
C ASN A 1197 -26.94 -20.40 33.51
N LEU A 1198 -25.97 -19.60 33.07
CA LEU A 1198 -25.59 -18.37 33.75
C LEU A 1198 -26.67 -17.28 33.57
N GLU A 1199 -27.31 -16.87 34.67
CA GLU A 1199 -28.37 -15.86 34.69
C GLU A 1199 -27.83 -14.47 35.02
N SER A 1200 -26.91 -14.35 35.99
CA SER A 1200 -26.40 -13.07 36.48
C SER A 1200 -24.87 -12.95 36.53
N LEU A 1201 -24.33 -11.84 36.00
CA LEU A 1201 -22.93 -11.41 36.03
C LEU A 1201 -22.65 -10.30 37.08
N SER A 1202 -23.69 -9.56 37.49
CA SER A 1202 -23.54 -8.25 38.14
C SER A 1202 -22.84 -8.26 39.49
N THR A 1203 -22.95 -9.35 40.25
CA THR A 1203 -22.41 -9.43 41.63
C THR A 1203 -21.02 -10.06 41.69
N GLY A 1204 -20.61 -10.82 40.68
CA GLY A 1204 -19.35 -11.57 40.68
C GLY A 1204 -18.16 -10.86 40.06
N LEU A 1205 -18.37 -9.76 39.33
CA LEU A 1205 -17.32 -9.06 38.60
C LEU A 1205 -16.93 -7.70 39.22
N GLN A 1206 -17.69 -7.18 40.19
CA GLN A 1206 -17.57 -5.77 40.65
C GLN A 1206 -16.19 -5.39 41.18
N HIS A 1207 -15.39 -6.36 41.66
CA HIS A 1207 -14.05 -6.14 42.19
C HIS A 1207 -12.96 -5.99 41.12
N LEU A 1208 -13.28 -6.20 39.83
CA LEU A 1208 -12.31 -6.15 38.71
C LEU A 1208 -12.12 -4.73 38.17
N THR A 1209 -11.55 -3.84 38.98
CA THR A 1209 -11.42 -2.41 38.66
C THR A 1209 -10.51 -2.09 37.47
N SER A 1210 -9.62 -3.02 37.08
CA SER A 1210 -8.70 -2.85 35.94
C SER A 1210 -9.27 -3.37 34.61
N LEU A 1211 -10.48 -3.90 34.60
CA LEU A 1211 -11.09 -4.52 33.42
C LEU A 1211 -11.44 -3.47 32.36
N GLN A 1212 -10.86 -3.61 31.17
CA GLN A 1212 -11.09 -2.73 30.02
C GLN A 1212 -11.84 -3.43 28.88
N ARG A 1213 -11.79 -4.76 28.81
CA ARG A 1213 -12.41 -5.54 27.74
C ARG A 1213 -13.19 -6.71 28.31
N LEU A 1214 -14.47 -6.79 27.98
CA LEU A 1214 -15.36 -7.88 28.39
C LEU A 1214 -15.96 -8.52 27.15
N SER A 1215 -15.93 -9.86 27.07
CA SER A 1215 -16.59 -10.58 25.99
C SER A 1215 -17.42 -11.74 26.52
N ILE A 1216 -18.68 -11.83 26.09
CA ILE A 1216 -19.65 -12.83 26.51
C ILE A 1216 -20.15 -13.57 25.27
N PHE A 1217 -19.85 -14.86 25.19
CA PHE A 1217 -20.15 -15.70 24.03
C PHE A 1217 -21.00 -16.90 24.45
N MET A 1218 -22.04 -17.21 23.68
CA MET A 1218 -22.86 -18.44 23.85
C MET A 1218 -23.37 -18.65 25.29
N CYS A 1219 -23.83 -17.59 25.96
CA CYS A 1219 -24.40 -17.60 27.31
C CYS A 1219 -25.89 -17.22 27.25
N PRO A 1220 -26.80 -18.14 26.88
CA PRO A 1220 -28.15 -17.81 26.45
C PRO A 1220 -29.09 -17.31 27.56
N LYS A 1221 -28.85 -17.69 28.83
CA LYS A 1221 -29.70 -17.31 29.97
C LYS A 1221 -29.30 -16.00 30.64
N THR A 1222 -28.18 -15.39 30.26
CA THR A 1222 -27.65 -14.20 30.93
C THR A 1222 -28.51 -12.97 30.64
N ILE A 1223 -28.92 -12.25 31.69
CA ILE A 1223 -29.90 -11.15 31.58
C ILE A 1223 -29.37 -9.78 32.02
N ASP A 1224 -28.17 -9.71 32.61
CA ASP A 1224 -27.59 -8.49 33.18
C ASP A 1224 -26.09 -8.33 32.84
N LEU A 1225 -25.58 -7.12 33.09
CA LEU A 1225 -24.16 -6.74 32.94
C LEU A 1225 -23.68 -6.07 34.24
N PRO A 1226 -22.37 -6.14 34.56
CA PRO A 1226 -21.83 -5.51 35.77
C PRO A 1226 -21.81 -3.98 35.67
N GLU A 1227 -22.87 -3.31 36.16
CA GLU A 1227 -23.05 -1.84 36.07
C GLU A 1227 -21.85 -1.02 36.51
N MET A 1228 -21.18 -1.42 37.59
CA MET A 1228 -20.04 -0.68 38.16
C MET A 1228 -18.79 -0.71 37.29
N LEU A 1229 -18.66 -1.69 36.38
CA LEU A 1229 -17.52 -1.84 35.47
C LEU A 1229 -17.75 -1.20 34.10
N LEU A 1230 -19.00 -0.94 33.72
CA LEU A 1230 -19.34 -0.37 32.40
C LEU A 1230 -18.61 0.96 32.10
N PRO A 1231 -18.36 1.87 33.07
CA PRO A 1231 -17.62 3.11 32.82
C PRO A 1231 -16.14 2.91 32.49
N SER A 1232 -15.51 1.81 32.92
CA SER A 1232 -14.08 1.54 32.68
C SER A 1232 -13.82 0.68 31.44
N LEU A 1233 -14.86 0.13 30.81
CA LEU A 1233 -14.75 -0.70 29.61
C LEU A 1233 -14.46 0.15 28.36
N LEU A 1234 -13.42 -0.25 27.64
CA LEU A 1234 -13.08 0.22 26.29
C LEU A 1234 -13.73 -0.66 25.21
N SER A 1235 -14.00 -1.94 25.52
CA SER A 1235 -14.65 -2.87 24.60
C SER A 1235 -15.62 -3.82 25.31
N LEU A 1236 -16.80 -4.00 24.72
CA LEU A 1236 -17.80 -4.97 25.12
C LEU A 1236 -18.27 -5.77 23.88
N ARG A 1237 -18.10 -7.09 23.92
CA ARG A 1237 -18.59 -7.99 22.86
C ARG A 1237 -19.61 -8.98 23.41
N ILE A 1238 -20.79 -9.05 22.79
CA ILE A 1238 -21.86 -9.98 23.13
C ILE A 1238 -22.22 -10.73 21.86
N TYR A 1239 -22.15 -12.06 21.90
CA TYR A 1239 -22.42 -12.90 20.73
C TYR A 1239 -23.18 -14.17 21.09
N SER A 1240 -24.25 -14.49 20.37
CA SER A 1240 -25.09 -15.68 20.62
C SER A 1240 -25.60 -15.78 22.08
N CYS A 1241 -25.96 -14.63 22.66
CA CYS A 1241 -26.54 -14.43 23.98
C CYS A 1241 -27.90 -13.71 23.85
N PRO A 1242 -28.96 -14.39 23.37
CA PRO A 1242 -30.22 -13.77 22.92
C PRO A 1242 -30.89 -12.86 23.96
N ASN A 1243 -30.89 -13.25 25.24
CA ASN A 1243 -31.50 -12.45 26.31
C ASN A 1243 -30.75 -11.12 26.53
N LEU A 1244 -29.42 -11.14 26.42
CA LEU A 1244 -28.59 -9.96 26.63
C LEU A 1244 -28.58 -9.07 25.38
N GLU A 1245 -28.51 -9.66 24.19
CA GLU A 1245 -28.68 -8.96 22.91
C GLU A 1245 -30.02 -8.21 22.86
N GLN A 1246 -31.13 -8.86 23.21
CA GLN A 1246 -32.45 -8.20 23.24
C GLN A 1246 -32.47 -7.01 24.20
N ARG A 1247 -31.80 -7.15 25.34
CA ARG A 1247 -31.72 -6.10 26.38
C ARG A 1247 -30.70 -5.00 26.08
N CYS A 1248 -29.85 -5.17 25.06
CA CYS A 1248 -28.82 -4.22 24.66
C CYS A 1248 -28.97 -3.68 23.22
N SER A 1249 -29.99 -4.09 22.44
CA SER A 1249 -30.04 -3.86 20.98
C SER A 1249 -30.82 -2.62 20.49
N LYS A 1250 -31.42 -1.78 21.36
CA LYS A 1250 -32.27 -0.64 20.93
C LYS A 1250 -32.23 0.59 21.85
N GLU A 1251 -32.42 1.78 21.26
CA GLU A 1251 -32.81 3.00 21.97
C GLU A 1251 -34.16 2.78 22.69
N GLY A 1252 -34.12 2.73 24.03
CA GLY A 1252 -35.27 2.39 24.89
C GLY A 1252 -35.06 1.15 25.75
N SER A 1253 -34.01 0.36 25.51
CA SER A 1253 -33.61 -0.74 26.39
C SER A 1253 -32.85 -0.25 27.62
N TYR A 1254 -32.98 -0.96 28.74
CA TYR A 1254 -32.40 -0.56 30.03
C TYR A 1254 -30.87 -0.39 29.99
N TRP A 1255 -30.17 -1.21 29.21
CA TRP A 1255 -28.70 -1.21 29.18
C TRP A 1255 -28.12 -0.26 28.14
N TRP A 1256 -28.86 0.11 27.09
CA TRP A 1256 -28.32 0.94 25.99
C TRP A 1256 -27.72 2.27 26.47
N PRO A 1257 -28.40 3.08 27.32
CA PRO A 1257 -27.81 4.33 27.83
C PRO A 1257 -26.55 4.12 28.70
N ARG A 1258 -26.36 2.90 29.23
CA ARG A 1258 -25.26 2.53 30.14
C ARG A 1258 -24.09 1.86 29.43
N ILE A 1259 -24.21 1.52 28.13
CA ILE A 1259 -23.15 0.88 27.35
C ILE A 1259 -22.81 1.67 26.08
N ALA A 1260 -23.64 2.61 25.65
CA ALA A 1260 -23.42 3.42 24.44
C ALA A 1260 -22.16 4.29 24.49
N HIS A 1261 -21.62 4.58 25.68
CA HIS A 1261 -20.36 5.31 25.82
C HIS A 1261 -19.11 4.44 25.59
N ILE A 1262 -19.26 3.12 25.49
CA ILE A 1262 -18.13 2.18 25.29
C ILE A 1262 -17.64 2.28 23.84
N PRO A 1263 -16.36 2.61 23.58
CA PRO A 1263 -15.84 2.85 22.24
C PRO A 1263 -15.98 1.69 21.24
N LEU A 1264 -15.84 0.44 21.71
CA LEU A 1264 -15.89 -0.77 20.88
C LEU A 1264 -17.02 -1.70 21.37
N LEU A 1265 -18.23 -1.50 20.87
CA LEU A 1265 -19.43 -2.27 21.22
C LEU A 1265 -19.90 -3.15 20.05
N ASP A 1266 -19.70 -4.47 20.16
CA ASP A 1266 -20.17 -5.45 19.18
C ASP A 1266 -21.26 -6.35 19.80
N ILE A 1267 -22.49 -6.31 19.27
CA ILE A 1267 -23.63 -7.10 19.77
C ILE A 1267 -24.26 -7.84 18.57
N PHE A 1268 -24.20 -9.17 18.54
CA PHE A 1268 -24.60 -9.99 17.38
C PHE A 1268 -25.29 -11.31 17.72
#